data_AF-A0A8H5I617-F1
#
_entry.id   AF-A0A8H5I617-F1
#
_cell.length_a   1.000
_cell.length_b   1.000
_cell.length_c   1.000
_cell.angle_alpha   90.00
_cell.angle_beta   90.00
_cell.angle_gamma   90.00
#
_symmetry.space_group_name_H-M   'P 1'
#
loop_
_entity.id
_entity.type
_entity.pdbx_description
1 polymer ?
#
loop_
_entity_poly.entity_id
_entity_poly.type
_entity_poly.pdbx_seq_one_letter_code
_entity_poly.pdbx_strand_id
1 'polypeptide(L)'
;MATQQEDKGGKGTNFSDESITQAVININSETPDARLKFLMERLVTHLHDFARETRLNTKEWMAAIQFLTATGQKCTDMRQEFVLLSDVLGLSLLVDSIDHPKPPGSTVGSLLGPFHTDDAEMVAHGTQISNDDKGEPILVIGSVKDTHGHPLEGVVIDVWETDSTGHYDTHGIVPVPYPIPGDGPVGNLLKLLNRHNMRPGHLHFRFMKHGYDPLTTALYLRGDPYENSDAVFGVKDPLLVDLQQVDEVIAAKYKVSKETKLLTYNFVIATDQETEALREENSKLAELRKQPRPPSLPVNPDIPAMRQHANFEAQELRKVIEKPTLGLSERGMKIPVAGVRELDAYVYAPSSEPPAASLPIYLFFHGGGFCIGSRFDDMEANRRITLEAHIVVVSLEYPLAPEHPFPQAVHDGLHALQWIVENANAVHPSASVSKGLIIGGTSAGGNIANAITYLNRDQDNPVKVTGQFLSVPPLLPPQVIPNKYKQDYTSFKQTAPVTIPPPGLGKAFIAAYKPDLRSPLFVPFNHPAGHTLIPPTYIQVCGLDSLRDEGLIYAHELRENGVETRVDLYTGLHHHFWQFFPGLTKHCEKRTRDCIEGILWLLNPNEYCFRATLDTPIAIIGAGPVGLYIAFVLAKAGIKVTVIEMENQLIDTPRAVIYFPAVLDEFEKTGILQDIVDAGDKNSKGCAWRDGSGNILASLDQPADDPHFGVCLGQHYFCEIVYKKLVETGNGQVLFNTTYLRHEQKGDSVHYLLKDSSKATEIAGECRYLIGTDGGRSAVRKSLGIEFKGFTWESVQLVATNFRYPLDSFGWKKANYIIDPVSWGIIVKCGKEDSWRFATAIQTSSDVPVLDEAIVAEVKTRLPKMLPGDTSQIVWEAMAPYKVHQRCASTFRKGNTLLAGDAAHVGLDFSPLTHQAASITDIAFLKLTNPLGALGLTTGILDAAHLTDSLKQVLLEDADPIVLDQYAEIRRSIFLERTSPISTQNLIRARSDDPVNAQDREEFFKKLTTEKDVATILKVGLPDYALSSTSKTTFATYEELTWFISVTKIDDWTEEKFAHEYKVVHANMTRQGKEQGAPARHYIQYENLFEDVPGTKLASWNYVTSLVFPNMFLVHAGLQDPGYRATAGLHIFCRLDQQGCLTRKILTYSKDQENPNSAAFRVLLFHERRLSTDDFSRNWLEERAARFSADAKSNSRVRGYSLWQDITPKNSKYLFKDSLFEPGSWHNFKGVEAFDFANMPSAKDFLSERVDSITENSTLLIRVVVSKPNVIF
;
A
#
# COMPACT_ATOMS: atom_id res chain seq x y z
N MET A 1 -31.40 -46.62 32.08
CA MET A 1 -30.47 -45.51 32.38
C MET A 1 -29.18 -46.10 32.92
N ALA A 2 -28.10 -45.99 32.16
CA ALA A 2 -26.74 -46.30 32.60
C ALA A 2 -25.82 -45.30 31.89
N THR A 3 -24.77 -44.86 32.59
CA THR A 3 -23.84 -43.83 32.13
C THR A 3 -22.88 -44.34 31.06
N GLN A 4 -22.65 -43.54 30.01
CA GLN A 4 -21.41 -43.57 29.24
C GLN A 4 -20.86 -42.14 29.16
N GLN A 5 -19.56 -42.00 29.39
CA GLN A 5 -18.80 -40.79 29.15
C GLN A 5 -18.56 -40.69 27.64
N GLU A 6 -18.89 -39.56 27.01
CA GLU A 6 -18.37 -39.28 25.67
C GLU A 6 -16.99 -38.61 25.75
N ASP A 7 -16.11 -39.14 24.91
CA ASP A 7 -14.69 -38.87 24.86
C ASP A 7 -14.41 -37.50 24.21
N LYS A 8 -13.66 -36.63 24.89
CA LYS A 8 -13.14 -35.39 24.28
C LYS A 8 -11.86 -35.68 23.49
N GLY A 9 -11.95 -36.58 22.53
CA GLY A 9 -10.94 -36.76 21.50
C GLY A 9 -10.82 -35.49 20.66
N GLY A 10 -9.64 -34.88 20.64
CA GLY A 10 -9.35 -33.76 19.75
C GLY A 10 -9.50 -34.21 18.29
N LYS A 11 -10.30 -33.47 17.49
CA LYS A 11 -10.38 -33.70 16.04
C LYS A 11 -9.05 -33.29 15.40
N GLY A 12 -8.14 -34.25 15.27
CA GLY A 12 -7.00 -34.12 14.35
C GLY A 12 -7.53 -33.87 12.95
N THR A 13 -7.01 -32.84 12.28
CA THR A 13 -7.29 -32.57 10.87
C THR A 13 -6.78 -33.73 10.02
N ASN A 14 -7.70 -34.41 9.34
CA ASN A 14 -7.39 -35.57 8.53
C ASN A 14 -6.87 -35.10 7.16
N PHE A 15 -5.55 -35.08 6.97
CA PHE A 15 -4.93 -34.59 5.73
C PHE A 15 -4.92 -35.68 4.66
N SER A 16 -5.39 -35.32 3.46
CA SER A 16 -5.25 -36.09 2.23
C SER A 16 -4.10 -35.56 1.36
N ASP A 17 -3.71 -36.33 0.36
CA ASP A 17 -2.82 -35.94 -0.73
C ASP A 17 -3.28 -34.67 -1.46
N GLU A 18 -4.59 -34.47 -1.61
CA GLU A 18 -5.18 -33.25 -2.20
C GLU A 18 -5.18 -32.04 -1.24
N SER A 19 -5.32 -32.25 0.07
CA SER A 19 -5.54 -31.16 1.05
C SER A 19 -4.29 -30.72 1.82
N ILE A 20 -3.24 -31.55 1.89
CA ILE A 20 -2.01 -31.25 2.64
C ILE A 20 -1.30 -29.99 2.12
N THR A 21 -1.30 -29.75 0.81
CA THR A 21 -0.65 -28.59 0.18
C THR A 21 -1.23 -27.27 0.70
N GLN A 22 -2.57 -27.15 0.72
CA GLN A 22 -3.21 -25.92 1.21
C GLN A 22 -3.03 -25.74 2.71
N ALA A 23 -3.02 -26.84 3.49
CA ALA A 23 -2.78 -26.77 4.93
C ALA A 23 -1.39 -26.22 5.27
N VAL A 24 -0.35 -26.70 4.58
CA VAL A 24 1.04 -26.23 4.76
C VAL A 24 1.21 -24.79 4.27
N ILE A 25 0.58 -24.41 3.14
CA ILE A 25 0.56 -23.02 2.67
C ILE A 25 -0.07 -22.11 3.74
N ASN A 26 -1.22 -22.49 4.30
CA ASN A 26 -1.93 -21.68 5.30
C ASN A 26 -1.09 -21.45 6.57
N ILE A 27 -0.42 -22.49 7.09
CA ILE A 27 0.46 -22.38 8.26
C ILE A 27 1.68 -21.48 7.96
N ASN A 28 2.32 -21.68 6.81
CA ASN A 28 3.45 -20.85 6.39
C ASN A 28 3.03 -19.40 6.04
N SER A 29 1.73 -19.14 5.88
CA SER A 29 1.19 -17.83 5.52
C SER A 29 1.18 -16.80 6.66
N GLU A 30 1.51 -17.23 7.89
CA GLU A 30 1.62 -16.39 9.09
C GLU A 30 2.88 -15.51 9.10
N THR A 31 3.83 -15.73 8.18
CA THR A 31 5.00 -14.85 8.05
C THR A 31 4.62 -13.43 7.58
N PRO A 32 5.11 -12.36 8.23
CA PRO A 32 4.81 -10.99 7.83
C PRO A 32 5.58 -10.53 6.57
N ASP A 33 6.61 -11.27 6.17
CA ASP A 33 7.35 -11.01 4.93
C ASP A 33 6.54 -11.56 3.72
N ALA A 34 5.95 -10.65 2.96
CA ALA A 34 5.14 -10.99 1.78
C ALA A 34 5.95 -11.70 0.67
N ARG A 35 7.26 -11.43 0.55
CA ARG A 35 8.14 -12.09 -0.43
C ARG A 35 8.45 -13.51 0.02
N LEU A 36 8.79 -13.70 1.29
CA LEU A 36 9.01 -15.03 1.88
C LEU A 36 7.73 -15.87 1.82
N LYS A 37 6.56 -15.27 2.13
CA LYS A 37 5.24 -15.91 2.00
C LYS A 37 4.99 -16.42 0.58
N PHE A 38 5.20 -15.57 -0.44
CA PHE A 38 5.07 -15.94 -1.84
C PHE A 38 6.06 -17.06 -2.23
N LEU A 39 7.33 -16.96 -1.83
CA LEU A 39 8.34 -17.97 -2.13
C LEU A 39 8.01 -19.32 -1.48
N MET A 40 7.58 -19.33 -0.21
CA MET A 40 7.19 -20.54 0.50
C MET A 40 5.92 -21.16 -0.08
N GLU A 41 4.92 -20.36 -0.48
CA GLU A 41 3.73 -20.84 -1.17
C GLU A 41 4.11 -21.58 -2.45
N ARG A 42 4.87 -20.93 -3.34
CA ARG A 42 5.31 -21.53 -4.61
C ARG A 42 6.19 -22.77 -4.40
N LEU A 43 7.11 -22.73 -3.44
CA LEU A 43 7.98 -23.86 -3.12
C LEU A 43 7.17 -25.08 -2.65
N VAL A 44 6.23 -24.89 -1.73
CA VAL A 44 5.36 -25.97 -1.22
C VAL A 44 4.49 -26.54 -2.35
N THR A 45 3.88 -25.69 -3.18
CA THR A 45 3.11 -26.14 -4.35
C THR A 45 3.97 -27.00 -5.27
N HIS A 46 5.11 -26.49 -5.75
CA HIS A 46 5.95 -27.21 -6.71
C HIS A 46 6.56 -28.50 -6.13
N LEU A 47 6.95 -28.51 -4.86
CA LEU A 47 7.46 -29.70 -4.19
C LEU A 47 6.38 -30.80 -4.07
N HIS A 48 5.15 -30.42 -3.71
CA HIS A 48 4.02 -31.35 -3.59
C HIS A 48 3.45 -31.80 -4.94
N ASP A 49 3.51 -30.96 -5.97
CA ASP A 49 3.18 -31.32 -7.35
C ASP A 49 4.19 -32.33 -7.88
N PHE A 50 5.51 -32.07 -7.74
CA PHE A 50 6.57 -32.98 -8.17
C PHE A 50 6.45 -34.36 -7.50
N ALA A 51 6.23 -34.41 -6.18
CA ALA A 51 6.06 -35.67 -5.46
C ALA A 51 4.84 -36.49 -5.95
N ARG A 52 3.75 -35.82 -6.36
CA ARG A 52 2.56 -36.47 -6.95
C ARG A 52 2.79 -36.90 -8.40
N GLU A 53 3.44 -36.06 -9.20
CA GLU A 53 3.79 -36.34 -10.61
C GLU A 53 4.68 -37.57 -10.73
N THR A 54 5.78 -37.63 -9.97
CA THR A 54 6.72 -38.76 -10.03
C THR A 54 6.26 -39.97 -9.21
N ARG A 55 5.19 -39.85 -8.42
CA ARG A 55 4.76 -40.83 -7.41
C ARG A 55 5.89 -41.21 -6.44
N LEU A 56 6.61 -40.20 -5.95
CA LEU A 56 7.82 -40.33 -5.15
C LEU A 56 7.61 -41.28 -3.95
N ASN A 57 8.36 -42.37 -3.90
CA ASN A 57 8.22 -43.35 -2.83
C ASN A 57 9.22 -43.11 -1.67
N THR A 58 8.97 -43.72 -0.52
CA THR A 58 9.77 -43.54 0.70
C THR A 58 11.26 -43.88 0.51
N LYS A 59 11.61 -44.82 -0.37
CA LYS A 59 13.02 -45.18 -0.61
C LYS A 59 13.75 -44.10 -1.41
N GLU A 60 13.11 -43.57 -2.45
CA GLU A 60 13.63 -42.45 -3.24
C GLU A 60 13.76 -41.18 -2.40
N TRP A 61 12.72 -40.86 -1.62
CA TRP A 61 12.74 -39.74 -0.67
C TRP A 61 13.88 -39.88 0.36
N MET A 62 14.05 -41.06 0.96
CA MET A 62 15.15 -41.28 1.92
C MET A 62 16.53 -41.26 1.26
N ALA A 63 16.68 -41.72 0.02
CA ALA A 63 17.92 -41.57 -0.74
C ALA A 63 18.24 -40.09 -1.00
N ALA A 64 17.25 -39.27 -1.36
CA ALA A 64 17.41 -37.83 -1.54
C ALA A 64 17.78 -37.11 -0.22
N ILE A 65 17.14 -37.44 0.90
CA ILE A 65 17.50 -36.90 2.21
C ILE A 65 18.92 -37.29 2.63
N GLN A 66 19.33 -38.54 2.42
CA GLN A 66 20.71 -38.99 2.68
C GLN A 66 21.73 -38.26 1.80
N PHE A 67 21.40 -38.03 0.53
CA PHE A 67 22.22 -37.24 -0.40
C PHE A 67 22.39 -35.78 0.06
N LEU A 68 21.30 -35.10 0.43
CA LEU A 68 21.33 -33.73 0.95
C LEU A 68 22.07 -33.65 2.30
N THR A 69 21.90 -34.65 3.17
CA THR A 69 22.64 -34.75 4.44
C THR A 69 24.14 -34.90 4.20
N ALA A 70 24.55 -35.79 3.28
CA ALA A 70 25.95 -35.96 2.91
C ALA A 70 26.53 -34.69 2.26
N THR A 71 25.71 -33.94 1.49
CA THR A 71 26.09 -32.66 0.88
C THR A 71 26.39 -31.62 1.97
N GLY A 72 25.50 -31.47 2.95
CA GLY A 72 25.73 -30.59 4.11
C GLY A 72 26.94 -31.01 4.95
N GLN A 73 27.15 -32.31 5.17
CA GLN A 73 28.34 -32.85 5.86
C GLN A 73 29.66 -32.62 5.11
N LYS A 74 29.62 -32.29 3.81
CA LYS A 74 30.79 -31.95 2.99
C LYS A 74 31.05 -30.44 2.94
N CYS A 75 30.16 -29.62 3.49
CA CYS A 75 30.34 -28.18 3.56
C CYS A 75 31.34 -27.79 4.66
N THR A 76 32.21 -26.84 4.36
CA THR A 76 33.13 -26.18 5.30
C THR A 76 33.25 -24.70 4.94
N ASP A 77 33.91 -23.91 5.78
CA ASP A 77 34.17 -22.48 5.52
C ASP A 77 34.88 -22.23 4.17
N MET A 78 35.60 -23.23 3.63
CA MET A 78 36.33 -23.19 2.36
C MET A 78 35.69 -24.04 1.24
N ARG A 79 34.59 -24.76 1.49
CA ARG A 79 33.94 -25.66 0.50
C ARG A 79 32.43 -25.61 0.67
N GLN A 80 31.72 -24.92 -0.23
CA GLN A 80 30.24 -24.87 -0.21
C GLN A 80 29.64 -25.90 -1.18
N GLU A 81 29.51 -27.15 -0.74
CA GLU A 81 28.97 -28.24 -1.56
C GLU A 81 27.50 -28.00 -1.98
N PHE A 82 26.72 -27.20 -1.24
CA PHE A 82 25.37 -26.79 -1.65
C PHE A 82 25.38 -25.80 -2.83
N VAL A 83 26.37 -24.91 -2.94
CA VAL A 83 26.53 -24.05 -4.13
C VAL A 83 26.91 -24.91 -5.33
N LEU A 84 27.83 -25.86 -5.15
CA LEU A 84 28.20 -26.81 -6.19
C LEU A 84 27.01 -27.67 -6.68
N LEU A 85 26.08 -28.04 -5.78
CA LEU A 85 24.84 -28.72 -6.14
C LEU A 85 23.90 -27.79 -6.95
N SER A 86 23.77 -26.53 -6.55
CA SER A 86 23.00 -25.51 -7.28
C SER A 86 23.53 -25.29 -8.70
N ASP A 87 24.85 -25.25 -8.88
CA ASP A 87 25.53 -25.11 -10.17
C ASP A 87 25.27 -26.33 -11.08
N VAL A 88 25.42 -27.54 -10.54
CA VAL A 88 25.22 -28.80 -11.30
C VAL A 88 23.75 -29.04 -11.69
N LEU A 89 22.80 -28.43 -10.97
CA LEU A 89 21.37 -28.40 -11.31
C LEU A 89 20.98 -27.20 -12.20
N GLY A 90 21.91 -26.28 -12.49
CA GLY A 90 21.67 -25.08 -13.31
C GLY A 90 20.89 -23.96 -12.61
N LEU A 91 20.62 -24.08 -11.31
CA LEU A 91 19.83 -23.10 -10.55
C LEU A 91 20.58 -21.77 -10.37
N SER A 92 21.89 -21.82 -10.08
CA SER A 92 22.70 -20.60 -9.89
C SER A 92 22.69 -19.72 -11.14
N LEU A 93 22.84 -20.32 -12.32
CA LEU A 93 22.84 -19.61 -13.61
C LEU A 93 21.46 -19.04 -13.94
N LEU A 94 20.38 -19.74 -13.57
CA LEU A 94 19.03 -19.23 -13.70
C LEU A 94 18.81 -18.01 -12.80
N VAL A 95 19.25 -18.06 -11.54
CA VAL A 95 19.17 -16.92 -10.60
C VAL A 95 19.97 -15.73 -11.13
N ASP A 96 21.22 -15.93 -11.54
CA ASP A 96 22.07 -14.90 -12.17
C ASP A 96 21.38 -14.25 -13.39
N SER A 97 20.74 -15.05 -14.25
CA SER A 97 20.03 -14.53 -15.43
C SER A 97 18.73 -13.76 -15.12
N ILE A 98 18.10 -14.03 -13.98
CA ILE A 98 16.90 -13.33 -13.50
C ILE A 98 17.30 -12.02 -12.80
N ASP A 99 18.38 -12.06 -12.02
CA ASP A 99 18.85 -10.92 -11.24
C ASP A 99 19.61 -9.92 -12.12
N HIS A 100 20.44 -10.37 -13.08
CA HIS A 100 21.24 -9.52 -13.97
C HIS A 100 20.89 -9.69 -15.48
N PRO A 101 19.66 -9.39 -15.92
CA PRO A 101 19.26 -9.52 -17.33
C PRO A 101 19.99 -8.50 -18.20
N LYS A 102 20.60 -8.96 -19.30
CA LYS A 102 21.47 -8.15 -20.17
C LYS A 102 20.76 -7.76 -21.49
N PRO A 103 20.68 -6.47 -21.87
CA PRO A 103 19.99 -6.02 -23.09
C PRO A 103 20.69 -6.47 -24.40
N PRO A 104 19.98 -6.48 -25.55
CA PRO A 104 20.56 -6.90 -26.83
C PRO A 104 21.77 -6.04 -27.24
N GLY A 105 22.92 -6.69 -27.44
CA GLY A 105 24.17 -6.02 -27.79
C GLY A 105 25.12 -5.77 -26.61
N SER A 106 24.69 -5.98 -25.36
CA SER A 106 25.60 -6.01 -24.21
C SER A 106 26.24 -7.40 -24.01
N THR A 107 27.32 -7.49 -23.23
CA THR A 107 27.98 -8.76 -22.92
C THR A 107 27.16 -9.56 -21.89
N VAL A 108 26.98 -10.85 -22.14
CA VAL A 108 26.20 -11.75 -21.29
C VAL A 108 26.97 -12.17 -20.03
N GLY A 109 26.26 -12.30 -18.92
CA GLY A 109 26.82 -12.75 -17.64
C GLY A 109 27.13 -14.25 -17.58
N SER A 110 27.94 -14.66 -16.61
CA SER A 110 28.25 -16.05 -16.24
C SER A 110 28.66 -16.13 -14.76
N LEU A 111 28.67 -17.34 -14.19
CA LEU A 111 28.90 -17.59 -12.76
C LEU A 111 30.31 -17.18 -12.30
N LEU A 112 30.43 -16.72 -11.05
CA LEU A 112 31.68 -16.24 -10.44
C LEU A 112 32.71 -17.36 -10.15
N GLY A 113 32.24 -18.60 -9.99
CA GLY A 113 33.07 -19.75 -9.62
C GLY A 113 33.38 -19.84 -8.12
N PRO A 114 33.71 -21.03 -7.59
CA PRO A 114 33.76 -21.30 -6.15
C PRO A 114 35.07 -20.90 -5.43
N PHE A 115 35.99 -20.18 -6.09
CA PHE A 115 37.34 -19.88 -5.58
C PHE A 115 37.70 -18.39 -5.57
N HIS A 116 36.72 -17.49 -5.68
CA HIS A 116 36.91 -16.05 -5.52
C HIS A 116 37.23 -15.68 -4.06
N THR A 117 38.17 -14.74 -3.84
CA THR A 117 38.47 -14.16 -2.53
C THR A 117 38.45 -12.63 -2.62
N ASP A 118 37.96 -11.96 -1.57
CA ASP A 118 37.73 -10.50 -1.56
C ASP A 118 38.97 -9.68 -1.15
N ASP A 119 40.17 -10.26 -1.23
CA ASP A 119 41.45 -9.73 -0.73
C ASP A 119 42.45 -9.32 -1.83
N ALA A 120 41.98 -9.13 -3.07
CA ALA A 120 42.81 -8.69 -4.19
C ALA A 120 43.39 -7.26 -3.99
N GLU A 121 44.69 -7.09 -4.23
CA GLU A 121 45.34 -5.78 -4.13
C GLU A 121 45.04 -4.88 -5.32
N MET A 122 44.69 -3.62 -5.06
CA MET A 122 44.44 -2.61 -6.09
C MET A 122 45.75 -2.16 -6.76
N VAL A 123 46.13 -2.89 -7.80
CA VAL A 123 47.20 -2.51 -8.71
C VAL A 123 46.74 -1.44 -9.70
N ALA A 124 47.66 -0.61 -10.17
CA ALA A 124 47.38 0.18 -11.35
C ALA A 124 47.07 -0.78 -12.51
N HIS A 125 46.08 -0.46 -13.33
CA HIS A 125 45.97 -0.79 -14.77
C HIS A 125 47.34 -1.25 -15.37
N GLY A 126 47.52 -2.31 -16.15
CA GLY A 126 48.75 -2.59 -16.98
C GLY A 126 50.11 -2.85 -16.31
N THR A 127 50.42 -4.14 -16.19
CA THR A 127 50.61 -4.76 -14.87
C THR A 127 50.68 -6.27 -15.13
N GLN A 128 51.88 -6.83 -15.34
CA GLN A 128 52.13 -8.19 -15.84
C GLN A 128 51.61 -9.30 -14.91
N ILE A 129 50.40 -9.79 -15.19
CA ILE A 129 49.66 -10.47 -14.13
C ILE A 129 50.24 -11.78 -13.53
N SER A 130 50.99 -12.64 -14.24
CA SER A 130 51.31 -13.98 -13.70
C SER A 130 52.47 -14.13 -12.70
N ASN A 131 52.40 -15.21 -11.91
CA ASN A 131 53.40 -15.67 -10.92
C ASN A 131 53.95 -17.11 -11.19
N ASP A 132 53.63 -17.78 -12.32
CA ASP A 132 54.14 -19.13 -12.65
C ASP A 132 55.11 -19.15 -13.84
N ASP A 133 56.41 -19.31 -13.54
CA ASP A 133 57.52 -19.40 -14.49
C ASP A 133 57.42 -20.56 -15.51
N LYS A 134 56.48 -21.50 -15.36
CA LYS A 134 56.30 -22.67 -16.24
C LYS A 134 55.13 -22.55 -17.23
N GLY A 135 54.43 -21.43 -17.22
CA GLY A 135 53.28 -21.14 -18.08
C GLY A 135 53.61 -20.76 -19.53
N GLU A 136 52.64 -20.92 -20.45
CA GLU A 136 52.71 -20.39 -21.83
C GLU A 136 51.93 -19.04 -21.91
N PRO A 137 52.59 -17.89 -22.12
CA PRO A 137 51.96 -16.57 -21.98
C PRO A 137 50.82 -16.24 -22.97
N ILE A 138 49.78 -15.55 -22.51
CA ILE A 138 48.62 -15.07 -23.29
C ILE A 138 48.33 -13.57 -23.12
N LEU A 139 48.36 -12.78 -24.19
CA LEU A 139 48.03 -11.35 -24.18
C LEU A 139 46.53 -11.10 -24.41
N VAL A 140 45.89 -10.27 -23.58
CA VAL A 140 44.49 -9.82 -23.77
C VAL A 140 44.41 -8.32 -24.02
N ILE A 141 43.62 -7.92 -25.02
CA ILE A 141 43.35 -6.51 -25.39
C ILE A 141 41.84 -6.32 -25.62
N GLY A 142 41.26 -5.27 -25.01
CA GLY A 142 39.84 -4.94 -25.14
C GLY A 142 39.51 -3.48 -24.82
N SER A 143 38.24 -3.09 -24.99
CA SER A 143 37.72 -1.77 -24.61
C SER A 143 36.35 -1.90 -23.95
N VAL A 144 36.11 -1.16 -22.86
CA VAL A 144 34.81 -1.13 -22.16
C VAL A 144 33.98 0.02 -22.73
N LYS A 145 32.75 -0.29 -23.14
CA LYS A 145 31.83 0.66 -23.78
C LYS A 145 30.42 0.60 -23.20
N ASP A 146 29.67 1.69 -23.40
CA ASP A 146 28.22 1.71 -23.20
C ASP A 146 27.50 0.95 -24.34
N THR A 147 26.17 0.80 -24.19
CA THR A 147 25.27 0.20 -25.19
C THR A 147 25.16 0.99 -26.50
N HIS A 148 25.74 2.19 -26.57
CA HIS A 148 25.81 3.05 -27.77
C HIS A 148 27.21 3.04 -28.44
N GLY A 149 28.19 2.36 -27.84
CA GLY A 149 29.55 2.21 -28.36
C GLY A 149 30.56 3.28 -27.91
N HIS A 150 30.20 4.18 -27.00
CA HIS A 150 31.12 5.17 -26.43
C HIS A 150 32.04 4.52 -25.38
N PRO A 151 33.33 4.89 -25.32
CA PRO A 151 34.26 4.38 -24.30
C PRO A 151 33.90 4.88 -22.90
N LEU A 152 34.02 4.02 -21.90
CA LEU A 152 33.73 4.35 -20.50
C LEU A 152 35.03 4.52 -19.69
N GLU A 153 35.27 5.72 -19.18
CA GLU A 153 36.36 6.00 -18.23
C GLU A 153 36.00 5.60 -16.79
N GLY A 154 37.01 5.39 -15.94
CA GLY A 154 36.86 5.15 -14.50
C GLY A 154 36.22 3.82 -14.10
N VAL A 155 36.25 2.80 -14.98
CA VAL A 155 35.73 1.46 -14.69
C VAL A 155 36.74 0.68 -13.83
N VAL A 156 36.30 0.10 -12.71
CA VAL A 156 37.11 -0.85 -11.94
C VAL A 156 36.94 -2.22 -12.59
N ILE A 157 38.06 -2.84 -12.96
CA ILE A 157 38.10 -4.20 -13.51
C ILE A 157 38.78 -5.08 -12.47
N ASP A 158 38.05 -6.07 -11.99
CA ASP A 158 38.55 -7.07 -11.05
C ASP A 158 39.01 -8.28 -11.88
N VAL A 159 40.33 -8.52 -11.85
CA VAL A 159 41.04 -9.52 -12.66
C VAL A 159 42.05 -10.20 -11.75
N TRP A 160 42.03 -11.53 -11.69
CA TRP A 160 42.99 -12.29 -10.90
C TRP A 160 44.36 -12.37 -11.59
N GLU A 161 45.40 -12.32 -10.74
CA GLU A 161 46.85 -12.15 -11.00
C GLU A 161 47.28 -10.65 -11.29
N THR A 162 48.54 -10.20 -11.09
CA THR A 162 49.00 -8.77 -10.89
C THR A 162 50.41 -8.33 -11.42
N ASP A 163 50.63 -7.06 -11.82
CA ASP A 163 51.89 -6.26 -11.58
C ASP A 163 51.69 -4.71 -11.41
N SER A 164 52.38 -3.73 -12.07
CA SER A 164 52.65 -2.44 -11.40
C SER A 164 52.70 -1.06 -12.14
N THR A 165 52.20 -0.82 -13.38
CA THR A 165 52.60 0.44 -14.12
C THR A 165 51.56 1.40 -14.74
N GLY A 166 50.27 1.10 -14.86
CA GLY A 166 49.21 2.03 -15.31
C GLY A 166 48.52 1.84 -16.70
N HIS A 167 48.68 0.74 -17.48
CA HIS A 167 48.20 0.59 -18.89
C HIS A 167 47.62 -0.80 -19.31
N TYR A 168 46.39 -1.23 -18.93
CA TYR A 168 45.95 -2.66 -18.92
C TYR A 168 46.41 -3.60 -20.06
N ASP A 169 47.09 -4.67 -19.64
CA ASP A 169 47.39 -5.91 -20.34
C ASP A 169 47.29 -7.08 -19.34
N THR A 170 46.91 -8.27 -19.82
CA THR A 170 47.04 -9.50 -19.03
C THR A 170 47.98 -10.46 -19.74
N HIS A 171 48.75 -11.26 -18.98
CA HIS A 171 49.80 -12.12 -19.49
C HIS A 171 49.90 -13.44 -18.68
N GLY A 172 48.78 -14.19 -18.65
CA GLY A 172 48.66 -15.47 -17.94
C GLY A 172 48.93 -16.69 -18.82
N ILE A 173 48.46 -17.88 -18.41
CA ILE A 173 48.63 -19.10 -19.21
C ILE A 173 47.44 -19.38 -20.13
N VAL A 174 47.65 -20.08 -21.24
CA VAL A 174 46.55 -20.69 -22.01
C VAL A 174 45.79 -21.66 -21.09
N PRO A 175 44.51 -21.41 -20.74
CA PRO A 175 43.79 -22.21 -19.75
C PRO A 175 43.46 -23.59 -20.30
N VAL A 176 43.71 -24.62 -19.50
CA VAL A 176 43.38 -26.02 -19.81
C VAL A 176 42.09 -26.47 -19.12
N PRO A 177 41.35 -27.45 -19.68
CA PRO A 177 40.17 -28.00 -19.03
C PRO A 177 40.50 -28.66 -17.69
N TYR A 178 39.65 -28.46 -16.68
CA TYR A 178 39.88 -28.90 -15.31
C TYR A 178 38.61 -29.52 -14.66
N PRO A 179 38.76 -30.45 -13.71
CA PRO A 179 37.63 -31.05 -13.00
C PRO A 179 37.10 -30.16 -11.86
N ILE A 180 35.77 -30.05 -11.72
CA ILE A 180 35.14 -29.69 -10.44
C ILE A 180 35.27 -30.86 -9.44
N PRO A 181 35.19 -30.63 -8.11
CA PRO A 181 35.37 -31.67 -7.09
C PRO A 181 34.50 -32.93 -7.31
N GLY A 182 35.14 -34.02 -7.73
CA GLY A 182 34.49 -35.30 -8.06
C GLY A 182 34.42 -36.30 -6.90
N ASP A 183 34.91 -35.92 -5.72
CA ASP A 183 35.07 -36.75 -4.51
C ASP A 183 33.87 -36.66 -3.53
N GLY A 184 33.00 -35.68 -3.73
CA GLY A 184 31.84 -35.40 -2.89
C GLY A 184 30.54 -36.03 -3.40
N PRO A 185 29.43 -35.86 -2.66
CA PRO A 185 28.11 -36.30 -3.08
C PRO A 185 27.73 -35.79 -4.48
N VAL A 186 27.99 -34.52 -4.80
CA VAL A 186 27.66 -33.95 -6.12
C VAL A 186 28.47 -34.62 -7.24
N GLY A 187 29.75 -34.94 -6.98
CA GLY A 187 30.57 -35.75 -7.88
C GLY A 187 30.03 -37.18 -8.08
N ASN A 188 29.36 -37.75 -7.08
CA ASN A 188 28.68 -39.05 -7.22
C ASN A 188 27.33 -38.94 -7.94
N LEU A 189 26.60 -37.84 -7.78
CA LEU A 189 25.41 -37.54 -8.59
C LEU A 189 25.76 -37.44 -10.08
N LEU A 190 26.84 -36.73 -10.43
CA LEU A 190 27.32 -36.66 -11.81
C LEU A 190 27.62 -38.06 -12.38
N LYS A 191 28.29 -38.94 -11.63
CA LYS A 191 28.54 -40.35 -12.03
C LYS A 191 27.24 -41.13 -12.23
N LEU A 192 26.24 -40.97 -11.34
CA LEU A 192 24.92 -41.62 -11.48
C LEU A 192 24.13 -41.10 -12.68
N LEU A 193 24.28 -39.81 -13.03
CA LEU A 193 23.73 -39.19 -14.23
C LEU A 193 24.55 -39.46 -15.50
N ASN A 194 25.63 -40.25 -15.41
CA ASN A 194 26.58 -40.52 -16.49
C ASN A 194 27.18 -39.24 -17.13
N ARG A 195 27.43 -38.20 -16.31
CA ARG A 195 28.07 -36.93 -16.66
C ARG A 195 29.51 -36.88 -16.15
N HIS A 196 30.41 -36.23 -16.89
CA HIS A 196 31.76 -35.92 -16.40
C HIS A 196 31.75 -34.68 -15.49
N ASN A 197 32.82 -34.51 -14.71
CA ASN A 197 33.06 -33.33 -13.86
C ASN A 197 34.00 -32.29 -14.50
N MET A 198 34.41 -32.45 -15.76
CA MET A 198 35.28 -31.48 -16.44
C MET A 198 34.53 -30.20 -16.83
N ARG A 199 35.22 -29.07 -16.67
CA ARG A 199 34.93 -27.78 -17.31
C ARG A 199 35.94 -27.53 -18.43
N PRO A 200 35.55 -26.91 -19.55
CA PRO A 200 36.49 -26.45 -20.59
C PRO A 200 37.46 -25.38 -20.08
N GLY A 201 38.59 -25.16 -20.75
CA GLY A 201 39.52 -24.08 -20.44
C GLY A 201 38.90 -22.69 -20.66
N HIS A 202 38.97 -21.81 -19.65
CA HIS A 202 38.38 -20.48 -19.69
C HIS A 202 39.04 -19.46 -18.75
N LEU A 203 38.77 -18.19 -19.00
CA LEU A 203 39.14 -17.04 -18.18
C LEU A 203 37.87 -16.37 -17.64
N HIS A 204 37.81 -16.06 -16.34
CA HIS A 204 36.71 -15.29 -15.73
C HIS A 204 37.04 -13.79 -15.65
N PHE A 205 36.00 -12.95 -15.66
CA PHE A 205 36.09 -11.49 -15.59
C PHE A 205 34.97 -10.92 -14.71
N ARG A 206 35.24 -9.90 -13.90
CA ARG A 206 34.23 -9.17 -13.11
C ARG A 206 34.39 -7.66 -13.27
N PHE A 207 33.28 -6.97 -13.58
CA PHE A 207 33.24 -5.53 -13.83
C PHE A 207 32.23 -4.87 -12.89
N MET A 208 32.63 -3.76 -12.24
CA MET A 208 31.79 -2.99 -11.31
C MET A 208 31.95 -1.49 -11.55
N LYS A 209 30.83 -0.76 -11.67
CA LYS A 209 30.80 0.70 -11.81
C LYS A 209 29.48 1.26 -11.27
N HIS A 210 29.53 2.33 -10.49
CA HIS A 210 28.33 2.97 -9.94
C HIS A 210 27.43 3.51 -11.07
N GLY A 211 26.13 3.19 -11.02
CA GLY A 211 25.16 3.48 -12.09
C GLY A 211 25.07 2.41 -13.20
N TYR A 212 25.82 1.30 -13.08
CA TYR A 212 25.85 0.21 -14.05
C TYR A 212 25.72 -1.16 -13.34
N ASP A 213 24.90 -2.03 -13.93
CA ASP A 213 24.60 -3.35 -13.40
C ASP A 213 25.85 -4.24 -13.46
N PRO A 214 26.31 -4.81 -12.33
CA PRO A 214 27.52 -5.63 -12.29
C PRO A 214 27.55 -6.73 -13.35
N LEU A 215 28.73 -6.98 -13.92
CA LEU A 215 28.93 -8.05 -14.90
C LEU A 215 30.02 -8.99 -14.41
N THR A 216 29.62 -10.19 -14.01
CA THR A 216 30.50 -11.36 -13.91
C THR A 216 30.36 -12.15 -15.21
N THR A 217 31.44 -12.59 -15.84
CA THR A 217 31.38 -13.41 -17.07
C THR A 217 32.64 -14.28 -17.24
N ALA A 218 32.68 -15.10 -18.29
CA ALA A 218 33.83 -15.93 -18.63
C ALA A 218 33.98 -16.11 -20.15
N LEU A 219 35.21 -16.23 -20.65
CA LEU A 219 35.52 -16.53 -22.05
C LEU A 219 36.15 -17.92 -22.19
N TYR A 220 35.61 -18.73 -23.09
CA TYR A 220 35.91 -20.15 -23.27
C TYR A 220 36.70 -20.38 -24.56
N LEU A 221 37.70 -21.27 -24.54
CA LEU A 221 38.47 -21.59 -25.74
C LEU A 221 37.65 -22.44 -26.72
N ARG A 222 37.54 -21.98 -27.98
CA ARG A 222 36.88 -22.73 -29.05
C ARG A 222 37.66 -23.99 -29.41
N GLY A 223 36.98 -25.11 -29.50
CA GLY A 223 37.56 -26.43 -29.78
C GLY A 223 38.05 -27.19 -28.54
N ASP A 224 37.75 -26.70 -27.32
CA ASP A 224 38.00 -27.47 -26.11
C ASP A 224 37.14 -28.76 -26.09
N PRO A 225 37.70 -29.93 -25.70
CA PRO A 225 36.97 -31.20 -25.65
C PRO A 225 35.67 -31.20 -24.82
N TYR A 226 35.48 -30.22 -23.93
CA TYR A 226 34.33 -30.10 -23.03
C TYR A 226 33.48 -28.85 -23.28
N GLU A 227 33.70 -28.09 -24.36
CA GLU A 227 32.95 -26.86 -24.67
C GLU A 227 31.43 -27.10 -24.77
N ASN A 228 31.03 -28.25 -25.33
CA ASN A 228 29.63 -28.63 -25.54
C ASN A 228 29.02 -29.41 -24.36
N SER A 229 29.74 -29.56 -23.24
CA SER A 229 29.35 -30.46 -22.14
C SER A 229 29.78 -30.00 -20.74
N ASP A 230 30.11 -28.72 -20.55
CA ASP A 230 30.52 -28.12 -19.26
C ASP A 230 29.65 -28.60 -18.08
N ALA A 231 30.31 -29.09 -17.02
CA ALA A 231 29.66 -29.67 -15.85
C ALA A 231 28.68 -28.69 -15.14
N VAL A 232 28.88 -27.39 -15.29
CA VAL A 232 28.08 -26.32 -14.65
C VAL A 232 27.34 -25.39 -15.64
N PHE A 233 27.28 -25.76 -16.92
CA PHE A 233 26.52 -25.03 -17.97
C PHE A 233 26.95 -23.56 -18.20
N GLY A 234 28.21 -23.19 -17.93
CA GLY A 234 28.70 -21.81 -18.06
C GLY A 234 28.99 -21.38 -19.51
N VAL A 235 29.20 -22.32 -20.43
CA VAL A 235 29.49 -22.04 -21.85
C VAL A 235 28.25 -21.49 -22.57
N LYS A 236 28.44 -20.40 -23.31
CA LYS A 236 27.44 -19.80 -24.20
C LYS A 236 28.13 -19.44 -25.51
N ASP A 237 27.48 -19.64 -26.67
CA ASP A 237 28.08 -19.38 -27.99
C ASP A 237 28.80 -18.03 -28.14
N PRO A 238 28.28 -16.88 -27.62
CA PRO A 238 28.95 -15.58 -27.73
C PRO A 238 30.20 -15.42 -26.85
N LEU A 239 30.47 -16.39 -25.97
CA LEU A 239 31.62 -16.42 -25.05
C LEU A 239 32.73 -17.37 -25.53
N LEU A 240 32.52 -18.11 -26.63
CA LEU A 240 33.55 -18.94 -27.26
C LEU A 240 34.49 -18.08 -28.11
N VAL A 241 35.78 -18.12 -27.83
CA VAL A 241 36.82 -17.29 -28.45
C VAL A 241 37.96 -18.12 -29.03
N ASP A 242 38.57 -17.58 -30.09
CA ASP A 242 39.67 -18.19 -30.83
C ASP A 242 41.00 -17.53 -30.46
N LEU A 243 42.04 -18.33 -30.22
CA LEU A 243 43.40 -17.83 -29.95
C LEU A 243 44.12 -17.48 -31.25
N GLN A 244 44.67 -16.28 -31.30
CA GLN A 244 45.47 -15.75 -32.39
C GLN A 244 46.96 -15.80 -32.04
N GLN A 245 47.82 -15.52 -33.01
CA GLN A 245 49.26 -15.39 -32.81
C GLN A 245 49.64 -13.90 -32.76
N VAL A 246 50.52 -13.51 -31.85
CA VAL A 246 51.03 -12.13 -31.78
C VAL A 246 51.85 -11.78 -33.03
N ASP A 247 51.55 -10.64 -33.67
CA ASP A 247 52.28 -10.14 -34.85
C ASP A 247 53.53 -9.31 -34.47
N GLU A 248 54.32 -8.88 -35.46
CA GLU A 248 55.52 -8.06 -35.24
C GLU A 248 55.27 -6.71 -34.54
N VAL A 249 54.11 -6.10 -34.80
CA VAL A 249 53.76 -4.79 -34.27
C VAL A 249 53.32 -4.92 -32.80
N ILE A 250 52.51 -5.93 -32.49
CA ILE A 250 52.06 -6.24 -31.13
C ILE A 250 53.22 -6.78 -30.29
N ALA A 251 54.05 -7.70 -30.82
CA ALA A 251 55.24 -8.22 -30.12
C ALA A 251 56.20 -7.08 -29.75
N ALA A 252 56.50 -6.17 -30.68
CA ALA A 252 57.37 -5.03 -30.41
C ALA A 252 56.75 -4.00 -29.46
N LYS A 253 55.43 -3.76 -29.55
CA LYS A 253 54.71 -2.80 -28.73
C LYS A 253 54.58 -3.24 -27.27
N TYR A 254 54.27 -4.52 -27.04
CA TYR A 254 54.02 -5.09 -25.69
C TYR A 254 55.22 -5.88 -25.14
N LYS A 255 56.32 -6.01 -25.90
CA LYS A 255 57.57 -6.71 -25.53
C LYS A 255 57.42 -8.21 -25.22
N VAL A 256 56.47 -8.86 -25.89
CA VAL A 256 56.19 -10.29 -25.76
C VAL A 256 56.80 -11.07 -26.93
N SER A 257 56.98 -12.40 -26.81
CA SER A 257 57.50 -13.18 -27.93
C SER A 257 56.47 -13.26 -29.07
N LYS A 258 56.94 -13.50 -30.29
CA LYS A 258 56.07 -13.93 -31.39
C LYS A 258 55.41 -15.28 -31.12
N GLU A 259 55.95 -16.10 -30.21
CA GLU A 259 55.34 -17.36 -29.80
C GLU A 259 54.10 -17.18 -28.90
N THR A 260 53.93 -16.03 -28.24
CA THR A 260 52.80 -15.69 -27.35
C THR A 260 51.45 -15.78 -28.07
N LYS A 261 50.42 -16.27 -27.37
CA LYS A 261 49.03 -16.31 -27.86
C LYS A 261 48.30 -14.99 -27.58
N LEU A 262 47.37 -14.63 -28.45
CA LEU A 262 46.59 -13.39 -28.38
C LEU A 262 45.10 -13.71 -28.30
N LEU A 263 44.39 -13.11 -27.36
CA LEU A 263 42.94 -13.18 -27.22
C LEU A 263 42.36 -11.76 -27.29
N THR A 264 41.32 -11.57 -28.09
CA THR A 264 40.66 -10.26 -28.27
C THR A 264 39.16 -10.37 -28.06
N TYR A 265 38.60 -9.49 -27.22
CA TYR A 265 37.17 -9.46 -26.91
C TYR A 265 36.75 -8.04 -26.51
N ASN A 266 35.48 -7.69 -26.73
CA ASN A 266 34.91 -6.39 -26.32
C ASN A 266 33.82 -6.61 -25.28
N PHE A 267 33.96 -5.99 -24.11
CA PHE A 267 33.01 -6.08 -23.01
C PHE A 267 32.09 -4.85 -23.00
N VAL A 268 30.78 -5.09 -22.89
CA VAL A 268 29.73 -4.06 -22.89
C VAL A 268 28.85 -4.28 -21.67
N ILE A 269 28.72 -3.26 -20.83
CA ILE A 269 27.96 -3.27 -19.58
C ILE A 269 26.73 -2.37 -19.70
N ALA A 270 25.61 -2.79 -19.10
CA ALA A 270 24.35 -2.05 -19.09
C ALA A 270 24.22 -1.14 -17.85
N THR A 271 23.49 -0.04 -17.97
CA THR A 271 23.16 0.82 -16.82
C THR A 271 22.18 0.14 -15.87
N ASP A 272 22.17 0.54 -14.60
CA ASP A 272 21.17 0.07 -13.62
C ASP A 272 19.74 0.34 -14.11
N GLN A 273 19.52 1.45 -14.82
CA GLN A 273 18.24 1.87 -15.36
C GLN A 273 17.78 1.01 -16.55
N GLU A 274 18.68 0.64 -17.47
CA GLU A 274 18.38 -0.29 -18.57
C GLU A 274 18.02 -1.69 -18.03
N THR A 275 18.79 -2.18 -17.05
CA THR A 275 18.54 -3.48 -16.42
C THR A 275 17.22 -3.49 -15.66
N GLU A 276 16.91 -2.45 -14.86
CA GLU A 276 15.66 -2.39 -14.10
C GLU A 276 14.42 -2.25 -15.01
N ALA A 277 14.49 -1.44 -16.07
CA ALA A 277 13.41 -1.35 -17.06
C ALA A 277 13.14 -2.71 -17.73
N LEU A 278 14.20 -3.49 -18.00
CA LEU A 278 14.10 -4.83 -18.56
C LEU A 278 13.64 -5.88 -17.54
N ARG A 279 13.99 -5.75 -16.24
CA ARG A 279 13.41 -6.55 -15.14
C ARG A 279 11.91 -6.29 -15.02
N GLU A 280 11.47 -5.03 -15.13
CA GLU A 280 10.06 -4.65 -15.13
C GLU A 280 9.30 -5.23 -16.33
N GLU A 281 9.84 -5.08 -17.56
CA GLU A 281 9.21 -5.61 -18.78
C GLU A 281 9.09 -7.14 -18.72
N ASN A 282 10.17 -7.83 -18.34
CA ASN A 282 10.15 -9.28 -18.15
C ASN A 282 9.22 -9.70 -17.01
N SER A 283 9.07 -8.90 -15.95
CA SER A 283 8.11 -9.18 -14.87
C SER A 283 6.66 -9.04 -15.33
N LYS A 284 6.36 -8.01 -16.14
CA LYS A 284 5.03 -7.81 -16.76
C LYS A 284 4.71 -8.95 -17.76
N LEU A 285 5.68 -9.36 -18.57
CA LEU A 285 5.57 -10.52 -19.46
C LEU A 285 5.47 -11.85 -18.70
N ALA A 286 6.16 -11.98 -17.57
CA ALA A 286 6.03 -13.14 -16.69
C ALA A 286 4.64 -13.18 -16.05
N GLU A 287 4.06 -12.06 -15.65
CA GLU A 287 2.68 -11.99 -15.12
C GLU A 287 1.63 -12.42 -16.14
N LEU A 288 1.77 -11.98 -17.39
CA LEU A 288 0.95 -12.49 -18.49
C LEU A 288 1.12 -14.01 -18.72
N ARG A 289 2.25 -14.60 -18.30
CA ARG A 289 2.54 -16.05 -18.32
C ARG A 289 2.22 -16.78 -17.00
N LYS A 290 1.88 -16.08 -15.91
CA LYS A 290 1.47 -16.67 -14.60
C LYS A 290 0.04 -17.22 -14.64
N GLN A 291 -0.75 -16.83 -15.65
CA GLN A 291 -2.12 -17.28 -15.88
C GLN A 291 -2.16 -18.78 -16.23
N PRO A 292 -3.24 -19.52 -15.89
CA PRO A 292 -3.36 -20.93 -16.25
C PRO A 292 -3.28 -21.08 -17.77
N ARG A 293 -2.35 -21.93 -18.25
CA ARG A 293 -2.15 -22.11 -19.69
C ARG A 293 -3.45 -22.62 -20.33
N PRO A 294 -3.85 -22.10 -21.51
CA PRO A 294 -5.00 -22.64 -22.23
C PRO A 294 -4.89 -24.15 -22.41
N PRO A 295 -6.01 -24.91 -22.32
CA PRO A 295 -6.01 -26.31 -22.72
C PRO A 295 -5.50 -26.44 -24.17
N SER A 296 -4.79 -27.53 -24.46
CA SER A 296 -4.11 -27.73 -25.74
C SER A 296 -5.11 -27.96 -26.89
N LEU A 297 -5.58 -26.87 -27.49
CA LEU A 297 -6.49 -26.89 -28.63
C LEU A 297 -5.74 -27.11 -29.97
N PRO A 298 -6.29 -27.91 -30.90
CA PRO A 298 -5.64 -28.21 -32.17
C PRO A 298 -5.55 -26.95 -33.07
N VAL A 299 -4.36 -26.70 -33.62
CA VAL A 299 -4.10 -25.54 -34.49
C VAL A 299 -4.73 -25.70 -35.88
N ASN A 300 -4.81 -26.94 -36.38
CA ASN A 300 -5.50 -27.33 -37.61
C ASN A 300 -6.56 -28.40 -37.28
N PRO A 301 -7.84 -28.02 -37.09
CA PRO A 301 -8.89 -28.92 -36.64
C PRO A 301 -9.58 -29.70 -37.78
N ASP A 302 -9.99 -30.94 -37.49
CA ASP A 302 -11.15 -31.57 -38.13
C ASP A 302 -12.40 -31.17 -37.33
N ILE A 303 -13.23 -30.28 -37.90
CA ILE A 303 -14.40 -29.70 -37.23
C ILE A 303 -15.46 -30.77 -36.90
N PRO A 304 -15.88 -31.65 -37.83
CA PRO A 304 -16.72 -32.80 -37.51
C PRO A 304 -16.19 -33.66 -36.35
N ALA A 305 -14.89 -34.00 -36.34
CA ALA A 305 -14.30 -34.79 -35.25
C ALA A 305 -14.30 -34.03 -33.91
N MET A 306 -13.98 -32.74 -33.90
CA MET A 306 -14.09 -31.89 -32.70
C MET A 306 -15.53 -31.80 -32.19
N ARG A 307 -16.52 -31.69 -33.09
CA ARG A 307 -17.94 -31.65 -32.71
C ARG A 307 -18.38 -32.96 -32.06
N GLN A 308 -17.96 -34.10 -32.62
CA GLN A 308 -18.22 -35.42 -32.01
C GLN A 308 -17.60 -35.53 -30.61
N HIS A 309 -16.35 -35.08 -30.45
CA HIS A 309 -15.66 -35.11 -29.16
C HIS A 309 -16.33 -34.22 -28.11
N ALA A 310 -16.62 -32.96 -28.45
CA ALA A 310 -17.32 -32.03 -27.56
C ALA A 310 -18.73 -32.55 -27.17
N ASN A 311 -19.46 -33.16 -28.11
CA ASN A 311 -20.75 -33.78 -27.82
C ASN A 311 -20.64 -35.00 -26.90
N PHE A 312 -19.57 -35.78 -27.02
CA PHE A 312 -19.29 -36.89 -26.09
C PHE A 312 -18.96 -36.38 -24.69
N GLU A 313 -18.05 -35.40 -24.55
CA GLU A 313 -17.74 -34.78 -23.26
C GLU A 313 -18.99 -34.18 -22.60
N ALA A 314 -19.81 -33.47 -23.37
CA ALA A 314 -21.07 -32.90 -22.88
C ALA A 314 -22.10 -33.97 -22.46
N GLN A 315 -22.08 -35.17 -23.04
CA GLN A 315 -22.90 -36.30 -22.59
C GLN A 315 -22.37 -36.91 -21.29
N GLU A 316 -21.05 -37.08 -21.14
CA GLU A 316 -20.46 -37.60 -19.90
C GLU A 316 -20.64 -36.61 -18.73
N LEU A 317 -20.45 -35.30 -18.96
CA LEU A 317 -20.71 -34.26 -17.95
C LEU A 317 -22.17 -34.27 -17.46
N ARG A 318 -23.15 -34.53 -18.33
CA ARG A 318 -24.57 -34.62 -17.93
C ARG A 318 -24.82 -35.78 -16.97
N LYS A 319 -24.18 -36.94 -17.14
CA LYS A 319 -24.27 -38.08 -16.20
C LYS A 319 -23.73 -37.74 -14.80
N VAL A 320 -22.78 -36.80 -14.71
CA VAL A 320 -22.20 -36.34 -13.44
C VAL A 320 -23.07 -35.24 -12.79
N ILE A 321 -23.70 -34.39 -13.60
CA ILE A 321 -24.55 -33.26 -13.18
C ILE A 321 -26.03 -33.67 -12.94
N GLU A 322 -26.33 -34.97 -13.02
CA GLU A 322 -27.68 -35.58 -13.03
C GLU A 322 -28.46 -35.52 -11.69
N LYS A 323 -28.06 -34.64 -10.75
CA LYS A 323 -28.87 -34.34 -9.56
C LYS A 323 -29.94 -33.29 -9.92
N PRO A 324 -31.24 -33.53 -9.65
CA PRO A 324 -32.29 -32.55 -9.88
C PRO A 324 -32.02 -31.27 -9.09
N THR A 325 -31.99 -30.13 -9.77
CA THR A 325 -31.92 -28.82 -9.10
C THR A 325 -33.29 -28.55 -8.48
N LEU A 326 -33.35 -28.46 -7.14
CA LEU A 326 -34.62 -28.32 -6.42
C LEU A 326 -35.34 -27.03 -6.85
N GLY A 327 -36.59 -27.15 -7.28
CA GLY A 327 -37.39 -26.01 -7.73
C GLY A 327 -37.20 -25.64 -9.21
N LEU A 328 -36.50 -26.46 -10.01
CA LEU A 328 -36.36 -26.29 -11.45
C LEU A 328 -37.08 -27.40 -12.25
N SER A 329 -37.79 -27.00 -13.32
CA SER A 329 -38.39 -27.84 -14.34
C SER A 329 -37.58 -27.72 -15.63
N GLU A 330 -37.17 -28.86 -16.19
CA GLU A 330 -36.29 -28.95 -17.36
C GLU A 330 -36.87 -29.89 -18.41
N ARG A 331 -36.94 -29.48 -19.68
CA ARG A 331 -37.40 -30.36 -20.76
C ARG A 331 -36.81 -30.04 -22.12
N GLY A 332 -36.67 -31.08 -22.94
CA GLY A 332 -36.49 -30.94 -24.37
C GLY A 332 -37.75 -30.38 -25.04
N MET A 333 -37.55 -29.65 -26.13
CA MET A 333 -38.61 -29.08 -26.96
C MET A 333 -38.15 -29.05 -28.41
N LYS A 334 -39.10 -29.05 -29.35
CA LYS A 334 -38.86 -28.77 -30.76
C LYS A 334 -39.58 -27.51 -31.19
N ILE A 335 -38.91 -26.70 -32.01
CA ILE A 335 -39.43 -25.44 -32.53
C ILE A 335 -39.44 -25.54 -34.07
N PRO A 336 -40.61 -25.49 -34.73
CA PRO A 336 -40.69 -25.56 -36.19
C PRO A 336 -40.19 -24.25 -36.81
N VAL A 337 -39.35 -24.36 -37.83
CA VAL A 337 -38.81 -23.22 -38.60
C VAL A 337 -38.95 -23.47 -40.10
N ALA A 338 -39.38 -22.42 -40.82
CA ALA A 338 -39.49 -22.41 -42.29
C ALA A 338 -40.24 -23.64 -42.89
N GLY A 339 -41.40 -23.99 -42.33
CA GLY A 339 -42.39 -24.89 -42.94
C GLY A 339 -42.08 -26.40 -42.98
N VAL A 340 -40.82 -26.83 -42.82
CA VAL A 340 -40.45 -28.26 -42.88
C VAL A 340 -39.31 -28.69 -41.94
N ARG A 341 -38.64 -27.76 -41.25
CA ARG A 341 -37.52 -28.07 -40.35
C ARG A 341 -37.92 -27.85 -38.89
N GLU A 342 -37.29 -28.58 -37.99
CA GLU A 342 -37.44 -28.42 -36.55
C GLU A 342 -36.06 -28.15 -35.94
N LEU A 343 -35.95 -27.13 -35.09
CA LEU A 343 -34.81 -26.93 -34.21
C LEU A 343 -35.07 -27.62 -32.88
N ASP A 344 -34.05 -28.23 -32.30
CA ASP A 344 -34.10 -28.65 -30.92
C ASP A 344 -33.92 -27.45 -29.98
N ALA A 345 -34.63 -27.45 -28.86
CA ALA A 345 -34.45 -26.50 -27.77
C ALA A 345 -34.48 -27.23 -26.42
N TYR A 346 -33.93 -26.60 -25.40
CA TYR A 346 -34.02 -27.04 -24.01
C TYR A 346 -34.59 -25.90 -23.16
N VAL A 347 -35.69 -26.17 -22.47
CA VAL A 347 -36.45 -25.17 -21.71
C VAL A 347 -36.21 -25.39 -20.22
N TYR A 348 -35.77 -24.32 -19.55
CA TYR A 348 -35.63 -24.23 -18.10
C TYR A 348 -36.72 -23.30 -17.56
N ALA A 349 -37.50 -23.76 -16.58
CA ALA A 349 -38.54 -22.97 -15.90
C ALA A 349 -38.57 -23.28 -14.39
N PRO A 350 -39.08 -22.39 -13.52
CA PRO A 350 -39.31 -22.72 -12.10
C PRO A 350 -40.36 -23.85 -11.95
N SER A 351 -40.19 -24.75 -10.96
CA SER A 351 -41.11 -25.88 -10.71
C SER A 351 -42.36 -25.52 -9.92
N SER A 352 -42.34 -24.45 -9.12
CA SER A 352 -43.58 -23.92 -8.56
C SER A 352 -44.43 -23.42 -9.72
N GLU A 353 -45.75 -23.54 -9.64
CA GLU A 353 -46.67 -22.97 -10.64
C GLU A 353 -47.02 -21.52 -10.25
N PRO A 354 -46.29 -20.49 -10.75
CA PRO A 354 -46.81 -19.14 -10.68
C PRO A 354 -48.00 -19.00 -11.64
N PRO A 355 -48.89 -18.01 -11.44
CA PRO A 355 -50.07 -17.80 -12.27
C PRO A 355 -49.78 -17.87 -13.78
N ALA A 356 -50.74 -18.32 -14.58
CA ALA A 356 -50.60 -18.38 -16.03
C ALA A 356 -50.17 -17.01 -16.62
N ALA A 357 -49.29 -17.04 -17.63
CA ALA A 357 -48.72 -15.86 -18.27
C ALA A 357 -48.06 -14.80 -17.34
N SER A 358 -47.33 -15.24 -16.31
CA SER A 358 -46.67 -14.36 -15.31
C SER A 358 -45.14 -14.17 -15.46
N LEU A 359 -44.43 -15.05 -16.18
CA LEU A 359 -42.97 -15.06 -16.27
C LEU A 359 -42.46 -14.49 -17.61
N PRO A 360 -41.37 -13.71 -17.62
CA PRO A 360 -40.68 -13.32 -18.85
C PRO A 360 -40.02 -14.53 -19.55
N ILE A 361 -39.51 -14.30 -20.77
CA ILE A 361 -38.81 -15.29 -21.59
C ILE A 361 -37.40 -14.79 -21.93
N TYR A 362 -36.40 -15.67 -21.87
CA TYR A 362 -35.04 -15.44 -22.36
C TYR A 362 -34.70 -16.50 -23.42
N LEU A 363 -34.49 -16.06 -24.66
CA LEU A 363 -34.02 -16.90 -25.76
C LEU A 363 -32.48 -16.85 -25.81
N PHE A 364 -31.84 -17.98 -25.52
CA PHE A 364 -30.39 -18.13 -25.43
C PHE A 364 -29.80 -18.90 -26.62
N PHE A 365 -28.70 -18.38 -27.16
CA PHE A 365 -27.89 -19.01 -28.20
C PHE A 365 -26.49 -19.35 -27.66
N HIS A 366 -26.05 -20.60 -27.84
CA HIS A 366 -24.78 -21.09 -27.30
C HIS A 366 -23.53 -20.61 -28.06
N GLY A 367 -22.37 -20.80 -27.44
CA GLY A 367 -21.06 -20.51 -28.04
C GLY A 367 -20.61 -21.54 -29.07
N GLY A 368 -19.29 -21.67 -29.24
CA GLY A 368 -18.68 -22.70 -30.10
C GLY A 368 -18.30 -22.26 -31.52
N GLY A 369 -18.07 -20.97 -31.75
CA GLY A 369 -17.49 -20.48 -33.01
C GLY A 369 -18.31 -20.80 -34.25
N PHE A 370 -19.65 -20.86 -34.14
CA PHE A 370 -20.60 -21.23 -35.19
C PHE A 370 -20.48 -22.67 -35.73
N CYS A 371 -19.55 -23.47 -35.20
CA CYS A 371 -19.16 -24.76 -35.78
C CYS A 371 -19.31 -25.95 -34.81
N ILE A 372 -19.21 -25.68 -33.50
CA ILE A 372 -19.35 -26.63 -32.39
C ILE A 372 -20.26 -26.03 -31.30
N GLY A 373 -20.39 -26.71 -30.16
CA GLY A 373 -21.28 -26.32 -29.06
C GLY A 373 -22.63 -27.01 -29.14
N SER A 374 -23.48 -26.78 -28.13
CA SER A 374 -24.84 -27.31 -28.07
C SER A 374 -25.77 -26.46 -27.20
N ARG A 375 -27.09 -26.71 -27.27
CA ARG A 375 -28.10 -26.10 -26.37
C ARG A 375 -27.91 -26.38 -24.86
N PHE A 376 -26.90 -27.16 -24.47
CA PHE A 376 -26.57 -27.46 -23.07
C PHE A 376 -25.30 -26.73 -22.60
N ASP A 377 -24.66 -25.94 -23.45
CA ASP A 377 -23.59 -25.04 -23.03
C ASP A 377 -24.18 -23.94 -22.11
N ASP A 378 -23.39 -23.43 -21.16
CA ASP A 378 -23.87 -22.53 -20.09
C ASP A 378 -25.05 -23.08 -19.24
N MET A 379 -25.36 -24.38 -19.28
CA MET A 379 -26.50 -25.00 -18.55
C MET A 379 -26.59 -24.56 -17.08
N GLU A 380 -25.50 -24.59 -16.32
CA GLU A 380 -25.53 -24.20 -14.89
C GLU A 380 -25.89 -22.71 -14.70
N ALA A 381 -25.41 -21.83 -15.57
CA ALA A 381 -25.80 -20.43 -15.55
C ALA A 381 -27.28 -20.27 -15.93
N ASN A 382 -27.76 -20.98 -16.96
CA ASN A 382 -29.16 -20.95 -17.38
C ASN A 382 -30.11 -21.43 -16.27
N ARG A 383 -29.76 -22.53 -15.57
CA ARG A 383 -30.49 -23.04 -14.40
C ARG A 383 -30.61 -21.98 -13.30
N ARG A 384 -29.51 -21.31 -12.95
CA ARG A 384 -29.49 -20.26 -11.93
C ARG A 384 -30.24 -19.00 -12.35
N ILE A 385 -30.08 -18.55 -13.58
CA ILE A 385 -30.84 -17.43 -14.16
C ILE A 385 -32.35 -17.72 -14.07
N THR A 386 -32.80 -18.93 -14.43
CA THR A 386 -34.20 -19.33 -14.30
C THR A 386 -34.75 -19.17 -12.88
N LEU A 387 -34.00 -19.60 -11.87
CA LEU A 387 -34.41 -19.57 -10.46
C LEU A 387 -34.31 -18.17 -9.85
N GLU A 388 -33.16 -17.52 -10.00
CA GLU A 388 -32.82 -16.26 -9.32
C GLU A 388 -33.45 -15.03 -10.01
N ALA A 389 -33.64 -15.06 -11.34
CA ALA A 389 -34.33 -14.00 -12.10
C ALA A 389 -35.81 -14.31 -12.41
N HIS A 390 -36.33 -15.46 -11.96
CA HIS A 390 -37.71 -15.92 -12.21
C HIS A 390 -38.14 -15.81 -13.69
N ILE A 391 -37.34 -16.40 -14.59
CA ILE A 391 -37.49 -16.27 -16.05
C ILE A 391 -37.51 -17.65 -16.73
N VAL A 392 -38.29 -17.80 -17.80
CA VAL A 392 -38.26 -19.03 -18.62
C VAL A 392 -37.12 -18.91 -19.63
N VAL A 393 -36.11 -19.79 -19.55
CA VAL A 393 -34.97 -19.79 -20.46
C VAL A 393 -35.18 -20.84 -21.53
N VAL A 394 -35.10 -20.43 -22.80
CA VAL A 394 -35.17 -21.29 -23.98
C VAL A 394 -33.78 -21.31 -24.61
N SER A 395 -33.01 -22.37 -24.34
CA SER A 395 -31.71 -22.58 -24.97
C SER A 395 -31.89 -23.28 -26.32
N LEU A 396 -31.46 -22.64 -27.42
CA LEU A 396 -31.73 -23.08 -28.78
C LEU A 396 -30.50 -23.78 -29.41
N GLU A 397 -30.74 -24.93 -30.05
CA GLU A 397 -29.78 -25.58 -30.94
C GLU A 397 -29.87 -24.93 -32.33
N TYR A 398 -28.91 -24.07 -32.69
CA TYR A 398 -28.87 -23.47 -34.02
C TYR A 398 -28.05 -24.34 -35.00
N PRO A 399 -28.36 -24.31 -36.30
CA PRO A 399 -27.67 -25.14 -37.29
C PRO A 399 -26.19 -24.70 -37.45
N LEU A 400 -25.28 -25.67 -37.32
CA LEU A 400 -23.83 -25.44 -37.29
C LEU A 400 -23.16 -25.55 -38.67
N ALA A 401 -22.08 -24.80 -38.85
CA ALA A 401 -21.17 -24.90 -39.99
C ALA A 401 -20.12 -26.01 -39.79
N PRO A 402 -19.60 -26.66 -40.86
CA PRO A 402 -19.71 -26.29 -42.27
C PRO A 402 -21.00 -26.73 -43.00
N GLU A 403 -21.85 -27.56 -42.39
CA GLU A 403 -23.05 -28.11 -43.02
C GLU A 403 -24.11 -27.02 -43.29
N HIS A 404 -24.22 -26.06 -42.37
CA HIS A 404 -25.12 -24.92 -42.46
C HIS A 404 -24.31 -23.61 -42.27
N PRO A 405 -23.66 -23.11 -43.34
CA PRO A 405 -22.91 -21.86 -43.27
C PRO A 405 -23.83 -20.64 -43.09
N PHE A 406 -23.20 -19.49 -42.87
CA PHE A 406 -23.86 -18.19 -42.86
C PHE A 406 -24.75 -17.98 -44.11
N PRO A 407 -25.95 -17.38 -43.99
CA PRO A 407 -26.60 -16.82 -42.79
C PRO A 407 -27.61 -17.76 -42.10
N GLN A 408 -27.55 -19.08 -42.34
CA GLN A 408 -28.65 -20.00 -41.98
C GLN A 408 -29.10 -19.92 -40.50
N ALA A 409 -28.15 -19.89 -39.57
CA ALA A 409 -28.42 -19.81 -38.14
C ALA A 409 -29.17 -18.52 -37.70
N VAL A 410 -28.92 -17.38 -38.38
CA VAL A 410 -29.58 -16.10 -38.10
C VAL A 410 -31.04 -16.13 -38.56
N HIS A 411 -31.30 -16.67 -39.76
CA HIS A 411 -32.68 -16.81 -40.25
C HIS A 411 -33.51 -17.81 -39.43
N ASP A 412 -32.93 -18.95 -39.06
CA ASP A 412 -33.65 -19.94 -38.26
C ASP A 412 -33.86 -19.48 -36.82
N GLY A 413 -32.92 -18.72 -36.25
CA GLY A 413 -33.09 -18.05 -34.96
C GLY A 413 -34.18 -16.95 -34.96
N LEU A 414 -34.33 -16.21 -36.06
CA LEU A 414 -35.45 -15.26 -36.21
C LEU A 414 -36.79 -16.00 -36.26
N HIS A 415 -36.90 -17.07 -37.06
CA HIS A 415 -38.12 -17.88 -37.09
C HIS A 415 -38.44 -18.50 -35.72
N ALA A 416 -37.42 -18.92 -34.96
CA ALA A 416 -37.60 -19.42 -33.60
C ALA A 416 -38.11 -18.33 -32.65
N LEU A 417 -37.56 -17.10 -32.73
CA LEU A 417 -38.04 -15.94 -31.96
C LEU A 417 -39.52 -15.64 -32.26
N GLN A 418 -39.89 -15.57 -33.54
CA GLN A 418 -41.28 -15.34 -33.98
C GLN A 418 -42.21 -16.45 -33.48
N TRP A 419 -41.82 -17.72 -33.65
CA TRP A 419 -42.60 -18.86 -33.18
C TRP A 419 -42.81 -18.85 -31.66
N ILE A 420 -41.77 -18.54 -30.88
CA ILE A 420 -41.84 -18.43 -29.40
C ILE A 420 -42.84 -17.35 -28.98
N VAL A 421 -42.92 -16.23 -29.70
CA VAL A 421 -43.86 -15.13 -29.41
C VAL A 421 -45.30 -15.56 -29.67
N GLU A 422 -45.55 -16.22 -30.80
CA GLU A 422 -46.87 -16.75 -31.16
C GLU A 422 -47.31 -17.92 -30.27
N ASN A 423 -46.36 -18.69 -29.73
CA ASN A 423 -46.61 -19.97 -29.05
C ASN A 423 -46.05 -20.00 -27.61
N ALA A 424 -45.99 -18.86 -26.91
CA ALA A 424 -45.41 -18.75 -25.57
C ALA A 424 -45.97 -19.79 -24.57
N ASN A 425 -47.27 -20.07 -24.61
CA ASN A 425 -47.92 -21.09 -23.76
C ASN A 425 -47.42 -22.53 -24.05
N ALA A 426 -46.96 -22.82 -25.27
CA ALA A 426 -46.34 -24.09 -25.65
C ALA A 426 -44.86 -24.16 -25.24
N VAL A 427 -44.22 -23.03 -24.92
CA VAL A 427 -42.91 -22.98 -24.25
C VAL A 427 -43.08 -23.25 -22.76
N HIS A 428 -43.98 -22.53 -22.08
CA HIS A 428 -44.38 -22.83 -20.70
C HIS A 428 -45.75 -22.17 -20.38
N PRO A 429 -46.66 -22.79 -19.61
CA PRO A 429 -47.96 -22.19 -19.29
C PRO A 429 -47.88 -20.83 -18.57
N SER A 430 -46.82 -20.62 -17.79
CA SER A 430 -46.57 -19.33 -17.12
C SER A 430 -45.76 -18.34 -17.97
N ALA A 431 -45.27 -18.69 -19.16
CA ALA A 431 -44.46 -17.79 -19.99
C ALA A 431 -45.31 -16.68 -20.64
N SER A 432 -44.74 -15.47 -20.72
CA SER A 432 -45.45 -14.27 -21.19
C SER A 432 -44.48 -13.22 -21.74
N VAL A 433 -44.49 -13.04 -23.06
CA VAL A 433 -43.70 -11.98 -23.74
C VAL A 433 -44.04 -10.57 -23.24
N SER A 434 -45.25 -10.37 -22.70
CA SER A 434 -45.66 -9.08 -22.12
C SER A 434 -44.93 -8.71 -20.82
N LYS A 435 -44.28 -9.68 -20.17
CA LYS A 435 -43.48 -9.50 -18.94
C LYS A 435 -42.00 -9.26 -19.22
N GLY A 436 -41.56 -9.50 -20.44
CA GLY A 436 -40.17 -9.39 -20.86
C GLY A 436 -39.82 -10.47 -21.89
N LEU A 437 -39.04 -10.08 -22.90
CA LEU A 437 -38.51 -10.97 -23.92
C LEU A 437 -37.06 -10.57 -24.19
N ILE A 438 -36.13 -11.30 -23.60
CA ILE A 438 -34.70 -11.08 -23.77
C ILE A 438 -34.18 -12.03 -24.86
N ILE A 439 -33.32 -11.53 -25.73
CA ILE A 439 -32.53 -12.34 -26.66
C ILE A 439 -31.05 -12.22 -26.30
N GLY A 440 -30.31 -13.33 -26.32
CA GLY A 440 -28.89 -13.25 -26.01
C GLY A 440 -28.11 -14.52 -26.24
N GLY A 441 -26.79 -14.44 -26.02
CA GLY A 441 -25.93 -15.58 -26.25
C GLY A 441 -24.46 -15.36 -25.87
N THR A 442 -23.74 -16.47 -25.83
CA THR A 442 -22.30 -16.51 -25.54
C THR A 442 -21.52 -16.65 -26.84
N SER A 443 -20.43 -15.87 -27.02
CA SER A 443 -19.51 -15.95 -28.16
C SER A 443 -20.28 -15.89 -29.50
N ALA A 444 -20.14 -16.90 -30.37
CA ALA A 444 -20.89 -17.03 -31.62
C ALA A 444 -22.42 -16.86 -31.47
N GLY A 445 -23.03 -17.37 -30.41
CA GLY A 445 -24.45 -17.17 -30.11
C GLY A 445 -24.79 -15.72 -29.79
N GLY A 446 -23.87 -14.97 -29.18
CA GLY A 446 -23.99 -13.52 -28.99
C GLY A 446 -24.01 -12.76 -30.32
N ASN A 447 -23.17 -13.14 -31.28
CA ASN A 447 -23.22 -12.57 -32.64
C ASN A 447 -24.56 -12.86 -33.34
N ILE A 448 -25.05 -14.10 -33.26
CA ILE A 448 -26.34 -14.51 -33.82
C ILE A 448 -27.49 -13.73 -33.17
N ALA A 449 -27.53 -13.63 -31.84
CA ALA A 449 -28.55 -12.87 -31.10
C ALA A 449 -28.54 -11.37 -31.47
N ASN A 450 -27.35 -10.79 -31.65
CA ASN A 450 -27.20 -9.43 -32.12
C ASN A 450 -27.77 -9.27 -33.54
N ALA A 451 -27.34 -10.09 -34.50
CA ALA A 451 -27.83 -10.06 -35.89
C ALA A 451 -29.36 -10.25 -36.00
N ILE A 452 -29.94 -11.18 -35.22
CA ILE A 452 -31.40 -11.37 -35.15
C ILE A 452 -32.10 -10.11 -34.63
N THR A 453 -31.51 -9.38 -33.69
CA THR A 453 -32.12 -8.16 -33.15
C THR A 453 -32.26 -7.08 -34.23
N TYR A 454 -31.24 -6.86 -35.06
CA TYR A 454 -31.31 -5.93 -36.19
C TYR A 454 -32.25 -6.43 -37.29
N LEU A 455 -32.14 -7.71 -37.68
CA LEU A 455 -33.01 -8.29 -38.70
C LEU A 455 -34.49 -8.29 -38.27
N ASN A 456 -34.78 -8.44 -36.97
CA ASN A 456 -36.11 -8.31 -36.40
C ASN A 456 -36.59 -6.86 -36.41
N ARG A 457 -35.75 -5.89 -35.98
CA ARG A 457 -36.06 -4.46 -36.00
C ARG A 457 -36.48 -3.97 -37.39
N ASP A 458 -35.87 -4.54 -38.43
CA ASP A 458 -36.07 -4.15 -39.83
C ASP A 458 -37.22 -4.92 -40.53
N GLN A 459 -38.02 -5.71 -39.80
CA GLN A 459 -39.26 -6.30 -40.32
C GLN A 459 -40.40 -5.28 -40.35
N ASP A 460 -41.40 -5.49 -41.21
CA ASP A 460 -42.65 -4.68 -41.24
C ASP A 460 -43.44 -4.76 -39.91
N ASN A 461 -43.31 -5.86 -39.17
CA ASN A 461 -43.94 -6.08 -37.87
C ASN A 461 -42.92 -6.71 -36.89
N PRO A 462 -42.05 -5.90 -36.28
CA PRO A 462 -40.96 -6.38 -35.42
C PRO A 462 -41.50 -6.97 -34.11
N VAL A 463 -40.93 -8.09 -33.68
CA VAL A 463 -41.16 -8.61 -32.32
C VAL A 463 -40.61 -7.60 -31.30
N LYS A 464 -41.39 -7.28 -30.27
CA LYS A 464 -40.93 -6.43 -29.16
C LYS A 464 -39.99 -7.20 -28.23
N VAL A 465 -38.70 -7.23 -28.57
CA VAL A 465 -37.61 -7.61 -27.67
C VAL A 465 -37.44 -6.51 -26.62
N THR A 466 -37.36 -6.87 -25.33
CA THR A 466 -37.20 -5.91 -24.23
C THR A 466 -35.76 -5.73 -23.77
N GLY A 467 -34.86 -6.67 -24.11
CA GLY A 467 -33.45 -6.59 -23.76
C GLY A 467 -32.57 -7.50 -24.61
N GLN A 468 -31.30 -7.15 -24.74
CA GLN A 468 -30.27 -7.92 -25.44
C GLN A 468 -29.11 -8.26 -24.49
N PHE A 469 -28.68 -9.53 -24.45
CA PHE A 469 -27.50 -9.96 -23.68
C PHE A 469 -26.42 -10.58 -24.56
N LEU A 470 -25.20 -10.04 -24.51
CA LEU A 470 -24.08 -10.49 -25.32
C LEU A 470 -22.87 -10.83 -24.44
N SER A 471 -22.56 -12.12 -24.26
CA SER A 471 -21.37 -12.54 -23.50
C SER A 471 -20.20 -12.87 -24.42
N VAL A 472 -19.08 -12.17 -24.27
CA VAL A 472 -17.86 -12.29 -25.11
C VAL A 472 -18.11 -12.39 -26.63
N PRO A 473 -18.99 -11.53 -27.22
CA PRO A 473 -19.42 -11.68 -28.62
C PRO A 473 -18.35 -11.22 -29.63
N PRO A 474 -18.21 -11.87 -30.80
CA PRO A 474 -17.58 -11.27 -31.97
C PRO A 474 -18.58 -10.31 -32.63
N LEU A 475 -18.18 -9.06 -32.88
CA LEU A 475 -19.06 -7.96 -33.31
C LEU A 475 -18.45 -7.07 -34.40
N LEU A 476 -17.13 -6.91 -34.44
CA LEU A 476 -16.44 -5.98 -35.33
C LEU A 476 -15.10 -6.55 -35.82
N PRO A 477 -15.11 -7.39 -36.87
CA PRO A 477 -13.90 -8.03 -37.39
C PRO A 477 -12.84 -7.01 -37.87
N PRO A 478 -11.52 -7.28 -37.70
CA PRO A 478 -10.44 -6.35 -38.02
C PRO A 478 -10.45 -5.76 -39.42
N GLN A 479 -11.04 -6.45 -40.39
CA GLN A 479 -11.08 -6.08 -41.80
C GLN A 479 -12.06 -4.93 -42.08
N VAL A 480 -13.01 -4.65 -41.17
CA VAL A 480 -14.12 -3.72 -41.38
C VAL A 480 -14.29 -2.68 -40.25
N ILE A 481 -13.24 -2.46 -39.45
CA ILE A 481 -13.19 -1.42 -38.42
C ILE A 481 -13.24 -0.01 -39.07
N PRO A 482 -14.15 0.88 -38.64
CA PRO A 482 -14.14 2.29 -39.05
C PRO A 482 -12.85 3.00 -38.66
N ASN A 483 -12.38 3.96 -39.47
CA ASN A 483 -11.12 4.66 -39.23
C ASN A 483 -11.01 5.30 -37.83
N LYS A 484 -12.14 5.74 -37.22
CA LYS A 484 -12.16 6.34 -35.88
C LYS A 484 -11.66 5.41 -34.76
N TYR A 485 -11.82 4.09 -34.89
CA TYR A 485 -11.47 3.12 -33.84
C TYR A 485 -10.23 2.27 -34.12
N LYS A 486 -9.51 2.55 -35.21
CA LYS A 486 -8.32 1.77 -35.59
C LYS A 486 -7.14 1.91 -34.62
N GLN A 487 -7.13 2.96 -33.80
CA GLN A 487 -6.10 3.19 -32.77
C GLN A 487 -6.43 2.44 -31.48
N ASP A 488 -7.71 2.34 -31.12
CA ASP A 488 -8.18 1.69 -29.89
C ASP A 488 -8.17 0.16 -29.99
N TYR A 489 -8.31 -0.39 -31.21
CA TYR A 489 -8.35 -1.83 -31.47
C TYR A 489 -6.95 -2.47 -31.36
N THR A 490 -6.58 -2.86 -30.14
CA THR A 490 -5.24 -3.34 -29.77
C THR A 490 -5.23 -4.78 -29.23
N SER A 491 -6.36 -5.27 -28.70
CA SER A 491 -6.54 -6.59 -28.09
C SER A 491 -5.99 -7.72 -28.96
N PHE A 492 -6.34 -7.71 -30.25
CA PHE A 492 -5.95 -8.74 -31.22
C PHE A 492 -4.44 -8.95 -31.37
N LYS A 493 -3.62 -7.94 -31.03
CA LYS A 493 -2.16 -8.05 -30.96
C LYS A 493 -1.68 -8.37 -29.54
N GLN A 494 -2.22 -7.67 -28.54
CA GLN A 494 -1.84 -7.82 -27.13
C GLN A 494 -2.10 -9.23 -26.58
N THR A 495 -3.24 -9.83 -26.93
CA THR A 495 -3.70 -11.12 -26.40
C THR A 495 -3.40 -12.29 -27.33
N ALA A 496 -2.79 -12.06 -28.51
CA ALA A 496 -2.49 -13.11 -29.48
C ALA A 496 -1.78 -14.37 -28.93
N PRO A 497 -0.85 -14.28 -27.94
CA PRO A 497 -0.20 -15.46 -27.36
C PRO A 497 -1.08 -16.24 -26.36
N VAL A 498 -2.18 -15.66 -25.87
CA VAL A 498 -2.99 -16.16 -24.74
C VAL A 498 -4.50 -16.24 -25.02
N THR A 499 -4.96 -15.75 -26.18
CA THR A 499 -6.38 -15.75 -26.56
C THR A 499 -6.90 -17.17 -26.85
N ILE A 500 -8.19 -17.38 -26.58
CA ILE A 500 -8.91 -18.63 -26.83
C ILE A 500 -10.11 -18.31 -27.73
N PRO A 501 -10.38 -19.08 -28.80
CA PRO A 501 -9.49 -20.08 -29.40
C PRO A 501 -8.20 -19.43 -29.94
N PRO A 502 -7.10 -20.19 -30.08
CA PRO A 502 -5.89 -19.71 -30.73
C PRO A 502 -6.15 -19.20 -32.17
N PRO A 503 -5.38 -18.23 -32.69
CA PRO A 503 -5.67 -17.60 -33.99
C PRO A 503 -5.79 -18.54 -35.19
N GLY A 504 -5.15 -19.71 -35.17
CA GLY A 504 -5.31 -20.75 -36.20
C GLY A 504 -6.71 -21.39 -36.20
N LEU A 505 -7.16 -21.81 -35.01
CA LEU A 505 -8.49 -22.41 -34.80
C LEU A 505 -9.61 -21.38 -35.08
N GLY A 506 -9.44 -20.13 -34.64
CA GLY A 506 -10.39 -19.05 -34.97
C GLY A 506 -10.55 -18.83 -36.48
N LYS A 507 -9.44 -18.87 -37.25
CA LYS A 507 -9.49 -18.81 -38.72
C LYS A 507 -10.20 -20.02 -39.33
N ALA A 508 -10.01 -21.22 -38.79
CA ALA A 508 -10.67 -22.43 -39.28
C ALA A 508 -12.20 -22.35 -39.10
N PHE A 509 -12.68 -21.89 -37.94
CA PHE A 509 -14.11 -21.67 -37.71
C PHE A 509 -14.72 -20.63 -38.67
N ILE A 510 -14.06 -19.47 -38.87
CA ILE A 510 -14.54 -18.46 -39.83
C ILE A 510 -14.53 -19.00 -41.26
N ALA A 511 -13.54 -19.80 -41.66
CA ALA A 511 -13.47 -20.43 -42.98
C ALA A 511 -14.57 -21.49 -43.21
N ALA A 512 -15.02 -22.19 -42.15
CA ALA A 512 -16.15 -23.10 -42.20
C ALA A 512 -17.50 -22.38 -42.23
N TYR A 513 -17.66 -21.33 -41.41
CA TYR A 513 -18.90 -20.55 -41.32
C TYR A 513 -19.16 -19.67 -42.55
N LYS A 514 -18.10 -19.20 -43.22
CA LYS A 514 -18.14 -18.38 -44.45
C LYS A 514 -19.01 -17.11 -44.33
N PRO A 515 -18.83 -16.28 -43.30
CA PRO A 515 -19.61 -15.06 -43.14
C PRO A 515 -19.29 -14.01 -44.22
N ASP A 516 -20.30 -13.25 -44.63
CA ASP A 516 -20.07 -12.00 -45.35
C ASP A 516 -19.76 -10.88 -44.35
N LEU A 517 -18.49 -10.47 -44.30
CA LEU A 517 -18.00 -9.41 -43.40
C LEU A 517 -18.60 -8.02 -43.68
N ARG A 518 -19.31 -7.84 -44.81
CA ARG A 518 -20.04 -6.60 -45.14
C ARG A 518 -21.53 -6.69 -44.86
N SER A 519 -22.03 -7.89 -44.54
CA SER A 519 -23.46 -8.07 -44.29
C SER A 519 -23.83 -7.60 -42.88
N PRO A 520 -24.92 -6.82 -42.72
CA PRO A 520 -25.45 -6.48 -41.41
C PRO A 520 -25.87 -7.71 -40.59
N LEU A 521 -26.03 -8.88 -41.22
CA LEU A 521 -26.36 -10.14 -40.54
C LEU A 521 -25.15 -10.82 -39.88
N PHE A 522 -23.93 -10.31 -40.09
CA PHE A 522 -22.72 -10.78 -39.39
C PHE A 522 -21.98 -9.66 -38.66
N VAL A 523 -22.01 -8.44 -39.22
CA VAL A 523 -21.42 -7.24 -38.62
C VAL A 523 -22.49 -6.16 -38.44
N PRO A 524 -23.46 -6.34 -37.49
CA PRO A 524 -24.47 -5.32 -37.19
C PRO A 524 -23.88 -3.97 -36.74
N PHE A 525 -22.61 -3.96 -36.29
CA PHE A 525 -21.86 -2.73 -36.05
C PHE A 525 -21.90 -1.76 -37.26
N ASN A 526 -21.81 -2.28 -38.48
CA ASN A 526 -21.79 -1.48 -39.70
C ASN A 526 -23.18 -1.36 -40.35
N HIS A 527 -24.27 -1.47 -39.59
CA HIS A 527 -25.63 -1.41 -40.12
C HIS A 527 -25.91 -0.05 -40.78
N PRO A 528 -26.38 0.02 -42.05
CA PRO A 528 -26.56 1.31 -42.74
C PRO A 528 -27.65 2.19 -42.12
N ALA A 529 -28.63 1.59 -41.44
CA ALA A 529 -29.66 2.29 -40.66
C ALA A 529 -29.23 2.68 -39.22
N GLY A 530 -27.96 2.45 -38.84
CA GLY A 530 -27.43 2.76 -37.50
C GLY A 530 -28.01 1.90 -36.38
N HIS A 531 -27.90 2.40 -35.14
CA HIS A 531 -28.17 1.65 -33.90
C HIS A 531 -29.44 2.11 -33.16
N THR A 532 -30.24 3.00 -33.75
CA THR A 532 -31.53 3.39 -33.18
C THR A 532 -32.51 2.22 -33.14
N LEU A 533 -33.44 2.24 -32.17
CA LEU A 533 -34.47 1.22 -31.95
C LEU A 533 -33.93 -0.19 -31.63
N ILE A 534 -32.69 -0.26 -31.14
CA ILE A 534 -32.12 -1.46 -30.51
C ILE A 534 -32.50 -1.45 -29.02
N PRO A 535 -32.91 -2.60 -28.44
CA PRO A 535 -33.28 -2.68 -27.02
C PRO A 535 -32.09 -2.42 -26.08
N PRO A 536 -32.34 -2.13 -24.79
CA PRO A 536 -31.30 -2.10 -23.76
C PRO A 536 -30.37 -3.31 -23.88
N THR A 537 -29.06 -3.08 -23.83
CA THR A 537 -28.06 -4.09 -24.17
C THR A 537 -27.07 -4.27 -23.02
N TYR A 538 -26.84 -5.51 -22.60
CA TYR A 538 -25.85 -5.87 -21.60
C TYR A 538 -24.74 -6.70 -22.26
N ILE A 539 -23.48 -6.25 -22.09
CA ILE A 539 -22.31 -6.87 -22.72
C ILE A 539 -21.31 -7.33 -21.63
N GLN A 540 -20.89 -8.59 -21.69
CA GLN A 540 -19.80 -9.12 -20.87
C GLN A 540 -18.51 -9.21 -21.69
N VAL A 541 -17.39 -8.71 -21.16
CA VAL A 541 -16.11 -8.60 -21.85
C VAL A 541 -14.99 -9.22 -21.02
N CYS A 542 -14.09 -9.99 -21.64
CA CYS A 542 -12.94 -10.61 -20.98
C CYS A 542 -11.62 -9.89 -21.32
N GLY A 543 -10.76 -9.65 -20.33
CA GLY A 543 -9.56 -8.79 -20.48
C GLY A 543 -8.41 -9.39 -21.29
N LEU A 544 -8.29 -10.72 -21.34
CA LEU A 544 -7.33 -11.46 -22.18
C LEU A 544 -7.98 -12.05 -23.45
N ASP A 545 -9.16 -11.54 -23.82
CA ASP A 545 -9.85 -11.89 -25.04
C ASP A 545 -9.27 -11.12 -26.24
N SER A 546 -9.26 -11.70 -27.43
CA SER A 546 -8.98 -10.96 -28.67
C SER A 546 -10.19 -10.10 -29.07
N LEU A 547 -11.40 -10.50 -28.68
CA LEU A 547 -12.66 -9.77 -28.90
C LEU A 547 -12.92 -8.64 -27.88
N ARG A 548 -11.99 -8.42 -26.92
CA ARG A 548 -12.14 -7.43 -25.83
C ARG A 548 -12.57 -6.05 -26.35
N ASP A 549 -11.84 -5.54 -27.35
CA ASP A 549 -12.06 -4.19 -27.86
C ASP A 549 -13.33 -4.11 -28.71
N GLU A 550 -13.76 -5.21 -29.36
CA GLU A 550 -15.03 -5.26 -30.10
C GLU A 550 -16.23 -5.01 -29.19
N GLY A 551 -16.27 -5.66 -28.01
CA GLY A 551 -17.32 -5.46 -27.02
C GLY A 551 -17.34 -4.04 -26.45
N LEU A 552 -16.17 -3.46 -26.17
CA LEU A 552 -16.04 -2.10 -25.63
C LEU A 552 -16.41 -1.02 -26.65
N ILE A 553 -15.93 -1.15 -27.90
CA ILE A 553 -16.23 -0.22 -29.00
C ILE A 553 -17.72 -0.26 -29.35
N TYR A 554 -18.34 -1.45 -29.42
CA TYR A 554 -19.79 -1.55 -29.64
C TYR A 554 -20.60 -0.96 -28.48
N ALA A 555 -20.18 -1.19 -27.23
CA ALA A 555 -20.84 -0.57 -26.07
C ALA A 555 -20.77 0.96 -26.10
N HIS A 556 -19.66 1.53 -26.58
CA HIS A 556 -19.53 2.98 -26.77
C HIS A 556 -20.47 3.47 -27.89
N GLU A 557 -20.46 2.84 -29.06
CA GLU A 557 -21.32 3.24 -30.19
C GLU A 557 -22.82 3.17 -29.84
N LEU A 558 -23.26 2.15 -29.10
CA LEU A 558 -24.64 2.04 -28.60
C LEU A 558 -25.02 3.22 -27.69
N ARG A 559 -24.14 3.62 -26.77
CA ARG A 559 -24.38 4.75 -25.85
C ARG A 559 -24.47 6.09 -26.58
N GLU A 560 -23.59 6.32 -27.55
CA GLU A 560 -23.64 7.52 -28.41
C GLU A 560 -24.94 7.59 -29.23
N ASN A 561 -25.55 6.43 -29.54
CA ASN A 561 -26.84 6.34 -30.22
C ASN A 561 -28.05 6.30 -29.24
N GLY A 562 -27.84 6.57 -27.95
CA GLY A 562 -28.89 6.66 -26.94
C GLY A 562 -29.46 5.31 -26.47
N VAL A 563 -28.78 4.20 -26.74
CA VAL A 563 -29.19 2.86 -26.27
C VAL A 563 -28.65 2.63 -24.86
N GLU A 564 -29.55 2.33 -23.92
CA GLU A 564 -29.19 1.94 -22.55
C GLU A 564 -28.25 0.72 -22.58
N THR A 565 -27.03 0.87 -22.07
CA THR A 565 -25.97 -0.15 -22.24
C THR A 565 -25.17 -0.43 -20.97
N ARG A 566 -25.34 -1.63 -20.39
CA ARG A 566 -24.53 -2.18 -19.29
C ARG A 566 -23.30 -2.90 -19.84
N VAL A 567 -22.14 -2.76 -19.18
CA VAL A 567 -20.92 -3.52 -19.51
C VAL A 567 -20.29 -4.03 -18.22
N ASP A 568 -19.94 -5.32 -18.19
CA ASP A 568 -19.12 -5.92 -17.13
C ASP A 568 -17.81 -6.46 -17.73
N LEU A 569 -16.66 -5.96 -17.24
CA LEU A 569 -15.32 -6.28 -17.73
C LEU A 569 -14.56 -7.18 -16.74
N TYR A 570 -14.16 -8.36 -17.20
CA TYR A 570 -13.36 -9.32 -16.45
C TYR A 570 -11.87 -9.16 -16.75
N THR A 571 -11.25 -8.15 -16.12
CA THR A 571 -9.81 -7.88 -16.26
C THR A 571 -8.98 -9.13 -15.98
N GLY A 572 -8.04 -9.43 -16.87
CA GLY A 572 -7.14 -10.57 -16.70
C GLY A 572 -7.78 -11.95 -16.84
N LEU A 573 -9.00 -12.10 -17.39
CA LEU A 573 -9.58 -13.42 -17.70
C LEU A 573 -9.65 -13.67 -19.21
N HIS A 574 -9.53 -14.93 -19.61
CA HIS A 574 -9.59 -15.37 -21.02
C HIS A 574 -11.03 -15.37 -21.59
N HIS A 575 -11.14 -15.42 -22.93
CA HIS A 575 -12.40 -15.70 -23.62
C HIS A 575 -13.06 -16.95 -23.03
N HIS A 576 -14.35 -16.85 -22.68
CA HIS A 576 -15.16 -17.99 -22.23
C HIS A 576 -14.52 -18.77 -21.05
N PHE A 577 -13.81 -18.08 -20.14
CA PHE A 577 -12.97 -18.70 -19.11
C PHE A 577 -13.70 -19.71 -18.21
N TRP A 578 -15.01 -19.56 -18.01
CA TRP A 578 -15.81 -20.45 -17.17
C TRP A 578 -15.97 -21.86 -17.75
N GLN A 579 -15.84 -22.02 -19.07
CA GLN A 579 -15.82 -23.34 -19.73
C GLN A 579 -14.41 -23.92 -19.79
N PHE A 580 -13.40 -23.09 -20.11
CA PHE A 580 -12.00 -23.55 -20.28
C PHE A 580 -11.22 -23.69 -18.97
N PHE A 581 -11.63 -23.00 -17.91
CA PHE A 581 -10.98 -22.99 -16.60
C PHE A 581 -12.01 -23.09 -15.45
N PRO A 582 -12.81 -24.18 -15.37
CA PRO A 582 -13.86 -24.32 -14.35
C PRO A 582 -13.33 -24.30 -12.90
N GLY A 583 -12.04 -24.56 -12.70
CA GLY A 583 -11.35 -24.40 -11.40
C GLY A 583 -11.24 -22.96 -10.89
N LEU A 584 -11.50 -21.93 -11.72
CA LEU A 584 -11.56 -20.52 -11.30
C LEU A 584 -12.89 -20.18 -10.61
N THR A 585 -13.30 -21.01 -9.65
CA THR A 585 -14.65 -21.05 -9.05
C THR A 585 -15.18 -19.69 -8.61
N LYS A 586 -14.35 -18.86 -7.94
CA LYS A 586 -14.73 -17.49 -7.52
C LYS A 586 -15.05 -16.57 -8.70
N HIS A 587 -14.33 -16.67 -9.81
CA HIS A 587 -14.57 -15.87 -11.01
C HIS A 587 -15.78 -16.39 -11.79
N CYS A 588 -15.97 -17.71 -11.86
CA CYS A 588 -17.16 -18.33 -12.45
C CYS A 588 -18.44 -17.94 -11.69
N GLU A 589 -18.38 -17.93 -10.35
CA GLU A 589 -19.47 -17.45 -9.49
C GLU A 589 -19.77 -15.97 -9.75
N LYS A 590 -18.75 -15.10 -9.79
CA LYS A 590 -18.95 -13.67 -10.11
C LYS A 590 -19.63 -13.49 -11.47
N ARG A 591 -19.11 -14.12 -12.53
CA ARG A 591 -19.69 -14.04 -13.89
C ARG A 591 -21.16 -14.46 -13.92
N THR A 592 -21.50 -15.51 -13.18
CA THR A 592 -22.88 -16.01 -13.10
C THR A 592 -23.79 -15.02 -12.38
N ARG A 593 -23.34 -14.43 -11.27
CA ARG A 593 -24.07 -13.36 -10.56
C ARG A 593 -24.26 -12.11 -11.42
N ASP A 594 -23.19 -11.61 -12.04
CA ASP A 594 -23.26 -10.46 -12.94
C ASP A 594 -24.20 -10.74 -14.12
N CYS A 595 -24.30 -12.00 -14.57
CA CYS A 595 -25.25 -12.42 -15.59
C CYS A 595 -26.70 -12.27 -15.10
N ILE A 596 -27.01 -12.82 -13.92
CA ILE A 596 -28.34 -12.75 -13.28
C ILE A 596 -28.77 -11.29 -13.05
N GLU A 597 -27.89 -10.46 -12.47
CA GLU A 597 -28.15 -9.04 -12.25
C GLU A 597 -28.37 -8.27 -13.56
N GLY A 598 -27.63 -8.61 -14.61
CA GLY A 598 -27.79 -7.99 -15.92
C GLY A 598 -29.08 -8.41 -16.62
N ILE A 599 -29.49 -9.68 -16.51
CA ILE A 599 -30.81 -10.15 -16.97
C ILE A 599 -31.94 -9.43 -16.20
N LEU A 600 -31.81 -9.28 -14.89
CA LEU A 600 -32.77 -8.52 -14.07
C LEU A 600 -32.84 -7.04 -14.46
N TRP A 601 -31.69 -6.41 -14.75
CA TRP A 601 -31.63 -5.05 -15.29
C TRP A 601 -32.31 -4.94 -16.67
N LEU A 602 -32.09 -5.91 -17.58
CA LEU A 602 -32.75 -5.96 -18.89
C LEU A 602 -34.27 -6.16 -18.83
N LEU A 603 -34.80 -6.71 -17.73
CA LEU A 603 -36.24 -6.81 -17.50
C LEU A 603 -36.85 -5.48 -17.05
N ASN A 604 -36.17 -4.74 -16.16
CA ASN A 604 -36.66 -3.47 -15.61
C ASN A 604 -35.55 -2.41 -15.48
N PRO A 605 -35.08 -1.78 -16.58
CA PRO A 605 -33.96 -0.84 -16.53
C PRO A 605 -34.20 0.37 -15.63
N ASN A 606 -35.45 0.86 -15.62
CA ASN A 606 -35.87 2.02 -14.83
C ASN A 606 -35.97 1.74 -13.31
N GLU A 607 -36.38 0.54 -12.89
CA GLU A 607 -36.39 0.17 -11.46
C GLU A 607 -35.00 -0.19 -10.95
N TYR A 608 -34.14 -0.81 -11.78
CA TYR A 608 -32.77 -1.12 -11.39
C TYR A 608 -31.86 0.11 -11.30
N CYS A 609 -32.21 1.25 -11.92
CA CYS A 609 -31.59 2.53 -11.62
C CYS A 609 -31.72 2.94 -10.13
N PHE A 610 -32.78 2.49 -9.42
CA PHE A 610 -32.97 2.73 -7.99
C PHE A 610 -32.23 1.74 -7.07
N ARG A 611 -31.50 0.77 -7.62
CA ARG A 611 -30.69 -0.22 -6.88
C ARG A 611 -29.23 -0.28 -7.32
N ALA A 612 -28.70 0.84 -7.82
CA ALA A 612 -27.26 1.06 -7.85
C ALA A 612 -26.71 1.33 -6.42
N THR A 613 -26.84 0.35 -5.52
CA THR A 613 -26.16 0.41 -4.22
C THR A 613 -24.66 0.39 -4.47
N LEU A 614 -23.99 1.47 -4.08
CA LEU A 614 -22.54 1.54 -3.98
C LEU A 614 -22.10 0.60 -2.85
N ASP A 615 -21.94 -0.68 -3.15
CA ASP A 615 -21.48 -1.71 -2.21
C ASP A 615 -19.98 -1.53 -1.94
N THR A 616 -19.71 -0.62 -1.00
CA THR A 616 -18.38 -0.25 -0.53
C THR A 616 -18.36 -0.29 0.99
N PRO A 617 -17.38 -0.94 1.64
CA PRO A 617 -17.26 -0.89 3.10
C PRO A 617 -17.00 0.53 3.60
N ILE A 618 -16.45 1.43 2.76
CA ILE A 618 -16.19 2.82 3.10
C ILE A 618 -16.69 3.79 2.01
N ALA A 619 -17.41 4.82 2.44
CA ALA A 619 -17.79 5.98 1.63
C ALA A 619 -17.12 7.26 2.17
N ILE A 620 -16.52 8.07 1.28
CA ILE A 620 -15.80 9.30 1.64
C ILE A 620 -16.46 10.48 0.94
N ILE A 621 -16.79 11.55 1.69
CA ILE A 621 -17.44 12.74 1.14
C ILE A 621 -16.38 13.85 0.95
N GLY A 622 -16.20 14.29 -0.29
CA GLY A 622 -15.20 15.26 -0.76
C GLY A 622 -13.91 14.61 -1.28
N ALA A 623 -13.55 14.91 -2.53
CA ALA A 623 -12.29 14.53 -3.18
C ALA A 623 -11.19 15.60 -3.01
N GLY A 624 -11.15 16.22 -1.82
CA GLY A 624 -10.01 17.03 -1.41
C GLY A 624 -8.76 16.18 -1.13
N PRO A 625 -7.60 16.80 -0.86
CA PRO A 625 -6.34 16.08 -0.65
C PRO A 625 -6.43 15.06 0.50
N VAL A 626 -7.16 15.39 1.56
CA VAL A 626 -7.42 14.50 2.70
C VAL A 626 -8.28 13.30 2.27
N GLY A 627 -9.42 13.53 1.62
CA GLY A 627 -10.33 12.46 1.18
C GLY A 627 -9.70 11.51 0.15
N LEU A 628 -8.98 12.06 -0.83
CA LEU A 628 -8.22 11.27 -1.82
C LEU A 628 -7.10 10.46 -1.17
N TYR A 629 -6.36 11.03 -0.22
CA TYR A 629 -5.28 10.30 0.47
C TYR A 629 -5.83 9.17 1.35
N ILE A 630 -6.93 9.40 2.07
CA ILE A 630 -7.64 8.34 2.82
C ILE A 630 -8.07 7.23 1.86
N ALA A 631 -8.70 7.57 0.73
CA ALA A 631 -9.13 6.60 -0.26
C ALA A 631 -7.97 5.77 -0.80
N PHE A 632 -6.86 6.43 -1.17
CA PHE A 632 -5.68 5.79 -1.75
C PHE A 632 -5.05 4.78 -0.79
N VAL A 633 -4.83 5.17 0.48
CA VAL A 633 -4.18 4.29 1.47
C VAL A 633 -5.03 3.06 1.78
N LEU A 634 -6.36 3.21 1.87
CA LEU A 634 -7.28 2.09 2.11
C LEU A 634 -7.40 1.19 0.87
N ALA A 635 -7.50 1.77 -0.32
CA ALA A 635 -7.57 1.02 -1.58
C ALA A 635 -6.26 0.25 -1.88
N LYS A 636 -5.10 0.81 -1.52
CA LYS A 636 -3.80 0.12 -1.55
C LYS A 636 -3.74 -1.06 -0.57
N ALA A 637 -4.46 -0.98 0.55
CA ALA A 637 -4.61 -2.08 1.51
C ALA A 637 -5.68 -3.13 1.12
N GLY A 638 -6.26 -3.04 -0.10
CA GLY A 638 -7.27 -3.98 -0.59
C GLY A 638 -8.70 -3.68 -0.12
N ILE A 639 -8.93 -2.58 0.59
CA ILE A 639 -10.26 -2.16 1.06
C ILE A 639 -10.95 -1.39 -0.06
N LYS A 640 -12.16 -1.80 -0.46
CA LYS A 640 -12.95 -1.03 -1.44
C LYS A 640 -13.35 0.33 -0.87
N VAL A 641 -13.22 1.39 -1.67
CA VAL A 641 -13.60 2.76 -1.29
C VAL A 641 -14.31 3.49 -2.42
N THR A 642 -15.37 4.23 -2.11
CA THR A 642 -15.97 5.22 -3.01
C THR A 642 -15.84 6.62 -2.43
N VAL A 643 -15.21 7.53 -3.17
CA VAL A 643 -15.19 8.96 -2.89
C VAL A 643 -16.31 9.64 -3.66
N ILE A 644 -16.97 10.61 -3.04
CA ILE A 644 -18.12 11.33 -3.58
C ILE A 644 -17.75 12.82 -3.64
N GLU A 645 -17.72 13.40 -4.84
CA GLU A 645 -17.36 14.79 -5.10
C GLU A 645 -18.49 15.51 -5.82
N MET A 646 -18.87 16.69 -5.32
CA MET A 646 -19.95 17.47 -5.89
C MET A 646 -19.53 18.24 -7.15
N GLU A 647 -18.26 18.62 -7.23
CA GLU A 647 -17.69 19.26 -8.42
C GLU A 647 -17.55 18.27 -9.58
N ASN A 648 -17.42 18.78 -10.81
CA ASN A 648 -17.31 17.96 -12.02
C ASN A 648 -15.88 17.47 -12.30
N GLN A 649 -14.88 18.00 -11.60
CA GLN A 649 -13.45 17.70 -11.72
C GLN A 649 -12.72 18.02 -10.40
N LEU A 650 -11.42 17.71 -10.32
CA LEU A 650 -10.60 18.11 -9.17
C LEU A 650 -10.46 19.64 -9.07
N ILE A 651 -10.51 20.16 -7.84
CA ILE A 651 -10.54 21.61 -7.61
C ILE A 651 -9.15 22.23 -7.77
N ASP A 652 -8.94 22.97 -8.85
CA ASP A 652 -7.80 23.87 -9.02
C ASP A 652 -8.10 25.30 -8.52
N THR A 653 -7.91 25.53 -7.21
CA THR A 653 -7.96 26.88 -6.62
C THR A 653 -6.71 27.14 -5.75
N PRO A 654 -6.17 28.37 -5.69
CA PRO A 654 -5.00 28.71 -4.88
C PRO A 654 -5.18 28.48 -3.36
N ARG A 655 -4.80 27.30 -2.86
CA ARG A 655 -4.94 26.89 -1.43
C ARG A 655 -3.59 26.72 -0.74
N ALA A 656 -3.34 25.58 -0.07
CA ALA A 656 -2.04 25.25 0.48
C ALA A 656 -1.03 24.84 -0.61
N VAL A 657 0.27 24.88 -0.29
CA VAL A 657 1.37 24.71 -1.26
C VAL A 657 2.66 24.09 -0.70
N ILE A 658 2.71 23.74 0.58
CA ILE A 658 3.91 23.19 1.19
C ILE A 658 3.58 21.97 2.04
N TYR A 659 4.37 20.93 1.84
CA TYR A 659 4.35 19.67 2.56
C TYR A 659 5.58 19.64 3.45
N PHE A 660 5.37 19.44 4.75
CA PHE A 660 6.44 19.46 5.75
C PHE A 660 7.01 18.05 5.98
N PRO A 661 8.24 17.93 6.51
CA PRO A 661 8.91 16.65 6.74
C PRO A 661 8.00 15.57 7.37
N ALA A 662 7.21 15.91 8.38
CA ALA A 662 6.35 14.95 9.08
C ALA A 662 5.29 14.24 8.21
N VAL A 663 4.89 14.79 7.05
CA VAL A 663 4.03 14.08 6.08
C VAL A 663 4.81 13.37 4.98
N LEU A 664 6.10 13.70 4.78
CA LEU A 664 6.94 12.96 3.83
C LEU A 664 7.19 11.53 4.32
N ASP A 665 7.36 11.33 5.64
CA ASP A 665 7.35 10.01 6.29
C ASP A 665 6.11 9.17 5.88
N GLU A 666 4.93 9.79 5.78
CA GLU A 666 3.70 9.11 5.39
C GLU A 666 3.62 8.84 3.88
N PHE A 667 4.15 9.77 3.06
CA PHE A 667 4.28 9.58 1.62
C PHE A 667 5.30 8.51 1.24
N GLU A 668 6.33 8.29 2.07
CA GLU A 668 7.30 7.21 1.91
C GLU A 668 6.65 5.85 2.19
N LYS A 669 6.00 5.69 3.36
CA LYS A 669 5.22 4.47 3.70
C LYS A 669 4.20 4.11 2.63
N THR A 670 3.61 5.10 1.96
CA THR A 670 2.58 4.91 0.94
C THR A 670 3.15 4.84 -0.49
N GLY A 671 4.44 5.11 -0.69
CA GLY A 671 5.14 4.95 -1.97
C GLY A 671 4.81 6.04 -3.01
N ILE A 672 4.49 7.25 -2.55
CA ILE A 672 4.21 8.42 -3.41
C ILE A 672 5.17 9.60 -3.17
N LEU A 673 6.11 9.46 -2.24
CA LEU A 673 7.07 10.53 -1.91
C LEU A 673 7.85 11.00 -3.15
N GLN A 674 8.35 10.07 -3.96
CA GLN A 674 9.14 10.41 -5.14
C GLN A 674 8.31 11.16 -6.19
N ASP A 675 7.07 10.72 -6.48
CA ASP A 675 6.15 11.44 -7.38
C ASP A 675 5.90 12.89 -6.91
N ILE A 676 5.76 13.09 -5.59
CA ILE A 676 5.55 14.41 -4.96
C ILE A 676 6.81 15.28 -5.02
N VAL A 677 7.99 14.70 -4.83
CA VAL A 677 9.29 15.39 -5.00
C VAL A 677 9.56 15.74 -6.46
N ASP A 678 9.13 14.89 -7.40
CA ASP A 678 9.34 15.10 -8.83
C ASP A 678 8.36 16.09 -9.47
N ALA A 679 7.14 16.20 -8.95
CA ALA A 679 6.23 17.29 -9.32
C ALA A 679 6.54 18.61 -8.57
N GLY A 680 6.97 18.50 -7.30
CA GLY A 680 7.23 19.64 -6.43
C GLY A 680 8.64 20.19 -6.50
N ASP A 681 8.92 21.18 -5.66
CA ASP A 681 10.26 21.74 -5.50
C ASP A 681 10.77 21.60 -4.05
N LYS A 682 11.88 20.87 -3.87
CA LYS A 682 12.49 20.58 -2.56
C LYS A 682 13.02 21.86 -1.92
N ASN A 683 12.60 22.18 -0.70
CA ASN A 683 12.98 23.40 0.01
C ASN A 683 14.35 23.33 0.71
N SER A 684 15.40 23.02 -0.07
CA SER A 684 16.81 23.00 0.39
C SER A 684 17.37 24.35 0.88
N LYS A 685 16.60 25.44 0.80
CA LYS A 685 17.04 26.80 1.16
C LYS A 685 16.46 27.31 2.50
N GLY A 686 15.53 26.58 3.14
CA GLY A 686 14.87 27.01 4.38
C GLY A 686 13.88 28.17 4.18
N CYS A 687 13.79 29.10 5.13
CA CYS A 687 12.82 30.21 5.11
C CYS A 687 13.40 31.55 5.58
N ALA A 688 12.74 32.66 5.22
CA ALA A 688 13.09 34.02 5.63
C ALA A 688 11.89 34.77 6.23
N TRP A 689 12.17 35.68 7.16
CA TRP A 689 11.26 36.72 7.62
C TRP A 689 11.73 38.05 7.03
N ARG A 690 10.80 38.81 6.44
CA ARG A 690 11.07 40.06 5.72
C ARG A 690 10.15 41.18 6.19
N ASP A 691 10.60 42.43 6.09
CA ASP A 691 9.75 43.60 6.31
C ASP A 691 8.78 43.85 5.14
N GLY A 692 7.89 44.84 5.29
CA GLY A 692 6.96 45.28 4.25
C GLY A 692 7.60 45.88 2.98
N SER A 693 8.94 46.05 2.95
CA SER A 693 9.72 46.47 1.78
C SER A 693 10.53 45.32 1.16
N GLY A 694 10.46 44.11 1.73
CA GLY A 694 11.17 42.92 1.26
C GLY A 694 12.57 42.71 1.84
N ASN A 695 13.06 43.55 2.76
CA ASN A 695 14.37 43.37 3.39
C ASN A 695 14.33 42.20 4.39
N ILE A 696 15.43 41.44 4.51
CA ILE A 696 15.50 40.31 5.45
C ILE A 696 15.67 40.81 6.89
N LEU A 697 14.76 40.40 7.77
CA LEU A 697 14.80 40.61 9.22
C LEU A 697 15.50 39.45 9.95
N ALA A 698 15.20 38.22 9.52
CA ALA A 698 15.80 36.99 10.01
C ALA A 698 15.68 35.88 8.95
N SER A 699 16.49 34.83 9.06
CA SER A 699 16.39 33.66 8.18
C SER A 699 16.83 32.38 8.86
N LEU A 700 16.16 31.28 8.54
CA LEU A 700 16.57 29.92 8.89
C LEU A 700 17.11 29.23 7.64
N ASP A 701 18.31 28.67 7.73
CA ASP A 701 18.91 27.84 6.69
C ASP A 701 18.57 26.37 6.99
N GLN A 702 18.33 25.56 5.96
CA GLN A 702 18.27 24.11 6.13
C GLN A 702 19.71 23.56 6.16
N PRO A 703 20.03 22.53 6.99
CA PRO A 703 21.31 21.83 6.90
C PRO A 703 21.53 21.25 5.50
N ALA A 704 22.79 21.21 5.05
CA ALA A 704 23.16 20.48 3.85
C ALA A 704 22.89 18.97 4.04
N ASP A 705 22.42 18.33 2.97
CA ASP A 705 22.15 16.89 2.89
C ASP A 705 21.15 16.33 3.93
N ASP A 706 20.31 17.19 4.52
CA ASP A 706 19.25 16.79 5.45
C ASP A 706 18.17 15.95 4.73
N PRO A 707 17.87 14.71 5.18
CA PRO A 707 16.76 13.92 4.66
C PRO A 707 15.39 14.50 5.06
N HIS A 708 15.30 15.34 6.09
CA HIS A 708 14.03 15.93 6.56
C HIS A 708 13.79 17.30 5.91
N PHE A 709 13.17 17.33 4.73
CA PHE A 709 12.92 18.56 3.97
C PHE A 709 11.43 18.85 3.75
N GLY A 710 11.12 20.10 3.41
CA GLY A 710 9.79 20.46 2.91
C GLY A 710 9.72 20.38 1.38
N VAL A 711 8.55 20.09 0.82
CA VAL A 711 8.29 20.14 -0.63
C VAL A 711 7.26 21.22 -0.94
N CYS A 712 7.59 22.13 -1.86
CA CYS A 712 6.68 23.15 -2.37
C CYS A 712 5.95 22.62 -3.61
N LEU A 713 4.65 22.34 -3.49
CA LEU A 713 3.82 21.74 -4.55
C LEU A 713 2.38 22.25 -4.45
N GLY A 714 1.80 22.65 -5.59
CA GLY A 714 0.38 23.00 -5.69
C GLY A 714 -0.55 21.86 -5.28
N GLN A 715 -1.56 22.16 -4.45
CA GLN A 715 -2.53 21.15 -3.98
C GLN A 715 -3.24 20.39 -5.12
N HIS A 716 -3.47 21.03 -6.29
CA HIS A 716 -4.05 20.35 -7.46
C HIS A 716 -3.16 19.20 -7.95
N TYR A 717 -1.85 19.42 -8.11
CA TYR A 717 -0.91 18.38 -8.57
C TYR A 717 -0.85 17.21 -7.59
N PHE A 718 -0.88 17.47 -6.28
CA PHE A 718 -0.99 16.40 -5.29
C PHE A 718 -2.31 15.61 -5.43
N CYS A 719 -3.44 16.30 -5.59
CA CYS A 719 -4.73 15.64 -5.84
C CYS A 719 -4.70 14.79 -7.12
N GLU A 720 -4.07 15.26 -8.20
CA GLU A 720 -3.90 14.51 -9.45
C GLU A 720 -3.02 13.26 -9.26
N ILE A 721 -1.86 13.39 -8.60
CA ILE A 721 -0.96 12.26 -8.27
C ILE A 721 -1.72 11.20 -7.47
N VAL A 722 -2.36 11.61 -6.36
CA VAL A 722 -3.06 10.67 -5.47
C VAL A 722 -4.30 10.08 -6.15
N TYR A 723 -5.03 10.85 -6.96
CA TYR A 723 -6.16 10.33 -7.75
C TYR A 723 -5.70 9.28 -8.78
N LYS A 724 -4.59 9.52 -9.48
CA LYS A 724 -4.01 8.55 -10.41
C LYS A 724 -3.63 7.25 -9.67
N LYS A 725 -2.90 7.35 -8.56
CA LYS A 725 -2.50 6.20 -7.73
C LYS A 725 -3.70 5.46 -7.14
N LEU A 726 -4.77 6.17 -6.76
CA LEU A 726 -6.05 5.60 -6.32
C LEU A 726 -6.68 4.73 -7.41
N VAL A 727 -6.78 5.25 -8.63
CA VAL A 727 -7.35 4.51 -9.79
C VAL A 727 -6.49 3.31 -10.15
N GLU A 728 -5.16 3.43 -10.11
CA GLU A 728 -4.20 2.34 -10.34
C GLU A 728 -4.40 1.16 -9.37
N THR A 729 -4.95 1.36 -8.17
CA THR A 729 -5.22 0.25 -7.21
C THR A 729 -6.34 -0.70 -7.64
N GLY A 730 -7.26 -0.27 -8.52
CA GLY A 730 -8.49 -1.00 -8.86
C GLY A 730 -9.52 -1.17 -7.72
N ASN A 731 -9.22 -0.73 -6.50
CA ASN A 731 -10.11 -0.85 -5.32
C ASN A 731 -10.82 0.47 -4.95
N GLY A 732 -10.39 1.58 -5.55
CA GLY A 732 -10.93 2.91 -5.27
C GLY A 732 -11.56 3.58 -6.48
N GLN A 733 -12.67 4.30 -6.27
CA GLN A 733 -13.32 5.10 -7.31
C GLN A 733 -13.74 6.48 -6.79
N VAL A 734 -13.90 7.45 -7.68
CA VAL A 734 -14.41 8.81 -7.39
C VAL A 734 -15.63 9.10 -8.24
N LEU A 735 -16.72 9.52 -7.60
CA LEU A 735 -17.98 9.92 -8.24
C LEU A 735 -18.09 11.44 -8.24
N PHE A 736 -17.72 12.06 -9.36
CA PHE A 736 -17.90 13.49 -9.60
C PHE A 736 -19.37 13.86 -9.83
N ASN A 737 -19.69 15.16 -9.84
CA ASN A 737 -21.04 15.73 -9.98
C ASN A 737 -22.04 15.26 -8.91
N THR A 738 -21.59 14.61 -7.83
CA THR A 738 -22.43 13.85 -6.91
C THR A 738 -22.43 14.52 -5.53
N THR A 739 -23.54 15.17 -5.18
CA THR A 739 -23.67 15.92 -3.92
C THR A 739 -24.20 15.01 -2.80
N TYR A 740 -23.53 14.99 -1.65
CA TYR A 740 -24.05 14.36 -0.43
C TYR A 740 -25.24 15.14 0.15
N LEU A 741 -26.33 14.45 0.50
CA LEU A 741 -27.52 15.06 1.11
C LEU A 741 -27.65 14.78 2.60
N ARG A 742 -27.67 13.49 2.99
CA ARG A 742 -27.88 13.04 4.38
C ARG A 742 -27.42 11.59 4.57
N HIS A 743 -27.25 11.16 5.83
CA HIS A 743 -27.04 9.77 6.19
C HIS A 743 -27.80 9.40 7.48
N GLU A 744 -27.95 8.11 7.75
CA GLU A 744 -28.47 7.53 8.98
C GLU A 744 -27.71 6.24 9.33
N GLN A 745 -27.42 6.02 10.61
CA GLN A 745 -26.85 4.76 11.11
C GLN A 745 -27.96 3.70 11.22
N LYS A 746 -27.73 2.48 10.72
CA LYS A 746 -28.60 1.31 10.93
C LYS A 746 -27.76 0.10 11.33
N GLY A 747 -27.84 -0.29 12.59
CA GLY A 747 -26.95 -1.32 13.14
C GLY A 747 -25.49 -0.96 12.89
N ASP A 748 -24.74 -1.86 12.25
CA ASP A 748 -23.32 -1.69 11.96
C ASP A 748 -23.02 -1.00 10.62
N SER A 749 -24.04 -0.59 9.86
CA SER A 749 -23.87 0.16 8.61
C SER A 749 -24.42 1.59 8.67
N VAL A 750 -23.99 2.41 7.71
CA VAL A 750 -24.43 3.78 7.47
C VAL A 750 -25.10 3.81 6.10
N HIS A 751 -26.38 4.14 6.08
CA HIS A 751 -27.10 4.42 4.83
C HIS A 751 -26.99 5.90 4.51
N TYR A 752 -26.64 6.23 3.28
CA TYR A 752 -26.46 7.61 2.83
C TYR A 752 -27.22 7.88 1.54
N LEU A 753 -27.59 9.15 1.35
CA LEU A 753 -28.33 9.63 0.20
C LEU A 753 -27.53 10.73 -0.49
N LEU A 754 -27.37 10.56 -1.79
CA LEU A 754 -26.64 11.44 -2.70
C LEU A 754 -27.58 12.00 -3.77
N LYS A 755 -27.13 13.01 -4.49
CA LYS A 755 -27.79 13.56 -5.67
C LYS A 755 -26.80 13.67 -6.82
N ASP A 756 -27.08 12.99 -7.93
CA ASP A 756 -26.38 13.19 -9.19
C ASP A 756 -26.85 14.52 -9.79
N SER A 757 -25.96 15.50 -9.82
CA SER A 757 -26.25 16.86 -10.29
C SER A 757 -26.39 16.93 -11.81
N SER A 758 -25.89 15.92 -12.54
CA SER A 758 -26.01 15.81 -14.00
C SER A 758 -27.35 15.21 -14.44
N LYS A 759 -27.97 14.35 -13.61
CA LYS A 759 -29.23 13.63 -13.93
C LYS A 759 -30.43 14.07 -13.08
N ALA A 760 -30.20 14.91 -12.07
CA ALA A 760 -31.20 15.31 -11.06
C ALA A 760 -31.83 14.14 -10.27
N THR A 761 -31.21 12.96 -10.28
CA THR A 761 -31.64 11.75 -9.57
C THR A 761 -31.01 11.64 -8.20
N GLU A 762 -31.77 11.18 -7.21
CA GLU A 762 -31.21 10.75 -5.92
C GLU A 762 -30.63 9.34 -6.02
N ILE A 763 -29.50 9.09 -5.38
CA ILE A 763 -28.80 7.80 -5.32
C ILE A 763 -28.66 7.41 -3.86
N ALA A 764 -29.11 6.19 -3.51
CA ALA A 764 -28.91 5.63 -2.17
C ALA A 764 -27.67 4.73 -2.14
N GLY A 765 -26.89 4.82 -1.06
CA GLY A 765 -25.75 3.95 -0.80
C GLY A 765 -25.74 3.44 0.64
N GLU A 766 -24.94 2.40 0.86
CA GLU A 766 -24.71 1.79 2.17
C GLU A 766 -23.20 1.52 2.32
N CYS A 767 -22.66 1.73 3.51
CA CYS A 767 -21.26 1.42 3.83
C CYS A 767 -21.10 1.07 5.31
N ARG A 768 -20.03 0.36 5.69
CA ARG A 768 -19.71 0.13 7.11
C ARG A 768 -19.27 1.41 7.80
N TYR A 769 -18.45 2.24 7.15
CA TYR A 769 -18.00 3.55 7.67
C TYR A 769 -18.17 4.68 6.65
N LEU A 770 -18.65 5.85 7.11
CA LEU A 770 -18.74 7.08 6.31
C LEU A 770 -17.74 8.11 6.84
N ILE A 771 -16.98 8.74 5.94
CA ILE A 771 -15.93 9.70 6.31
C ILE A 771 -16.24 11.07 5.70
N GLY A 772 -16.42 12.08 6.54
CA GLY A 772 -16.56 13.47 6.13
C GLY A 772 -15.20 14.13 5.95
N THR A 773 -14.89 14.53 4.71
CA THR A 773 -13.72 15.36 4.33
C THR A 773 -14.15 16.58 3.50
N ASP A 774 -15.43 16.94 3.58
CA ASP A 774 -16.18 17.92 2.79
C ASP A 774 -15.97 19.39 3.25
N GLY A 775 -14.76 19.69 3.71
CA GLY A 775 -14.29 21.05 3.98
C GLY A 775 -14.90 21.74 5.20
N GLY A 776 -14.48 23.00 5.42
CA GLY A 776 -14.92 23.80 6.58
C GLY A 776 -16.43 24.02 6.70
N ARG A 777 -17.15 23.89 5.58
CA ARG A 777 -18.62 24.01 5.51
C ARG A 777 -19.35 22.66 5.63
N SER A 778 -18.63 21.57 5.90
CA SER A 778 -19.08 20.17 5.98
C SER A 778 -20.57 19.97 6.27
N ALA A 779 -21.25 19.33 5.32
CA ALA A 779 -22.60 18.82 5.45
C ALA A 779 -22.65 17.59 6.35
N VAL A 780 -21.63 16.71 6.29
CA VAL A 780 -21.52 15.50 7.13
C VAL A 780 -21.43 15.86 8.62
N ARG A 781 -20.63 16.86 9.00
CA ARG A 781 -20.56 17.34 10.39
C ARG A 781 -21.90 17.91 10.87
N LYS A 782 -22.59 18.64 10.00
CA LYS A 782 -23.90 19.25 10.30
C LYS A 782 -25.01 18.21 10.46
N SER A 783 -25.08 17.19 9.61
CA SER A 783 -26.10 16.14 9.70
C SER A 783 -26.00 15.34 11.01
N LEU A 784 -24.79 15.18 11.54
CA LEU A 784 -24.53 14.56 12.84
C LEU A 784 -24.87 15.46 14.04
N GLY A 785 -25.13 16.76 13.84
CA GLY A 785 -25.31 17.73 14.91
C GLY A 785 -24.02 18.01 15.72
N ILE A 786 -22.84 17.86 15.11
CA ILE A 786 -21.56 18.09 15.77
C ILE A 786 -21.23 19.59 15.76
N GLU A 787 -21.07 20.17 16.95
CA GLU A 787 -20.73 21.60 17.12
C GLU A 787 -19.34 21.92 16.58
N PHE A 788 -19.19 23.07 15.92
CA PHE A 788 -17.91 23.55 15.37
C PHE A 788 -17.39 24.76 16.16
N LYS A 789 -16.87 24.44 17.36
CA LYS A 789 -16.50 25.40 18.43
C LYS A 789 -15.30 26.25 18.03
N GLY A 790 -15.33 27.52 18.42
CA GLY A 790 -14.34 28.52 18.04
C GLY A 790 -15.02 29.76 17.45
N PHE A 791 -14.24 30.61 16.79
CA PHE A 791 -14.63 31.95 16.36
C PHE A 791 -14.04 32.23 14.96
N THR A 792 -14.11 33.48 14.49
CA THR A 792 -13.74 33.88 13.13
C THR A 792 -13.20 35.31 13.15
N TRP A 793 -12.23 35.63 12.29
CA TRP A 793 -11.65 36.98 12.21
C TRP A 793 -12.51 37.88 11.33
N GLU A 794 -13.48 38.54 11.95
CA GLU A 794 -14.52 39.32 11.28
C GLU A 794 -13.93 40.42 10.40
N SER A 795 -12.88 41.12 10.85
CA SER A 795 -12.22 42.22 10.12
C SER A 795 -11.13 41.83 9.10
N VAL A 796 -10.85 40.53 8.91
CA VAL A 796 -9.74 40.06 8.05
C VAL A 796 -10.24 39.07 7.01
N GLN A 797 -9.85 39.30 5.75
CA GLN A 797 -9.90 38.32 4.66
C GLN A 797 -8.46 38.04 4.19
N LEU A 798 -8.17 36.82 3.78
CA LEU A 798 -6.96 36.52 3.01
C LEU A 798 -7.28 36.49 1.52
N VAL A 799 -6.35 36.95 0.69
CA VAL A 799 -6.38 36.75 -0.76
C VAL A 799 -5.13 35.97 -1.15
N ALA A 800 -5.31 34.74 -1.60
CA ALA A 800 -4.23 33.91 -2.14
C ALA A 800 -4.11 34.16 -3.65
N THR A 801 -2.91 34.56 -4.08
CA THR A 801 -2.61 34.99 -5.44
C THR A 801 -1.43 34.21 -5.99
N ASN A 802 -1.62 33.49 -7.09
CA ASN A 802 -0.54 32.89 -7.86
C ASN A 802 0.01 33.89 -8.89
N PHE A 803 1.32 33.96 -9.02
CA PHE A 803 2.02 34.82 -9.98
C PHE A 803 3.35 34.21 -10.40
N ARG A 804 3.77 34.44 -11.66
CA ARG A 804 5.13 34.11 -12.13
C ARG A 804 6.07 35.31 -12.01
N TYR A 805 7.24 35.09 -11.39
CA TYR A 805 8.34 36.05 -11.27
C TYR A 805 9.66 35.36 -10.84
N PRO A 806 10.84 35.73 -11.38
CA PRO A 806 12.10 35.00 -11.19
C PRO A 806 12.80 35.30 -9.84
N LEU A 807 12.09 35.13 -8.71
CA LEU A 807 12.62 35.41 -7.37
C LEU A 807 13.84 34.55 -6.97
N ASP A 808 13.99 33.35 -7.53
CA ASP A 808 15.18 32.51 -7.30
C ASP A 808 16.46 33.18 -7.80
N SER A 809 16.41 33.88 -8.94
CA SER A 809 17.54 34.65 -9.49
C SER A 809 17.94 35.84 -8.62
N PHE A 810 17.00 36.36 -7.80
CA PHE A 810 17.26 37.40 -6.81
C PHE A 810 17.65 36.85 -5.42
N GLY A 811 17.93 35.55 -5.31
CA GLY A 811 18.38 34.93 -4.05
C GLY A 811 17.30 34.82 -2.97
N TRP A 812 16.01 34.87 -3.33
CA TRP A 812 14.95 34.63 -2.36
C TRP A 812 14.91 33.16 -1.93
N LYS A 813 14.45 32.93 -0.71
CA LYS A 813 14.18 31.57 -0.19
C LYS A 813 12.82 31.09 -0.69
N LYS A 814 12.55 29.78 -0.63
CA LYS A 814 11.30 29.23 -1.18
C LYS A 814 10.07 29.54 -0.34
N ALA A 815 10.25 29.88 0.94
CA ALA A 815 9.21 30.43 1.82
C ALA A 815 9.68 31.74 2.48
N ASN A 816 8.88 32.80 2.35
CA ASN A 816 9.18 34.13 2.90
C ASN A 816 7.94 34.67 3.63
N TYR A 817 8.12 35.05 4.90
CA TYR A 817 7.08 35.61 5.75
C TYR A 817 7.22 37.13 5.80
N ILE A 818 6.18 37.85 5.39
CA ILE A 818 6.14 39.32 5.38
C ILE A 818 5.58 39.82 6.71
N ILE A 819 6.36 40.67 7.37
CA ILE A 819 6.13 41.23 8.69
C ILE A 819 5.83 42.72 8.52
N ASP A 820 4.55 43.07 8.57
CA ASP A 820 4.04 44.42 8.37
C ASP A 820 2.62 44.53 8.96
N PRO A 821 2.27 45.59 9.71
CA PRO A 821 0.93 45.70 10.30
C PRO A 821 -0.24 45.67 9.31
N VAL A 822 0.00 46.07 8.05
CA VAL A 822 -1.03 46.21 7.00
C VAL A 822 -0.90 45.14 5.92
N SER A 823 0.33 44.86 5.51
CA SER A 823 0.69 44.12 4.29
C SER A 823 1.24 42.73 4.58
N TRP A 824 1.14 42.25 5.81
CA TRP A 824 1.58 40.91 6.20
C TRP A 824 0.99 39.81 5.30
N GLY A 825 1.74 38.72 5.20
CA GLY A 825 1.42 37.61 4.31
C GLY A 825 2.61 36.69 4.08
N ILE A 826 2.42 35.69 3.24
CA ILE A 826 3.48 34.74 2.85
C ILE A 826 3.71 34.82 1.33
N ILE A 827 4.98 34.81 0.91
CA ILE A 827 5.41 34.61 -0.47
C ILE A 827 6.16 33.27 -0.53
N VAL A 828 5.55 32.28 -1.18
CA VAL A 828 6.02 30.87 -1.20
C VAL A 828 6.01 30.28 -2.60
N LYS A 829 7.02 29.47 -2.94
CA LYS A 829 7.16 28.77 -4.23
C LYS A 829 5.99 27.79 -4.43
N CYS A 830 5.54 27.58 -5.67
CA CYS A 830 4.38 26.73 -5.99
C CYS A 830 4.70 25.45 -6.78
N GLY A 831 5.97 25.23 -7.13
CA GLY A 831 6.45 24.09 -7.92
C GLY A 831 7.84 24.39 -8.49
N LYS A 832 8.30 23.62 -9.50
CA LYS A 832 9.64 23.79 -10.10
C LYS A 832 9.77 25.06 -10.97
N GLU A 833 8.70 25.55 -11.56
CA GLU A 833 8.68 26.80 -12.35
C GLU A 833 8.78 28.06 -11.49
N ASP A 834 8.96 29.23 -12.10
CA ASP A 834 8.92 30.54 -11.43
C ASP A 834 7.53 30.98 -10.94
N SER A 835 6.62 30.05 -10.64
CA SER A 835 5.32 30.33 -10.01
C SER A 835 5.44 30.41 -8.47
N TRP A 836 4.85 31.46 -7.91
CA TRP A 836 4.84 31.79 -6.49
C TRP A 836 3.43 32.16 -6.04
N ARG A 837 3.13 31.94 -4.76
CA ARG A 837 1.89 32.35 -4.11
C ARG A 837 2.15 33.46 -3.12
N PHE A 838 1.50 34.60 -3.33
CA PHE A 838 1.35 35.65 -2.33
C PHE A 838 -0.01 35.49 -1.66
N ALA A 839 -0.03 35.09 -0.39
CA ALA A 839 -1.24 35.09 0.43
C ALA A 839 -1.14 36.20 1.47
N THR A 840 -1.90 37.28 1.27
CA THR A 840 -1.89 38.49 2.11
C THR A 840 -3.26 38.80 2.67
N ALA A 841 -3.28 39.55 3.76
CA ALA A 841 -4.52 39.99 4.41
C ALA A 841 -5.02 41.32 3.88
N ILE A 842 -6.33 41.37 3.61
CA ILE A 842 -7.08 42.56 3.26
C ILE A 842 -8.11 42.82 4.37
N GLN A 843 -8.18 44.06 4.84
CA GLN A 843 -9.21 44.46 5.80
C GLN A 843 -10.54 44.57 5.07
N THR A 844 -11.60 43.97 5.62
CA THR A 844 -12.95 44.03 5.06
C THR A 844 -13.98 44.03 6.17
N SER A 845 -15.09 44.75 5.95
CA SER A 845 -16.28 44.74 6.80
C SER A 845 -17.29 43.65 6.40
N SER A 846 -16.99 42.81 5.41
CA SER A 846 -17.85 41.72 4.97
C SER A 846 -17.49 40.40 5.67
N ASP A 847 -18.50 39.70 6.18
CA ASP A 847 -18.37 38.33 6.70
C ASP A 847 -18.21 37.28 5.58
N VAL A 848 -18.69 37.59 4.38
CA VAL A 848 -18.50 36.74 3.19
C VAL A 848 -17.19 37.16 2.51
N PRO A 849 -16.28 36.22 2.18
CA PRO A 849 -15.09 36.55 1.42
C PRO A 849 -15.46 36.92 -0.04
N VAL A 850 -14.98 38.06 -0.52
CA VAL A 850 -15.28 38.64 -1.83
C VAL A 850 -13.98 39.02 -2.55
N LEU A 851 -13.94 38.87 -3.87
CA LEU A 851 -12.84 39.33 -4.72
C LEU A 851 -13.41 40.32 -5.74
N ASP A 852 -13.40 41.60 -5.38
CA ASP A 852 -13.82 42.70 -6.26
C ASP A 852 -12.60 43.42 -6.89
N GLU A 853 -12.88 44.35 -7.80
CA GLU A 853 -11.83 45.10 -8.52
C GLU A 853 -10.93 45.93 -7.59
N ALA A 854 -11.46 46.43 -6.46
CA ALA A 854 -10.68 47.23 -5.51
C ALA A 854 -9.69 46.33 -4.73
N ILE A 855 -10.14 45.17 -4.27
CA ILE A 855 -9.31 44.16 -3.60
C ILE A 855 -8.23 43.62 -4.57
N VAL A 856 -8.59 43.37 -5.83
CA VAL A 856 -7.63 42.95 -6.87
C VAL A 856 -6.59 44.06 -7.12
N ALA A 857 -7.02 45.31 -7.26
CA ALA A 857 -6.10 46.45 -7.44
C ALA A 857 -5.19 46.66 -6.23
N GLU A 858 -5.69 46.46 -5.01
CA GLU A 858 -4.91 46.56 -3.77
C GLU A 858 -3.81 45.50 -3.71
N VAL A 859 -4.12 44.23 -3.96
CA VAL A 859 -3.12 43.15 -4.00
C VAL A 859 -2.08 43.40 -5.10
N LYS A 860 -2.52 43.80 -6.30
CA LYS A 860 -1.63 44.19 -7.41
C LYS A 860 -0.80 45.44 -7.14
N THR A 861 -1.18 46.27 -6.17
CA THR A 861 -0.40 47.44 -5.73
C THR A 861 0.57 47.13 -4.58
N ARG A 862 0.25 46.13 -3.74
CA ARG A 862 1.08 45.73 -2.60
C ARG A 862 2.29 44.90 -3.03
N LEU A 863 2.08 43.82 -3.77
CA LEU A 863 3.16 42.88 -4.12
C LEU A 863 4.35 43.54 -4.85
N PRO A 864 4.18 44.41 -5.87
CA PRO A 864 5.31 45.04 -6.57
C PRO A 864 6.20 45.91 -5.70
N LYS A 865 5.75 46.37 -4.53
CA LYS A 865 6.55 47.17 -3.58
C LYS A 865 7.54 46.33 -2.76
N MET A 866 7.32 45.02 -2.71
CA MET A 866 8.11 44.06 -1.92
C MET A 866 9.11 43.26 -2.75
N LEU A 867 8.91 43.20 -4.07
CA LEU A 867 9.73 42.38 -4.96
C LEU A 867 10.91 43.20 -5.53
N PRO A 868 12.11 42.61 -5.63
CA PRO A 868 13.25 43.24 -6.28
C PRO A 868 13.11 43.23 -7.81
N GLY A 869 13.75 44.20 -8.48
CA GLY A 869 13.84 44.23 -9.94
C GLY A 869 12.66 44.92 -10.65
N ASP A 870 12.47 44.61 -11.93
CA ASP A 870 11.42 45.18 -12.78
C ASP A 870 10.11 44.40 -12.62
N THR A 871 9.25 44.91 -11.73
CA THR A 871 7.97 44.31 -11.38
C THR A 871 6.88 44.47 -12.44
N SER A 872 7.16 45.13 -13.57
CA SER A 872 6.25 45.12 -14.74
C SER A 872 6.15 43.72 -15.39
N GLN A 873 7.10 42.84 -15.10
CA GLN A 873 7.20 41.48 -15.64
C GLN A 873 6.34 40.44 -14.89
N ILE A 874 5.61 40.84 -13.84
CA ILE A 874 4.77 39.92 -13.05
C ILE A 874 3.59 39.42 -13.91
N VAL A 875 3.54 38.10 -14.12
CA VAL A 875 2.40 37.44 -14.78
C VAL A 875 1.45 36.90 -13.70
N TRP A 876 0.25 37.44 -13.61
CA TRP A 876 -0.78 37.00 -12.65
C TRP A 876 -1.49 35.75 -13.17
N GLU A 877 -1.58 34.69 -12.35
CA GLU A 877 -2.13 33.40 -12.77
C GLU A 877 -3.55 33.16 -12.23
N ALA A 878 -3.73 33.29 -10.91
CA ALA A 878 -5.01 33.02 -10.25
C ALA A 878 -5.12 33.80 -8.92
N MET A 879 -6.34 34.14 -8.50
CA MET A 879 -6.63 34.84 -7.24
C MET A 879 -7.89 34.25 -6.59
N ALA A 880 -7.86 34.01 -5.27
CA ALA A 880 -9.02 33.52 -4.52
C ALA A 880 -9.10 34.13 -3.09
N PRO A 881 -10.30 34.54 -2.64
CA PRO A 881 -10.52 35.11 -1.31
C PRO A 881 -10.93 34.04 -0.29
N TYR A 882 -10.45 34.15 0.95
CA TYR A 882 -10.70 33.21 2.04
C TYR A 882 -10.96 33.93 3.36
N LYS A 883 -11.91 33.41 4.17
CA LYS A 883 -12.10 33.84 5.56
C LYS A 883 -11.23 33.01 6.51
N VAL A 884 -10.92 33.63 7.65
CA VAL A 884 -9.90 33.19 8.61
C VAL A 884 -10.62 32.74 9.89
N HIS A 885 -10.45 31.47 10.26
CA HIS A 885 -11.19 30.81 11.35
C HIS A 885 -10.24 29.98 12.22
N GLN A 886 -10.46 29.91 13.53
CA GLN A 886 -10.03 28.75 14.32
C GLN A 886 -11.27 28.06 14.85
N ARG A 887 -11.57 26.88 14.32
CA ARG A 887 -12.71 26.07 14.75
C ARG A 887 -12.36 24.59 14.80
N CYS A 888 -12.87 23.91 15.80
CA CYS A 888 -12.69 22.48 16.00
C CYS A 888 -14.05 21.83 16.29
N ALA A 889 -14.28 20.65 15.72
CA ALA A 889 -15.44 19.84 16.05
C ALA A 889 -15.40 19.38 17.52
N SER A 890 -16.56 19.24 18.15
CA SER A 890 -16.66 18.74 19.53
C SER A 890 -16.20 17.29 19.67
N THR A 891 -16.35 16.49 18.60
CA THR A 891 -15.78 15.14 18.41
C THR A 891 -15.49 14.93 16.93
N PHE A 892 -14.51 14.07 16.59
CA PHE A 892 -14.23 13.67 15.20
C PHE A 892 -14.91 12.34 14.82
N ARG A 893 -15.67 11.71 15.74
CA ARG A 893 -16.43 10.48 15.48
C ARG A 893 -17.81 10.51 16.15
N LYS A 894 -18.81 9.94 15.47
CA LYS A 894 -20.12 9.61 16.05
C LYS A 894 -20.67 8.35 15.36
N GLY A 895 -20.73 7.25 16.11
CA GLY A 895 -21.07 5.94 15.54
C GLY A 895 -20.02 5.49 14.50
N ASN A 896 -20.48 5.05 13.34
CA ASN A 896 -19.61 4.70 12.22
C ASN A 896 -19.38 5.85 11.23
N THR A 897 -19.69 7.10 11.63
CA THR A 897 -19.30 8.29 10.85
C THR A 897 -18.14 9.03 11.51
N LEU A 898 -17.11 9.34 10.72
CA LEU A 898 -15.87 9.98 11.15
C LEU A 898 -15.63 11.28 10.35
N LEU A 899 -14.81 12.18 10.90
CA LEU A 899 -14.39 13.44 10.29
C LEU A 899 -12.86 13.51 10.23
N ALA A 900 -12.31 14.12 9.16
CA ALA A 900 -10.87 14.39 9.03
C ALA A 900 -10.60 15.73 8.31
N GLY A 901 -9.45 16.36 8.58
CA GLY A 901 -9.06 17.64 7.98
C GLY A 901 -10.08 18.76 8.21
N ASP A 902 -10.29 19.60 7.20
CA ASP A 902 -11.21 20.76 7.24
C ASP A 902 -12.66 20.43 7.71
N ALA A 903 -13.12 19.19 7.59
CA ALA A 903 -14.42 18.79 8.14
C ALA A 903 -14.40 18.63 9.67
N ALA A 904 -13.26 18.24 10.23
CA ALA A 904 -13.01 18.03 11.66
C ALA A 904 -12.52 19.31 12.37
N HIS A 905 -11.60 20.06 11.75
CA HIS A 905 -11.06 21.32 12.26
C HIS A 905 -10.65 22.23 11.11
N VAL A 906 -10.83 23.54 11.27
CA VAL A 906 -10.33 24.55 10.32
C VAL A 906 -9.54 25.56 11.12
N GLY A 907 -8.24 25.60 10.82
CA GLY A 907 -7.32 26.58 11.37
C GLY A 907 -6.67 27.43 10.30
N LEU A 908 -7.14 28.66 10.19
CA LEU A 908 -6.30 29.81 9.90
C LEU A 908 -6.36 30.68 11.16
N ASP A 909 -5.50 30.37 12.11
CA ASP A 909 -4.90 31.28 13.09
C ASP A 909 -5.76 32.08 14.11
N PHE A 910 -5.27 32.07 15.36
CA PHE A 910 -5.59 32.93 16.49
C PHE A 910 -6.94 32.84 17.22
N SER A 911 -6.98 32.21 18.41
CA SER A 911 -8.09 32.34 19.40
C SER A 911 -7.69 33.16 20.64
N PRO A 912 -8.52 34.10 21.13
CA PRO A 912 -8.35 34.67 22.46
C PRO A 912 -9.00 33.77 23.52
N LEU A 913 -8.19 33.15 24.39
CA LEU A 913 -8.69 32.63 25.67
C LEU A 913 -8.50 33.71 26.74
N THR A 914 -9.61 34.06 27.38
CA THR A 914 -9.72 35.08 28.42
C THR A 914 -8.91 34.73 29.68
N HIS A 915 -8.31 35.75 30.30
CA HIS A 915 -7.64 35.73 31.60
C HIS A 915 -8.18 34.71 32.62
N GLN A 916 -7.44 33.61 32.85
CA GLN A 916 -7.18 33.09 34.21
C GLN A 916 -6.04 32.06 34.21
N ALA A 917 -4.96 32.37 34.93
CA ALA A 917 -3.93 31.48 35.46
C ALA A 917 -3.23 30.46 34.51
N ALA A 918 -2.24 30.95 33.77
CA ALA A 918 -1.00 30.21 33.49
C ALA A 918 0.19 31.19 33.59
N SER A 919 1.31 30.75 34.16
CA SER A 919 2.50 31.60 34.35
C SER A 919 3.16 31.96 33.01
N ILE A 920 3.56 33.23 32.88
CA ILE A 920 4.19 33.80 31.67
C ILE A 920 5.55 33.17 31.31
N THR A 921 6.11 32.33 32.19
CA THR A 921 7.42 31.69 32.04
C THR A 921 7.44 30.40 31.22
N ASP A 922 6.30 29.70 31.06
CA ASP A 922 6.28 28.34 30.48
C ASP A 922 6.00 28.30 28.96
N ILE A 923 5.78 29.46 28.32
CA ILE A 923 5.39 29.60 26.90
C ILE A 923 6.57 30.07 26.01
N ALA A 924 7.81 29.71 26.40
CA ALA A 924 9.02 30.25 25.79
C ALA A 924 9.53 29.50 24.52
N PHE A 925 9.19 28.22 24.34
CA PHE A 925 9.82 27.37 23.30
C PHE A 925 8.85 26.36 22.65
N LEU A 926 8.17 26.76 21.57
CA LEU A 926 7.74 25.97 20.39
C LEU A 926 6.89 26.86 19.47
N LYS A 927 7.24 27.01 18.18
CA LYS A 927 6.70 28.06 17.28
C LYS A 927 6.60 27.63 15.80
N LEU A 928 5.40 27.31 15.26
CA LEU A 928 4.79 27.72 13.97
C LEU A 928 3.28 27.30 13.91
N THR A 929 2.32 28.04 13.28
CA THR A 929 1.18 27.50 12.43
C THR A 929 0.10 28.40 11.69
N ASN A 930 0.26 29.70 11.38
CA ASN A 930 -0.71 30.44 10.48
C ASN A 930 -0.76 29.86 9.05
N PRO A 931 -1.46 30.47 8.08
CA PRO A 931 -0.97 30.49 6.69
C PRO A 931 0.51 30.91 6.55
N LEU A 932 1.06 31.80 7.40
CA LEU A 932 2.51 32.03 7.59
C LEU A 932 3.22 30.92 8.43
N GLY A 933 2.72 29.69 8.33
CA GLY A 933 3.21 28.48 9.00
C GLY A 933 2.74 27.19 8.32
N ALA A 934 1.67 27.28 7.52
CA ALA A 934 1.24 26.40 6.46
C ALA A 934 0.89 24.92 6.81
N LEU A 935 0.69 24.56 8.08
CA LEU A 935 0.40 23.16 8.45
C LEU A 935 -1.08 22.73 8.34
N GLY A 936 -2.03 23.57 7.90
CA GLY A 936 -3.43 23.12 7.75
C GLY A 936 -3.58 21.88 6.86
N LEU A 937 -2.89 21.88 5.70
CA LEU A 937 -2.79 20.72 4.81
C LEU A 937 -2.02 19.56 5.45
N THR A 938 -0.86 19.84 6.05
CA THR A 938 -0.03 18.85 6.76
C THR A 938 -0.83 18.11 7.84
N THR A 939 -1.54 18.83 8.71
CA THR A 939 -2.36 18.25 9.77
C THR A 939 -3.53 17.46 9.23
N GLY A 940 -4.17 17.88 8.14
CA GLY A 940 -5.23 17.11 7.48
C GLY A 940 -4.71 15.79 6.88
N ILE A 941 -3.52 15.79 6.30
CA ILE A 941 -2.87 14.55 5.81
C ILE A 941 -2.43 13.64 6.98
N LEU A 942 -1.98 14.20 8.11
CA LEU A 942 -1.66 13.44 9.32
C LEU A 942 -2.91 12.88 10.02
N ASP A 943 -4.06 13.57 9.94
CA ASP A 943 -5.36 13.01 10.35
C ASP A 943 -5.69 11.80 9.47
N ALA A 944 -5.55 11.94 8.15
CA ALA A 944 -5.79 10.85 7.20
C ALA A 944 -4.86 9.65 7.46
N ALA A 945 -3.58 9.87 7.75
CA ALA A 945 -2.65 8.80 8.09
C ALA A 945 -3.13 8.02 9.33
N HIS A 946 -3.43 8.70 10.44
CA HIS A 946 -3.91 8.04 11.65
C HIS A 946 -5.28 7.36 11.43
N LEU A 947 -6.24 8.03 10.78
CA LEU A 947 -7.56 7.46 10.50
C LEU A 947 -7.46 6.18 9.67
N THR A 948 -6.60 6.16 8.66
CA THR A 948 -6.42 4.97 7.82
C THR A 948 -5.71 3.84 8.56
N ASP A 949 -4.75 4.14 9.44
CA ASP A 949 -4.14 3.13 10.33
C ASP A 949 -5.15 2.52 11.31
N SER A 950 -6.01 3.32 11.95
CA SER A 950 -7.07 2.80 12.82
C SER A 950 -8.14 2.01 12.04
N LEU A 951 -8.52 2.45 10.83
CA LEU A 951 -9.47 1.74 9.98
C LEU A 951 -8.92 0.40 9.47
N LYS A 952 -7.62 0.31 9.12
CA LYS A 952 -6.98 -0.95 8.76
C LYS A 952 -7.01 -1.95 9.92
N GLN A 953 -6.70 -1.52 11.14
CA GLN A 953 -6.80 -2.37 12.34
C GLN A 953 -8.21 -2.94 12.53
N VAL A 954 -9.26 -2.10 12.43
CA VAL A 954 -10.66 -2.54 12.62
C VAL A 954 -11.18 -3.40 11.46
N LEU A 955 -10.71 -3.19 10.23
CA LEU A 955 -11.23 -3.87 9.03
C LEU A 955 -10.43 -5.10 8.60
N LEU A 956 -9.14 -5.19 8.94
CA LEU A 956 -8.23 -6.24 8.51
C LEU A 956 -7.64 -7.06 9.67
N GLU A 957 -7.59 -6.50 10.88
CA GLU A 957 -6.96 -7.12 12.06
C GLU A 957 -7.98 -7.45 13.18
N ASP A 958 -9.29 -7.24 12.92
CA ASP A 958 -10.42 -7.44 13.85
C ASP A 958 -10.25 -6.70 15.20
N ALA A 959 -9.57 -5.55 15.18
CA ALA A 959 -9.37 -4.73 16.36
C ALA A 959 -10.68 -4.07 16.85
N ASP A 960 -10.78 -3.88 18.17
CA ASP A 960 -11.93 -3.22 18.79
C ASP A 960 -12.12 -1.80 18.22
N PRO A 961 -13.33 -1.40 17.80
CA PRO A 961 -13.62 -0.07 17.27
C PRO A 961 -13.24 1.11 18.18
N ILE A 962 -12.85 0.90 19.44
CA ILE A 962 -12.28 1.93 20.32
C ILE A 962 -11.03 2.62 19.74
N VAL A 963 -10.26 1.95 18.86
CA VAL A 963 -9.09 2.57 18.18
C VAL A 963 -9.47 3.73 17.25
N LEU A 964 -10.75 3.82 16.85
CA LEU A 964 -11.30 4.95 16.10
C LEU A 964 -11.73 6.12 17.02
N ASP A 965 -12.00 5.86 18.29
CA ASP A 965 -12.19 6.91 19.31
C ASP A 965 -10.84 7.50 19.72
N GLN A 966 -9.81 6.65 19.88
CA GLN A 966 -8.44 7.09 20.12
C GLN A 966 -7.94 8.02 19.01
N TYR A 967 -8.15 7.67 17.73
CA TYR A 967 -7.93 8.58 16.60
C TYR A 967 -8.60 9.94 16.81
N ALA A 968 -9.90 9.93 17.15
CA ALA A 968 -10.71 11.14 17.25
C ALA A 968 -10.26 12.04 18.42
N GLU A 969 -9.89 11.47 19.56
CA GLU A 969 -9.38 12.20 20.73
C GLU A 969 -7.98 12.74 20.51
N ILE A 970 -7.07 11.90 20.02
CA ILE A 970 -5.66 12.25 19.81
C ILE A 970 -5.58 13.40 18.81
N ARG A 971 -6.08 13.23 17.58
CA ARG A 971 -5.98 14.26 16.52
C ARG A 971 -6.63 15.58 16.94
N ARG A 972 -7.70 15.53 17.72
CA ARG A 972 -8.36 16.70 18.30
C ARG A 972 -7.52 17.40 19.38
N SER A 973 -6.84 16.65 20.25
CA SER A 973 -5.86 17.20 21.21
C SER A 973 -4.69 17.87 20.49
N ILE A 974 -4.11 17.22 19.45
CA ILE A 974 -3.05 17.82 18.60
C ILE A 974 -3.48 19.19 18.08
N PHE A 975 -4.70 19.28 17.54
CA PHE A 975 -5.22 20.56 17.04
C PHE A 975 -5.39 21.60 18.15
N LEU A 976 -5.99 21.24 19.29
CA LEU A 976 -6.31 22.20 20.36
C LEU A 976 -5.09 22.67 21.15
N GLU A 977 -4.08 21.82 21.33
CA GLU A 977 -2.94 22.05 22.23
C GLU A 977 -1.64 22.41 21.49
N ARG A 978 -1.56 22.15 20.18
CA ARG A 978 -0.39 22.46 19.35
C ARG A 978 -0.78 23.27 18.12
N THR A 979 -1.52 22.71 17.17
CA THR A 979 -1.79 23.40 15.89
C THR A 979 -2.48 24.75 16.08
N SER A 980 -3.54 24.85 16.89
CA SER A 980 -4.25 26.12 17.08
C SER A 980 -3.44 27.14 17.91
N PRO A 981 -2.85 26.82 19.07
CA PRO A 981 -2.07 27.78 19.86
C PRO A 981 -0.76 28.23 19.20
N ILE A 982 -0.08 27.35 18.47
CA ILE A 982 1.18 27.73 17.85
C ILE A 982 0.93 28.50 16.54
N SER A 983 -0.23 28.28 15.89
CA SER A 983 -0.78 29.10 14.82
C SER A 983 -0.92 30.52 15.34
N THR A 984 -1.90 30.70 16.24
CA THR A 984 -2.16 31.89 17.06
C THR A 984 -0.91 32.78 17.24
N GLN A 985 0.15 32.24 17.83
CA GLN A 985 1.33 33.04 18.16
C GLN A 985 2.10 33.62 16.94
N ASN A 986 2.08 32.98 15.77
CA ASN A 986 2.72 33.50 14.57
C ASN A 986 1.96 34.68 13.92
N LEU A 987 0.62 34.71 13.96
CA LEU A 987 -0.13 35.79 13.31
C LEU A 987 0.09 37.10 14.04
N ILE A 988 0.14 37.02 15.38
CA ILE A 988 0.60 38.13 16.21
C ILE A 988 1.99 38.59 15.78
N ARG A 989 2.97 37.70 15.55
CA ARG A 989 4.30 38.11 15.07
C ARG A 989 4.24 38.82 13.72
N ALA A 990 3.42 38.33 12.79
CA ALA A 990 3.34 38.90 11.45
C ALA A 990 2.74 40.32 11.42
N ARG A 991 1.75 40.61 12.27
CA ARG A 991 0.93 41.83 12.16
C ARG A 991 0.88 42.75 13.38
N SER A 992 1.28 42.28 14.57
CA SER A 992 1.04 43.05 15.81
C SER A 992 2.01 44.22 15.93
N ASP A 993 1.44 45.38 16.22
CA ASP A 993 2.10 46.66 16.54
C ASP A 993 2.13 46.92 18.06
N ASP A 994 1.46 46.09 18.86
CA ASP A 994 1.50 46.13 20.32
C ASP A 994 2.97 45.98 20.83
N PRO A 995 3.44 46.83 21.76
CA PRO A 995 4.84 46.84 22.20
C PRO A 995 5.34 45.52 22.81
N VAL A 996 4.50 44.77 23.51
CA VAL A 996 4.90 43.49 24.14
C VAL A 996 5.10 42.45 23.04
N ASN A 997 4.18 42.38 22.10
CA ASN A 997 4.27 41.48 20.95
C ASN A 997 5.43 41.84 20.00
N ALA A 998 5.76 43.14 19.89
CA ALA A 998 6.94 43.60 19.16
C ALA A 998 8.24 43.14 19.84
N GLN A 999 8.34 43.28 21.16
CA GLN A 999 9.48 42.81 21.94
C GLN A 999 9.67 41.28 21.84
N ASP A 1000 8.59 40.49 21.98
CA ASP A 1000 8.59 39.02 21.81
C ASP A 1000 9.05 38.58 20.40
N ARG A 1001 8.73 39.40 19.38
CA ARG A 1001 9.15 39.19 17.99
C ARG A 1001 10.62 39.53 17.78
N GLU A 1002 11.09 40.64 18.34
CA GLU A 1002 12.50 41.03 18.28
C GLU A 1002 13.41 40.01 18.99
N GLU A 1003 13.01 39.52 20.17
CA GLU A 1003 13.75 38.47 20.87
C GLU A 1003 13.78 37.15 20.08
N PHE A 1004 12.68 36.81 19.41
CA PHE A 1004 12.62 35.66 18.51
C PHE A 1004 13.58 35.79 17.32
N PHE A 1005 13.54 36.92 16.60
CA PHE A 1005 14.44 37.15 15.46
C PHE A 1005 15.91 37.20 15.91
N LYS A 1006 16.20 37.79 17.07
CA LYS A 1006 17.54 37.79 17.66
C LYS A 1006 18.08 36.37 17.82
N LYS A 1007 17.32 35.46 18.44
CA LYS A 1007 17.70 34.04 18.62
C LYS A 1007 18.08 33.37 17.28
N LEU A 1008 17.28 33.57 16.24
CA LEU A 1008 17.56 33.04 14.88
C LEU A 1008 18.83 33.61 14.21
N THR A 1009 19.31 34.77 14.67
CA THR A 1009 20.50 35.44 14.11
C THR A 1009 21.78 35.21 14.92
N THR A 1010 21.69 34.83 16.20
CA THR A 1010 22.84 34.68 17.10
C THR A 1010 23.17 33.25 17.53
N GLU A 1011 22.20 32.33 17.56
CA GLU A 1011 22.45 30.91 17.84
C GLU A 1011 22.20 30.06 16.58
N LYS A 1012 23.25 29.39 16.09
CA LYS A 1012 23.17 28.38 15.01
C LYS A 1012 23.78 27.05 15.44
N ASP A 1013 23.46 26.62 16.66
CA ASP A 1013 23.74 25.25 17.08
C ASP A 1013 22.64 24.30 16.56
N VAL A 1014 22.93 22.99 16.59
CA VAL A 1014 21.96 21.97 16.16
C VAL A 1014 20.69 22.04 17.01
N ALA A 1015 20.78 22.35 18.31
CA ALA A 1015 19.60 22.44 19.17
C ALA A 1015 18.65 23.57 18.76
N THR A 1016 19.17 24.71 18.29
CA THR A 1016 18.35 25.83 17.78
C THR A 1016 17.71 25.48 16.44
N ILE A 1017 18.44 24.81 15.55
CA ILE A 1017 17.92 24.33 14.27
C ILE A 1017 16.81 23.29 14.50
N LEU A 1018 16.98 22.33 15.41
CA LEU A 1018 15.96 21.33 15.75
C LEU A 1018 14.72 21.97 16.42
N LYS A 1019 14.91 22.89 17.38
CA LYS A 1019 13.81 23.56 18.11
C LYS A 1019 12.95 24.48 17.24
N VAL A 1020 13.49 25.02 16.16
CA VAL A 1020 12.78 25.95 15.26
C VAL A 1020 12.38 25.28 13.94
N GLY A 1021 13.19 24.36 13.43
CA GLY A 1021 13.04 23.75 12.11
C GLY A 1021 12.24 22.46 12.05
N LEU A 1022 12.13 21.69 13.15
CA LEU A 1022 11.40 20.40 13.21
C LEU A 1022 10.17 20.32 14.15
N PRO A 1023 9.45 21.42 14.51
CA PRO A 1023 8.30 21.32 15.41
C PRO A 1023 7.07 20.62 14.79
N ASP A 1024 7.10 20.29 13.51
CA ASP A 1024 6.05 19.58 12.78
C ASP A 1024 6.03 18.06 13.05
N TYR A 1025 7.18 17.46 13.41
CA TYR A 1025 7.22 16.07 13.90
C TYR A 1025 6.39 15.89 15.17
N ALA A 1026 6.24 16.94 15.98
CA ALA A 1026 5.32 17.01 17.13
C ALA A 1026 3.83 17.09 16.76
N LEU A 1027 3.47 16.86 15.49
CA LEU A 1027 2.09 16.80 14.99
C LEU A 1027 1.77 15.43 14.35
N SER A 1028 2.78 14.58 14.11
CA SER A 1028 2.57 13.22 13.65
C SER A 1028 2.20 12.32 14.83
N SER A 1029 1.12 11.55 14.65
CA SER A 1029 0.68 10.51 15.59
C SER A 1029 0.96 9.10 15.08
N THR A 1030 1.73 8.98 14.00
CA THR A 1030 1.92 7.75 13.20
C THR A 1030 3.37 7.50 12.79
N SER A 1031 4.27 8.47 12.96
CA SER A 1031 5.70 8.27 12.69
C SER A 1031 6.41 7.50 13.81
N LYS A 1032 7.40 6.71 13.41
CA LYS A 1032 8.27 5.89 14.27
C LYS A 1032 9.74 6.35 14.19
N THR A 1033 10.00 7.48 13.55
CA THR A 1033 11.35 8.00 13.32
C THR A 1033 11.94 8.67 14.58
N THR A 1034 13.22 9.01 14.51
CA THR A 1034 14.10 9.44 15.63
C THR A 1034 13.65 10.71 16.37
N PHE A 1035 12.61 11.39 15.87
CA PHE A 1035 12.10 12.68 16.35
C PHE A 1035 10.62 12.64 16.79
N ALA A 1036 10.14 11.50 17.29
CA ALA A 1036 8.80 11.39 17.91
C ALA A 1036 8.69 12.24 19.20
N THR A 1037 8.57 13.56 19.04
CA THR A 1037 8.43 14.57 20.11
C THR A 1037 7.05 14.59 20.76
N TYR A 1038 6.21 13.58 20.49
CA TYR A 1038 4.94 13.38 21.17
C TYR A 1038 5.10 12.85 22.60
N GLU A 1039 6.26 12.25 22.90
CA GLU A 1039 6.45 11.47 24.10
C GLU A 1039 7.33 12.25 25.10
N GLU A 1040 6.70 13.01 25.99
CA GLU A 1040 7.28 13.26 27.31
C GLU A 1040 7.29 11.92 28.07
N LEU A 1041 8.33 11.13 27.80
CA LEU A 1041 8.49 9.79 28.33
C LEU A 1041 8.76 9.88 29.83
N THR A 1042 7.74 9.59 30.64
CA THR A 1042 7.89 9.49 32.09
C THR A 1042 8.36 8.08 32.43
N TRP A 1043 9.66 7.95 32.68
CA TRP A 1043 10.31 6.71 33.09
C TRP A 1043 10.32 6.59 34.61
N PHE A 1044 9.71 5.54 35.16
CA PHE A 1044 9.98 5.14 36.55
C PHE A 1044 11.11 4.14 36.54
N ILE A 1045 12.21 4.52 37.20
CA ILE A 1045 13.39 3.71 37.44
C ILE A 1045 13.37 3.34 38.92
N SER A 1046 12.97 2.12 39.23
CA SER A 1046 13.24 1.54 40.53
C SER A 1046 14.66 0.99 40.54
N VAL A 1047 15.36 1.07 41.69
CA VAL A 1047 16.67 0.41 41.87
C VAL A 1047 16.62 -0.48 43.10
N THR A 1048 17.02 -1.73 42.95
CA THR A 1048 17.12 -2.67 44.06
C THR A 1048 18.41 -2.41 44.83
N LYS A 1049 18.32 -2.34 46.17
CA LYS A 1049 19.50 -2.27 47.02
C LYS A 1049 20.30 -3.58 46.93
N ILE A 1050 21.61 -3.49 46.72
CA ILE A 1050 22.53 -4.64 46.77
C ILE A 1050 22.71 -5.05 48.24
N ASP A 1051 22.57 -6.34 48.54
CA ASP A 1051 22.52 -6.87 49.92
C ASP A 1051 23.73 -6.46 50.79
N ASP A 1052 24.92 -6.36 50.20
CA ASP A 1052 26.17 -5.98 50.87
C ASP A 1052 26.35 -4.46 51.12
N TRP A 1053 25.35 -3.62 50.79
CA TRP A 1053 25.44 -2.16 50.94
C TRP A 1053 24.70 -1.64 52.19
N THR A 1054 25.23 -0.59 52.81
CA THR A 1054 24.48 0.18 53.83
C THR A 1054 23.44 1.07 53.15
N GLU A 1055 22.38 1.49 53.86
CA GLU A 1055 21.40 2.45 53.32
C GLU A 1055 22.07 3.77 52.89
N GLU A 1056 23.02 4.27 53.68
CA GLU A 1056 23.76 5.51 53.38
C GLU A 1056 24.58 5.38 52.08
N LYS A 1057 25.26 4.24 51.88
CA LYS A 1057 26.00 3.97 50.64
C LYS A 1057 25.04 3.84 49.46
N PHE A 1058 23.95 3.11 49.62
CA PHE A 1058 22.94 2.96 48.57
C PHE A 1058 22.32 4.30 48.17
N ALA A 1059 21.92 5.13 49.14
CA ALA A 1059 21.38 6.46 48.87
C ALA A 1059 22.40 7.43 48.26
N HIS A 1060 23.70 7.26 48.51
CA HIS A 1060 24.77 8.03 47.87
C HIS A 1060 24.95 7.64 46.40
N GLU A 1061 25.22 6.36 46.13
CA GLU A 1061 25.46 5.84 44.77
C GLU A 1061 24.24 6.06 43.87
N TYR A 1062 23.02 5.83 44.39
CA TYR A 1062 21.76 6.09 43.69
C TYR A 1062 21.67 7.54 43.18
N LYS A 1063 22.06 8.52 44.01
CA LYS A 1063 22.01 9.95 43.64
C LYS A 1063 23.10 10.32 42.63
N VAL A 1064 24.32 9.78 42.77
CA VAL A 1064 25.42 10.01 41.84
C VAL A 1064 25.09 9.47 40.44
N VAL A 1065 24.53 8.26 40.36
CA VAL A 1065 24.14 7.60 39.11
C VAL A 1065 23.11 8.43 38.33
N HIS A 1066 22.00 8.82 38.96
CA HIS A 1066 20.95 9.59 38.29
C HIS A 1066 21.38 11.03 37.93
N ALA A 1067 22.28 11.64 38.72
CA ALA A 1067 22.87 12.94 38.39
C ALA A 1067 23.76 12.88 37.14
N ASN A 1068 24.55 11.80 36.97
CA ASN A 1068 25.37 11.60 35.78
C ASN A 1068 24.53 11.34 34.52
N MET A 1069 23.46 10.52 34.60
CA MET A 1069 22.51 10.34 33.49
C MET A 1069 21.91 11.69 33.05
N THR A 1070 21.52 12.53 34.02
CA THR A 1070 20.96 13.86 33.77
C THR A 1070 21.98 14.80 33.08
N ARG A 1071 23.26 14.74 33.48
CA ARG A 1071 24.34 15.54 32.88
C ARG A 1071 24.60 15.12 31.43
N GLN A 1072 24.74 13.82 31.16
CA GLN A 1072 24.95 13.30 29.81
C GLN A 1072 23.78 13.64 28.86
N GLY A 1073 22.53 13.57 29.36
CA GLY A 1073 21.35 13.97 28.58
C GLY A 1073 21.37 15.45 28.16
N LYS A 1074 21.91 16.34 29.00
CA LYS A 1074 22.12 17.76 28.68
C LYS A 1074 23.20 17.96 27.63
N GLU A 1075 24.35 17.28 27.77
CA GLU A 1075 25.50 17.40 26.85
C GLU A 1075 25.15 16.97 25.42
N GLN A 1076 24.19 16.05 25.26
CA GLN A 1076 23.70 15.55 23.97
C GLN A 1076 22.34 16.16 23.55
N GLY A 1077 21.94 17.29 24.15
CA GLY A 1077 20.87 18.15 23.61
C GLY A 1077 19.41 17.83 23.98
N ALA A 1078 19.14 16.79 24.77
CA ALA A 1078 17.79 16.51 25.29
C ALA A 1078 17.80 16.40 26.82
N PRO A 1079 17.75 17.54 27.55
CA PRO A 1079 17.74 17.55 29.00
C PRO A 1079 16.48 16.87 29.55
N ALA A 1080 16.62 16.20 30.70
CA ALA A 1080 15.47 15.81 31.50
C ALA A 1080 14.66 17.07 31.88
N ARG A 1081 13.35 17.05 31.63
CA ARG A 1081 12.43 18.15 31.98
C ARG A 1081 12.00 18.09 33.44
N HIS A 1082 11.84 16.88 33.97
CA HIS A 1082 11.33 16.65 35.33
C HIS A 1082 12.04 15.48 36.02
N TYR A 1083 12.19 15.60 37.34
CA TYR A 1083 12.81 14.63 38.23
C TYR A 1083 11.97 14.55 39.50
N ILE A 1084 11.56 13.35 39.91
CA ILE A 1084 10.90 13.07 41.19
C ILE A 1084 11.57 11.84 41.82
N GLN A 1085 11.99 11.92 43.07
CA GLN A 1085 12.43 10.76 43.85
C GLN A 1085 11.32 10.39 44.84
N TYR A 1086 10.87 9.14 44.78
CA TYR A 1086 9.94 8.55 45.72
C TYR A 1086 10.63 7.58 46.68
N GLU A 1087 10.18 7.54 47.94
CA GLU A 1087 10.63 6.64 49.00
C GLU A 1087 9.47 5.80 49.52
N ASN A 1088 9.74 4.54 49.87
CA ASN A 1088 8.75 3.67 50.51
C ASN A 1088 8.73 3.94 52.02
N LEU A 1089 7.56 4.18 52.60
CA LEU A 1089 7.46 4.69 53.98
C LEU A 1089 6.90 3.69 55.01
N PHE A 1090 6.51 2.47 54.63
CA PHE A 1090 5.72 1.58 55.50
C PHE A 1090 6.15 0.11 55.53
N GLU A 1091 6.04 -0.51 56.70
CA GLU A 1091 6.45 -1.90 56.99
C GLU A 1091 5.35 -2.95 56.73
N ASP A 1092 5.80 -4.07 56.16
CA ASP A 1092 5.29 -5.46 56.20
C ASP A 1092 3.79 -5.81 56.18
N VAL A 1093 3.46 -6.54 55.11
CA VAL A 1093 2.44 -7.61 55.13
C VAL A 1093 3.11 -8.93 55.57
N PRO A 1094 2.72 -9.55 56.70
CA PRO A 1094 3.29 -10.82 57.12
C PRO A 1094 3.05 -11.92 56.09
N GLY A 1095 4.12 -12.54 55.60
CA GLY A 1095 4.09 -13.66 54.65
C GLY A 1095 4.53 -13.32 53.23
N THR A 1096 4.74 -12.06 52.88
CA THR A 1096 5.27 -11.64 51.56
C THR A 1096 6.69 -11.11 51.71
N LYS A 1097 7.70 -11.84 51.19
CA LYS A 1097 9.04 -11.24 51.00
C LYS A 1097 8.91 -10.12 49.96
N LEU A 1098 9.19 -8.88 50.38
CA LEU A 1098 9.31 -7.75 49.47
C LEU A 1098 10.44 -7.98 48.45
N ALA A 1099 10.29 -7.36 47.28
CA ALA A 1099 11.43 -7.05 46.43
C ALA A 1099 12.06 -5.73 46.92
N SER A 1100 13.39 -5.66 47.00
CA SER A 1100 14.18 -4.69 47.79
C SER A 1100 14.30 -3.28 47.17
N TRP A 1101 13.16 -2.67 46.84
CA TRP A 1101 13.04 -1.35 46.20
C TRP A 1101 12.82 -0.22 47.21
N ASN A 1102 13.89 0.29 47.83
CA ASN A 1102 13.77 1.40 48.80
C ASN A 1102 13.46 2.76 48.13
N TYR A 1103 13.88 2.95 46.86
CA TYR A 1103 13.67 4.18 46.09
C TYR A 1103 13.19 3.93 44.65
N VAL A 1104 12.29 4.79 44.18
CA VAL A 1104 11.81 4.85 42.79
C VAL A 1104 12.01 6.28 42.29
N THR A 1105 12.70 6.49 41.17
CA THR A 1105 12.83 7.82 40.54
C THR A 1105 11.95 7.89 39.30
N SER A 1106 11.20 8.96 39.15
CA SER A 1106 10.49 9.31 37.92
C SER A 1106 11.27 10.39 37.17
N LEU A 1107 11.65 10.12 35.93
CA LEU A 1107 12.34 11.04 35.03
C LEU A 1107 11.49 11.30 33.80
N VAL A 1108 11.37 12.56 33.38
CA VAL A 1108 10.68 12.91 32.12
C VAL A 1108 11.66 13.44 31.10
N PHE A 1109 11.74 12.79 29.94
CA PHE A 1109 12.60 13.16 28.83
C PHE A 1109 11.79 13.48 27.56
N PRO A 1110 12.27 14.39 26.70
CA PRO A 1110 11.66 14.68 25.40
C PRO A 1110 12.15 13.77 24.24
N ASN A 1111 13.08 12.84 24.48
CA ASN A 1111 13.55 11.88 23.46
C ASN A 1111 14.09 10.58 24.12
N MET A 1112 13.91 9.45 23.43
CA MET A 1112 14.27 8.09 23.88
C MET A 1112 15.78 7.75 23.77
N PHE A 1113 16.51 8.37 22.83
CA PHE A 1113 17.85 7.91 22.41
C PHE A 1113 18.91 7.98 23.53
N LEU A 1114 18.74 8.90 24.48
CA LEU A 1114 19.74 9.19 25.51
C LEU A 1114 19.76 8.23 26.68
N VAL A 1115 18.61 7.64 27.00
CA VAL A 1115 18.51 6.60 28.03
C VAL A 1115 19.36 5.40 27.62
N HIS A 1116 19.39 5.06 26.32
CA HIS A 1116 20.24 3.98 25.82
C HIS A 1116 21.73 4.29 25.96
N ALA A 1117 22.20 5.51 25.65
CA ALA A 1117 23.61 5.88 25.74
C ALA A 1117 24.16 5.79 27.18
N GLY A 1118 23.44 6.35 28.16
CA GLY A 1118 23.84 6.27 29.58
C GLY A 1118 23.79 4.86 30.15
N LEU A 1119 22.85 4.02 29.69
CA LEU A 1119 22.73 2.61 30.11
C LEU A 1119 23.74 1.66 29.42
N GLN A 1120 24.49 2.14 28.42
CA GLN A 1120 25.63 1.42 27.83
C GLN A 1120 26.96 1.70 28.54
N ASP A 1121 26.99 2.66 29.48
CA ASP A 1121 28.19 2.97 30.26
C ASP A 1121 28.67 1.75 31.09
N PRO A 1122 29.93 1.30 30.94
CA PRO A 1122 30.45 0.15 31.68
C PRO A 1122 30.55 0.37 33.19
N GLY A 1123 30.73 1.62 33.65
CA GLY A 1123 30.80 1.98 35.07
C GLY A 1123 29.43 1.88 35.74
N TYR A 1124 28.40 2.44 35.11
CA TYR A 1124 26.99 2.31 35.51
C TYR A 1124 26.61 0.84 35.74
N ARG A 1125 26.96 -0.03 34.78
CA ARG A 1125 26.68 -1.48 34.82
C ARG A 1125 27.44 -2.25 35.89
N ALA A 1126 28.56 -1.70 36.38
CA ALA A 1126 29.35 -2.33 37.43
C ALA A 1126 28.78 -2.08 38.83
N THR A 1127 28.04 -0.98 39.03
CA THR A 1127 27.58 -0.51 40.34
C THR A 1127 26.09 -0.71 40.62
N ALA A 1128 25.26 -0.88 39.59
CA ALA A 1128 23.81 -0.94 39.76
C ALA A 1128 23.25 -2.36 39.98
N GLY A 1129 22.19 -2.47 40.78
CA GLY A 1129 21.45 -3.70 41.02
C GLY A 1129 20.43 -4.02 39.91
N LEU A 1130 19.31 -4.66 40.28
CA LEU A 1130 18.20 -4.85 39.34
C LEU A 1130 17.48 -3.52 39.09
N HIS A 1131 17.07 -3.28 37.85
CA HIS A 1131 16.25 -2.13 37.45
C HIS A 1131 14.93 -2.62 36.83
N ILE A 1132 13.82 -1.99 37.21
CA ILE A 1132 12.56 -2.07 36.45
C ILE A 1132 12.29 -0.68 35.85
N PHE A 1133 11.90 -0.68 34.59
CA PHE A 1133 11.57 0.52 33.81
C PHE A 1133 10.07 0.52 33.49
N CYS A 1134 9.36 1.56 33.93
CA CYS A 1134 7.96 1.83 33.53
C CYS A 1134 7.90 3.07 32.65
N ARG A 1135 7.31 2.96 31.47
CA ARG A 1135 6.98 4.08 30.59
C ARG A 1135 5.53 4.48 30.83
N LEU A 1136 5.28 5.72 31.29
CA LEU A 1136 3.98 6.39 31.09
C LEU A 1136 4.07 7.33 29.89
N ASP A 1137 3.04 7.30 29.07
CA ASP A 1137 2.69 8.38 28.13
C ASP A 1137 1.30 8.93 28.48
N GLN A 1138 0.83 9.93 27.72
CA GLN A 1138 -0.45 10.58 27.98
C GLN A 1138 -1.68 9.71 27.65
N GLN A 1139 -1.52 8.65 26.83
CA GLN A 1139 -2.62 7.88 26.22
C GLN A 1139 -2.93 6.57 26.95
N GLY A 1140 -2.04 6.14 27.84
CA GLY A 1140 -2.11 4.82 28.46
C GLY A 1140 -1.07 3.92 27.82
N CYS A 1141 -0.35 3.18 28.67
CA CYS A 1141 0.90 2.53 28.32
C CYS A 1141 0.81 1.62 27.07
N LEU A 1142 1.83 1.75 26.22
CA LEU A 1142 2.13 0.82 25.13
C LEU A 1142 3.63 0.51 25.10
N THR A 1143 4.06 -0.69 25.51
CA THR A 1143 5.43 -1.18 25.24
C THR A 1143 5.48 -2.62 24.72
N ARG A 1144 5.96 -2.81 23.48
CA ARG A 1144 6.11 -4.15 22.83
C ARG A 1144 7.45 -4.85 23.11
N LYS A 1145 8.40 -4.24 23.85
CA LYS A 1145 9.66 -4.86 24.27
C LYS A 1145 10.31 -4.10 25.44
N ILE A 1146 10.59 -4.79 26.55
CA ILE A 1146 11.50 -4.33 27.62
C ILE A 1146 12.77 -5.19 27.55
N LEU A 1147 13.95 -4.56 27.68
CA LEU A 1147 15.21 -5.26 27.90
C LEU A 1147 15.43 -5.44 29.40
N THR A 1148 15.22 -6.67 29.88
CA THR A 1148 15.46 -7.02 31.28
C THR A 1148 16.95 -7.21 31.53
N TYR A 1149 17.57 -6.31 32.29
CA TYR A 1149 18.94 -6.47 32.77
C TYR A 1149 18.94 -7.06 34.19
N SER A 1150 18.86 -8.39 34.28
CA SER A 1150 19.10 -9.16 35.51
C SER A 1150 20.46 -9.85 35.43
N LYS A 1151 21.14 -10.00 36.58
CA LYS A 1151 22.37 -10.77 36.69
C LYS A 1151 22.14 -12.23 37.11
N ASP A 1152 20.95 -12.57 37.60
CA ASP A 1152 20.61 -13.89 38.15
C ASP A 1152 19.20 -14.38 37.73
N GLN A 1153 18.99 -15.70 37.87
CA GLN A 1153 17.85 -16.45 37.33
C GLN A 1153 16.49 -16.14 37.99
N GLU A 1154 15.43 -16.40 37.23
CA GLU A 1154 14.04 -16.17 37.62
C GLU A 1154 13.61 -16.98 38.86
N ASN A 1155 12.93 -16.30 39.80
CA ASN A 1155 12.32 -16.93 40.96
C ASN A 1155 10.85 -17.33 40.64
N PRO A 1156 10.48 -18.62 40.63
CA PRO A 1156 9.17 -19.08 40.11
C PRO A 1156 7.91 -18.61 40.86
N ASN A 1157 8.06 -17.86 41.96
CA ASN A 1157 6.97 -17.38 42.81
C ASN A 1157 6.66 -15.87 42.68
N SER A 1158 7.24 -15.15 41.72
CA SER A 1158 6.88 -13.74 41.49
C SER A 1158 5.44 -13.59 40.95
N ALA A 1159 4.73 -12.54 41.37
CA ALA A 1159 3.37 -12.24 40.91
C ALA A 1159 3.26 -12.15 39.37
N ALA A 1160 2.07 -12.36 38.82
CA ALA A 1160 1.87 -12.38 37.37
C ALA A 1160 1.42 -11.03 36.81
N PHE A 1161 0.75 -10.19 37.60
CA PHE A 1161 0.26 -8.87 37.21
C PHE A 1161 0.43 -7.84 38.34
N ARG A 1162 0.67 -6.58 37.99
CA ARG A 1162 0.82 -5.43 38.90
C ARG A 1162 -0.04 -4.27 38.42
N VAL A 1163 -0.74 -3.62 39.34
CA VAL A 1163 -1.45 -2.36 39.11
C VAL A 1163 -0.66 -1.24 39.76
N LEU A 1164 -0.45 -0.12 39.07
CA LEU A 1164 0.09 1.12 39.62
C LEU A 1164 -1.00 2.21 39.63
N LEU A 1165 -1.10 2.95 40.74
CA LEU A 1165 -2.00 4.08 40.90
C LEU A 1165 -1.17 5.34 41.17
N PHE A 1166 -1.20 6.29 40.24
CA PHE A 1166 -0.47 7.56 40.34
C PHE A 1166 -1.41 8.65 40.83
N HIS A 1167 -1.08 9.29 41.95
CA HIS A 1167 -1.89 10.36 42.53
C HIS A 1167 -1.52 11.70 41.93
N GLU A 1168 -2.43 12.29 41.15
CA GLU A 1168 -2.19 13.57 40.48
C GLU A 1168 -2.22 14.74 41.49
N ARG A 1169 -1.30 15.67 41.27
CA ARG A 1169 -1.03 16.86 42.09
C ARG A 1169 -1.76 18.06 41.47
N ARG A 1170 -2.68 18.68 42.21
CA ARG A 1170 -3.50 19.81 41.70
C ARG A 1170 -2.80 21.16 41.75
N LEU A 1171 -1.85 21.34 42.68
CA LEU A 1171 -1.08 22.56 42.90
C LEU A 1171 0.34 22.20 43.35
N SER A 1172 1.33 23.08 43.15
CA SER A 1172 2.73 22.83 43.55
C SER A 1172 2.94 22.62 45.06
N THR A 1173 1.96 22.95 45.90
CA THR A 1173 1.95 22.72 47.36
C THR A 1173 1.05 21.56 47.80
N ASP A 1174 0.41 20.85 46.87
CA ASP A 1174 -0.49 19.72 47.14
C ASP A 1174 0.33 18.45 47.40
N ASP A 1175 0.75 18.25 48.65
CA ASP A 1175 1.43 17.05 49.14
C ASP A 1175 0.55 16.29 50.14
N PHE A 1176 0.76 14.98 50.24
CA PHE A 1176 0.13 14.19 51.30
C PHE A 1176 0.73 14.49 52.68
N SER A 1177 -0.14 14.63 53.67
CA SER A 1177 0.31 14.66 55.07
C SER A 1177 0.78 13.28 55.53
N ARG A 1178 1.71 13.25 56.49
CA ARG A 1178 2.22 12.00 57.06
C ARG A 1178 1.08 11.12 57.62
N ASN A 1179 0.13 11.72 58.35
CA ASN A 1179 -1.02 11.02 58.89
C ASN A 1179 -1.90 10.40 57.79
N TRP A 1180 -2.13 11.10 56.67
CA TRP A 1180 -2.92 10.55 55.56
C TRP A 1180 -2.24 9.33 54.92
N LEU A 1181 -0.90 9.38 54.78
CA LEU A 1181 -0.12 8.25 54.26
C LEU A 1181 -0.16 7.06 55.22
N GLU A 1182 0.01 7.30 56.53
CA GLU A 1182 -0.07 6.29 57.59
C GLU A 1182 -1.46 5.62 57.63
N GLU A 1183 -2.54 6.41 57.61
CA GLU A 1183 -3.93 5.92 57.60
C GLU A 1183 -4.26 5.14 56.32
N ARG A 1184 -3.83 5.64 55.15
CA ARG A 1184 -4.10 5.01 53.86
C ARG A 1184 -3.30 3.72 53.67
N ALA A 1185 -2.02 3.72 54.05
CA ALA A 1185 -1.18 2.52 54.06
C ALA A 1185 -1.76 1.44 54.97
N ALA A 1186 -2.14 1.79 56.20
CA ALA A 1186 -2.77 0.85 57.13
C ALA A 1186 -4.08 0.27 56.56
N ARG A 1187 -4.93 1.12 55.98
CA ARG A 1187 -6.22 0.73 55.35
C ARG A 1187 -6.02 -0.27 54.22
N PHE A 1188 -5.24 0.07 53.19
CA PHE A 1188 -5.07 -0.81 52.04
C PHE A 1188 -4.17 -2.03 52.33
N SER A 1189 -3.28 -1.96 53.31
CA SER A 1189 -2.56 -3.14 53.80
C SER A 1189 -3.48 -4.14 54.53
N ALA A 1190 -4.50 -3.67 55.25
CA ALA A 1190 -5.50 -4.54 55.88
C ALA A 1190 -6.45 -5.17 54.83
N ASP A 1191 -6.85 -4.41 53.82
CA ASP A 1191 -7.62 -4.92 52.67
C ASP A 1191 -6.81 -5.94 51.86
N ALA A 1192 -5.52 -5.69 51.61
CA ALA A 1192 -4.63 -6.66 50.95
C ALA A 1192 -4.42 -7.93 51.79
N LYS A 1193 -4.31 -7.82 53.12
CA LYS A 1193 -4.22 -8.96 54.06
C LYS A 1193 -5.49 -9.83 54.07
N SER A 1194 -6.66 -9.24 53.83
CA SER A 1194 -7.95 -9.94 53.87
C SER A 1194 -8.44 -10.44 52.51
N ASN A 1195 -7.91 -9.90 51.40
CA ASN A 1195 -8.32 -10.28 50.04
C ASN A 1195 -7.31 -11.23 49.37
N SER A 1196 -7.66 -12.51 49.26
CA SER A 1196 -6.82 -13.55 48.66
C SER A 1196 -6.47 -13.37 47.17
N ARG A 1197 -7.11 -12.42 46.48
CA ARG A 1197 -6.76 -11.99 45.11
C ARG A 1197 -5.47 -11.16 45.07
N VAL A 1198 -5.19 -10.40 46.14
CA VAL A 1198 -4.04 -9.50 46.25
C VAL A 1198 -2.82 -10.29 46.77
N ARG A 1199 -1.65 -10.01 46.20
CA ARG A 1199 -0.36 -10.68 46.50
C ARG A 1199 0.68 -9.75 47.12
N GLY A 1200 0.45 -8.45 47.08
CA GLY A 1200 1.36 -7.44 47.61
C GLY A 1200 0.75 -6.05 47.48
N TYR A 1201 1.19 -5.13 48.33
CA TYR A 1201 0.82 -3.71 48.30
C TYR A 1201 2.05 -2.87 48.65
N SER A 1202 2.17 -1.67 48.07
CA SER A 1202 3.22 -0.69 48.40
C SER A 1202 2.72 0.72 48.12
N LEU A 1203 3.18 1.70 48.92
CA LEU A 1203 2.84 3.12 48.77
C LEU A 1203 4.14 3.94 48.91
N TRP A 1204 4.47 4.68 47.87
CA TRP A 1204 5.64 5.56 47.84
C TRP A 1204 5.23 7.04 47.84
N GLN A 1205 5.90 7.85 48.68
CA GLN A 1205 5.74 9.31 48.73
C GLN A 1205 6.86 10.01 47.97
N ASP A 1206 6.56 11.14 47.31
CA ASP A 1206 7.54 12.09 46.78
C ASP A 1206 8.37 12.71 47.91
N ILE A 1207 9.68 12.40 47.95
CA ILE A 1207 10.65 12.94 48.92
C ILE A 1207 11.63 13.93 48.27
N THR A 1208 11.32 14.44 47.08
CA THR A 1208 12.31 15.16 46.28
C THR A 1208 12.76 16.44 46.98
N PRO A 1209 14.08 16.68 47.19
CA PRO A 1209 14.52 17.79 48.04
C PRO A 1209 14.23 19.16 47.41
N LYS A 1210 13.27 19.89 47.97
CA LYS A 1210 12.66 21.11 47.41
C LYS A 1210 13.63 22.29 47.13
N ASN A 1211 14.88 22.23 47.61
CA ASN A 1211 15.89 23.31 47.54
C ASN A 1211 17.27 22.87 46.99
N SER A 1212 17.37 21.78 46.22
CA SER A 1212 18.64 21.09 45.90
C SER A 1212 19.55 21.73 44.82
N LYS A 1213 19.95 23.01 45.00
CA LYS A 1213 20.95 23.68 44.12
C LYS A 1213 22.27 22.91 43.92
N TYR A 1214 22.63 22.00 44.83
CA TYR A 1214 23.85 21.20 44.74
C TYR A 1214 23.72 19.97 43.83
N LEU A 1215 22.56 19.30 43.83
CA LEU A 1215 22.35 18.06 43.06
C LEU A 1215 22.26 18.34 41.55
N PHE A 1216 21.76 19.53 41.19
CA PHE A 1216 21.43 19.93 39.83
C PHE A 1216 22.32 21.06 39.28
N LYS A 1217 23.42 21.39 39.96
CA LYS A 1217 24.25 22.58 39.74
C LYS A 1217 24.68 22.80 38.28
N ASP A 1218 24.89 21.72 37.53
CA ASP A 1218 25.37 21.75 36.13
C ASP A 1218 24.29 21.32 35.11
N SER A 1219 23.04 21.13 35.53
CA SER A 1219 21.91 20.71 34.68
C SER A 1219 21.17 21.91 34.05
N LEU A 1220 19.91 21.73 33.60
CA LEU A 1220 19.00 22.83 33.22
C LEU A 1220 17.80 22.96 34.18
N PHE A 1221 17.84 22.27 35.34
CA PHE A 1221 16.77 22.35 36.33
C PHE A 1221 16.79 23.68 37.10
N GLU A 1222 15.70 24.44 37.04
CA GLU A 1222 15.47 25.55 37.95
C GLU A 1222 14.82 25.06 39.26
N PRO A 1223 15.17 25.63 40.44
CA PRO A 1223 14.49 25.32 41.70
C PRO A 1223 13.04 25.80 41.68
N GLY A 1224 12.11 24.92 41.29
CA GLY A 1224 10.68 25.25 41.18
C GLY A 1224 9.89 24.41 40.18
N SER A 1225 10.55 23.74 39.21
CA SER A 1225 9.91 22.92 38.17
C SER A 1225 9.43 21.54 38.69
N TRP A 1226 8.59 21.56 39.72
CA TRP A 1226 8.03 20.37 40.39
C TRP A 1226 6.77 19.85 39.67
N HIS A 1227 6.44 18.57 39.85
CA HIS A 1227 5.76 17.81 38.80
C HIS A 1227 4.41 17.18 39.21
N ASN A 1228 3.68 16.65 38.22
CA ASN A 1228 2.24 16.37 38.23
C ASN A 1228 1.73 15.28 39.19
N PHE A 1229 2.59 14.64 39.97
CA PHE A 1229 2.21 13.56 40.90
C PHE A 1229 2.78 13.81 42.30
N LYS A 1230 2.09 13.29 43.32
CA LYS A 1230 2.45 13.46 44.75
C LYS A 1230 2.62 12.14 45.53
N GLY A 1231 2.35 11.01 44.89
CA GLY A 1231 2.58 9.67 45.42
C GLY A 1231 2.15 8.58 44.43
N VAL A 1232 2.62 7.35 44.66
CA VAL A 1232 2.32 6.18 43.80
C VAL A 1232 1.99 4.98 44.69
N GLU A 1233 0.93 4.23 44.35
CA GLU A 1233 0.64 2.92 44.96
C GLU A 1233 0.87 1.78 43.97
N ALA A 1234 1.23 0.60 44.46
CA ALA A 1234 1.22 -0.64 43.71
C ALA A 1234 0.37 -1.71 44.40
N PHE A 1235 -0.35 -2.49 43.59
CA PHE A 1235 -1.04 -3.72 44.01
C PHE A 1235 -0.61 -4.89 43.11
N ASP A 1236 -0.20 -6.00 43.71
CA ASP A 1236 0.21 -7.21 42.98
C ASP A 1236 -0.90 -8.26 42.94
N PHE A 1237 -1.03 -8.99 41.82
CA PHE A 1237 -2.09 -9.96 41.56
C PHE A 1237 -1.57 -11.22 40.85
N ALA A 1238 -2.31 -12.32 41.02
CA ALA A 1238 -2.01 -13.59 40.35
C ALA A 1238 -2.55 -13.69 38.91
N ASN A 1239 -3.53 -12.86 38.51
CA ASN A 1239 -4.08 -12.81 37.15
C ASN A 1239 -4.83 -11.48 36.91
N MET A 1240 -5.03 -11.11 35.63
CA MET A 1240 -5.73 -9.88 35.22
C MET A 1240 -7.19 -9.78 35.73
N PRO A 1241 -8.04 -10.84 35.71
CA PRO A 1241 -9.39 -10.78 36.28
C PRO A 1241 -9.39 -10.35 37.76
N SER A 1242 -8.48 -10.91 38.57
CA SER A 1242 -8.32 -10.55 39.98
C SER A 1242 -8.04 -9.06 40.20
N ALA A 1243 -7.26 -8.44 39.30
CA ALA A 1243 -6.96 -7.01 39.33
C ALA A 1243 -8.17 -6.15 38.93
N LYS A 1244 -8.87 -6.54 37.85
CA LYS A 1244 -10.07 -5.84 37.36
C LYS A 1244 -11.20 -5.85 38.38
N ASP A 1245 -11.47 -7.01 38.98
CA ASP A 1245 -12.53 -7.17 39.98
C ASP A 1245 -12.21 -6.34 41.23
N PHE A 1246 -10.97 -6.41 41.74
CA PHE A 1246 -10.52 -5.61 42.89
C PHE A 1246 -10.66 -4.10 42.65
N LEU A 1247 -10.20 -3.60 41.50
CA LEU A 1247 -10.33 -2.18 41.14
C LEU A 1247 -11.80 -1.75 41.04
N SER A 1248 -12.65 -2.58 40.45
CA SER A 1248 -14.09 -2.31 40.32
C SER A 1248 -14.80 -2.29 41.68
N GLU A 1249 -14.46 -3.22 42.58
CA GLU A 1249 -14.98 -3.31 43.95
C GLU A 1249 -14.44 -2.22 44.91
N ARG A 1250 -13.43 -1.46 44.49
CA ARG A 1250 -12.73 -0.48 45.34
C ARG A 1250 -12.56 0.92 44.75
N VAL A 1251 -13.07 1.20 43.55
CA VAL A 1251 -12.87 2.48 42.85
C VAL A 1251 -13.23 3.70 43.70
N ASP A 1252 -14.33 3.66 44.45
CA ASP A 1252 -14.76 4.75 45.34
C ASP A 1252 -13.83 4.92 46.56
N SER A 1253 -13.29 3.83 47.09
CA SER A 1253 -12.32 3.87 48.21
C SER A 1253 -10.94 4.34 47.75
N ILE A 1254 -10.53 3.94 46.54
CA ILE A 1254 -9.27 4.31 45.90
C ILE A 1254 -9.25 5.80 45.58
N THR A 1255 -10.30 6.30 44.92
CA THR A 1255 -10.47 7.72 44.52
C THR A 1255 -10.99 8.62 45.63
N GLU A 1256 -11.30 8.05 46.80
CA GLU A 1256 -11.95 8.72 47.93
C GLU A 1256 -13.21 9.50 47.49
N ASN A 1257 -14.14 8.78 46.84
CA ASN A 1257 -15.35 9.28 46.18
C ASN A 1257 -15.07 10.38 45.14
N SER A 1258 -14.15 10.11 44.20
CA SER A 1258 -13.69 11.08 43.18
C SER A 1258 -13.06 12.37 43.72
N THR A 1259 -12.72 12.45 45.01
CA THR A 1259 -12.00 13.62 45.56
C THR A 1259 -10.53 13.66 45.14
N LEU A 1260 -9.93 12.50 44.87
CA LEU A 1260 -8.59 12.33 44.29
C LEU A 1260 -8.67 12.12 42.77
N LEU A 1261 -7.72 12.69 42.05
CA LEU A 1261 -7.49 12.41 40.63
C LEU A 1261 -6.35 11.38 40.53
N ILE A 1262 -6.65 10.21 39.94
CA ILE A 1262 -5.73 9.05 39.94
C ILE A 1262 -5.63 8.50 38.52
N ARG A 1263 -4.39 8.30 38.06
CA ARG A 1263 -4.07 7.61 36.81
C ARG A 1263 -3.71 6.14 37.11
N VAL A 1264 -4.29 5.20 36.39
CA VAL A 1264 -4.17 3.75 36.64
C VAL A 1264 -3.41 3.08 35.51
N VAL A 1265 -2.47 2.19 35.84
CA VAL A 1265 -1.73 1.34 34.88
C VAL A 1265 -1.79 -0.10 35.34
N VAL A 1266 -1.91 -1.05 34.41
CA VAL A 1266 -1.94 -2.48 34.71
C VAL A 1266 -0.99 -3.25 33.80
N SER A 1267 -0.07 -4.01 34.39
CA SER A 1267 1.08 -4.62 33.72
C SER A 1267 1.35 -6.04 34.21
N LYS A 1268 2.30 -6.74 33.57
CA LYS A 1268 3.05 -7.84 34.22
C LYS A 1268 4.27 -7.22 34.92
N PRO A 1269 4.77 -7.73 36.06
CA PRO A 1269 5.86 -7.07 36.79
C PRO A 1269 7.17 -6.91 36.00
N ASN A 1270 7.39 -7.71 34.94
CA ASN A 1270 8.55 -7.60 34.04
C ASN A 1270 8.20 -7.05 32.63
N VAL A 1271 6.92 -6.81 32.34
CA VAL A 1271 6.47 -6.26 31.04
C VAL A 1271 5.32 -5.31 31.30
N ILE A 1272 5.62 -4.02 31.21
CA ILE A 1272 4.65 -2.95 31.33
C ILE A 1272 4.02 -2.76 29.95
N PHE A 1273 2.82 -3.33 29.83
CA PHE A 1273 1.88 -3.05 28.74
C PHE A 1273 1.68 -1.55 28.73
#